data_AF-A0A8R1E1R6-F1
#
_entry.id   AF-A0A8R1E1R6-F1
#
_cell.length_a   1.000
_cell.length_b   1.000
_cell.length_c   1.000
_cell.angle_alpha   90.00
_cell.angle_beta   90.00
_cell.angle_gamma   90.00
#
_symmetry.space_group_name_H-M   'P 1'
#
loop_
_entity.id
_entity.type
_entity.pdbx_description
1 polymer ?
#
loop_
_entity_poly.entity_id
_entity_poly.type
_entity_poly.pdbx_seq_one_letter_code
_entity_poly.pdbx_strand_id
1 'polypeptide(L)'
;MITLNSGYRMPLVGMSTSLKDPRAHFDGYQEIVGSAVAMAINMGYRNIDTSQVDLNLKVVGEQIRKQNVHRRDLFIVSKVWNTHHSKEKCHEAIDSILKDLQLDYLDMMLINFPHGFVEDFTPSDDQTDFQSVEIARMFPTDGENILYSDVDYLETWEALEEAVEQGKIRSIGLCQFSLEQIQRVWNAAKIKPSLVKVPLSLYHQHFKIREFCAEKGIVVGAYNIFGCTKFDPKRNGKFSQSKMILFEERIVIEVVKQLKENPVHVIMRWFIDSKICFNVNSFKRNAMYSTLKVFNLKLTESQLGRFELLHKGEPEEIEPFWTTNRVKKSKQQPEVSPISNSFSLRNGHEMPSLGISTWRNFKKLNEFGWHIENVYSSISTALENGYRHVDCGQVNMNLLHIGRAIMRGYRKIYNREDLFISAKVWNTFHTKKRCHQALKVMTKELKANYIDLALIHWPQGFAENHEAVISDKSEVEYLEVCEMFPNDGTQFIHSDVDYLETWEALEEAVESGTVRSIGLSNFTEEQVRRVWDSANIKPTVLQIEVTPYVTQKNLRDFCKKKSIVVSTLPPLSDSALFKDAIILNISKQIGKTPFQVLLRWLIQNEIAVLPKSYDESEQTENIELFDFELSEQQMEQIDTLDENNCNDVCIEPSSQPAWPFHDKVITTRPHLIPRVNNIPMIGISTWNDENDLNLSHNALHMALKLGIRLFNCSTSATNQLWMGTFLNSVEEVKRKHLFITARMTHVYINKHACREELDIIERNLNSKYIDLVVMQWLRENETYLLPENCSKIDFMETWTALTEKCRMANVKEIGLCNFNIDQLETIWNSPLSIKPSVVQVEISPYIAQKKMREYCKDKGIIVMGYAPFGGNVLDDPIIMDIADQVGKSRELVILRWYIENEVIIMLQPCDSRELTDSLDVFNFRLTQDHMQSIEILNKERSSFEFDLVTDQFSSFRFYEHKQYELFTIALNNGYEIPVLGFATWRQPEEFVDCRKEFSLIQDALFYGCRHIDIATVDKNTRCIRSGFKNICRDGYIKREEVFFSAKIWNTSHSTEKCRQEIERVLWNLKIDFVDQMLIHWPQGYEETGKMFPGKYSDVDYLETWKEMESAVKEGKIRSIGLCNFNTKQIQRVWDAAEIKPSVVQIEMNPYLTQTKIREFCKEKGIVVSSYAPFGGDPTSQNYAICDDPVILQISNELNQKPKHVILRWFVQKGVVALPKLTHDEMRYILDPLNFNLTAEHVEKIDGLDRGLRTWNIDMNDEDHPHWPFHEE
;
A
#
# COMPACT_ATOMS: atom_id res chain seq x y z
N MET A 1 -10.92 46.34 10.34
CA MET A 1 -9.99 46.57 11.46
C MET A 1 -10.80 46.73 12.73
N ILE A 2 -10.25 46.32 13.86
CA ILE A 2 -10.77 46.57 15.19
C ILE A 2 -9.66 47.19 16.05
N THR A 3 -10.03 48.10 16.94
CA THR A 3 -9.08 48.72 17.88
C THR A 3 -9.05 47.90 19.16
N LEU A 4 -7.87 47.43 19.54
CA LEU A 4 -7.61 46.76 20.80
C LEU A 4 -7.61 47.79 21.94
N ASN A 5 -7.89 47.35 23.18
CA ASN A 5 -7.76 48.23 24.35
C ASN A 5 -6.33 48.71 24.62
N SER A 6 -5.31 48.09 24.00
CA SER A 6 -3.93 48.56 23.94
C SER A 6 -3.72 49.76 23.00
N GLY A 7 -4.75 50.15 22.23
CA GLY A 7 -4.68 51.23 21.24
C GLY A 7 -4.21 50.79 19.85
N TYR A 8 -3.63 49.60 19.71
CA TYR A 8 -3.24 49.03 18.42
C TYR A 8 -4.45 48.58 17.60
N ARG A 9 -4.33 48.55 16.27
CA ARG A 9 -5.40 48.12 15.36
C ARG A 9 -5.09 46.74 14.80
N MET A 10 -6.02 45.80 14.99
CA MET A 10 -5.95 44.44 14.49
C MET A 10 -6.90 44.22 13.30
N PRO A 11 -6.50 43.51 12.24
CA PRO A 11 -7.44 43.05 11.21
C PRO A 11 -8.44 42.04 11.78
N LEU A 12 -9.73 42.20 11.45
CA LEU A 12 -10.81 41.30 11.90
C LEU A 12 -10.66 39.88 11.36
N VAL A 13 -9.96 39.70 10.25
CA VAL A 13 -9.75 38.38 9.65
C VAL A 13 -8.27 38.10 9.54
N GLY A 14 -7.87 36.96 10.13
CA GLY A 14 -6.53 36.43 10.07
C GLY A 14 -6.44 35.13 9.27
N MET A 15 -5.22 34.79 8.88
CA MET A 15 -4.88 33.48 8.36
C MET A 15 -4.18 32.68 9.47
N SER A 16 -4.66 31.46 9.75
CA SER A 16 -3.97 30.55 10.66
C SER A 16 -2.99 29.65 9.90
N THR A 17 -1.80 29.43 10.46
CA THR A 17 -0.76 28.55 9.88
C THR A 17 -0.80 27.11 10.42
N SER A 18 -1.86 26.71 11.15
CA SER A 18 -1.93 25.43 11.86
C SER A 18 -2.65 24.32 11.06
N LEU A 19 -2.06 23.11 11.02
CA LEU A 19 -2.71 21.87 10.52
C LEU A 19 -3.44 21.14 11.65
N LYS A 20 -4.59 20.54 11.35
CA LYS A 20 -5.40 19.79 12.34
C LYS A 20 -4.80 18.44 12.76
N ASP A 21 -3.75 17.96 12.10
CA ASP A 21 -3.09 16.70 12.46
C ASP A 21 -1.60 16.96 12.76
N PRO A 22 -1.20 16.92 14.04
CA PRO A 22 0.20 17.02 14.46
C PRO A 22 1.08 15.85 13.98
N ARG A 23 0.49 14.81 13.37
CA ARG A 23 1.20 13.66 12.81
C ARG A 23 1.30 13.72 11.28
N ALA A 24 0.78 14.80 10.67
CA ALA A 24 0.80 15.02 9.24
C ALA A 24 2.02 15.82 8.76
N HIS A 25 3.14 15.73 9.49
CA HIS A 25 4.43 16.22 9.02
C HIS A 25 4.99 15.23 8.00
N PHE A 26 4.43 15.28 6.79
CA PHE A 26 4.93 14.57 5.63
C PHE A 26 5.92 15.48 4.87
N ASP A 27 6.74 14.90 3.99
CA ASP A 27 7.58 15.66 3.07
C ASP A 27 6.75 16.73 2.33
N GLY A 28 7.23 17.98 2.33
CA GLY A 28 6.54 19.13 1.74
C GLY A 28 5.70 20.01 2.68
N TYR A 29 5.50 19.65 3.96
CA TYR A 29 4.70 20.45 4.91
C TYR A 29 5.10 21.93 4.99
N GLN A 30 6.41 22.20 5.14
CA GLN A 30 6.94 23.57 5.22
C GLN A 30 6.65 24.36 3.93
N GLU A 31 6.74 23.71 2.77
CA GLU A 31 6.50 24.33 1.47
C GLU A 31 5.04 24.73 1.28
N ILE A 32 4.10 23.90 1.74
CA ILE A 32 2.66 24.20 1.65
C ILE A 32 2.31 25.36 2.58
N VAL A 33 2.81 25.37 3.83
CA VAL A 33 2.59 26.49 4.75
C VAL A 33 3.18 27.78 4.19
N GLY A 34 4.42 27.73 3.70
CA GLY A 34 5.08 28.88 3.10
C GLY A 34 4.30 29.46 1.92
N SER A 35 3.85 28.58 1.03
CA SER A 35 3.02 28.96 -0.13
C SER A 35 1.72 29.63 0.29
N ALA A 36 1.04 29.11 1.32
CA ALA A 36 -0.21 29.66 1.81
C ALA A 36 -0.01 31.05 2.44
N VAL A 37 1.08 31.28 3.19
CA VAL A 37 1.39 32.57 3.82
C VAL A 37 1.67 33.63 2.76
N ALA A 38 2.50 33.29 1.77
CA ALA A 38 2.77 34.18 0.63
C ALA A 38 1.47 34.55 -0.09
N MET A 39 0.63 33.54 -0.37
CA MET A 39 -0.65 33.74 -1.03
C MET A 39 -1.58 34.66 -0.23
N ALA A 40 -1.73 34.46 1.08
CA ALA A 40 -2.61 35.28 1.90
C ALA A 40 -2.17 36.74 1.96
N ILE A 41 -0.87 37.00 2.14
CA ILE A 41 -0.32 38.36 2.14
C ILE A 41 -0.61 39.05 0.79
N ASN A 42 -0.39 38.33 -0.32
CA ASN A 42 -0.67 38.82 -1.67
C ASN A 42 -2.17 39.02 -1.94
N MET A 43 -3.04 38.25 -1.29
CA MET A 43 -4.50 38.42 -1.33
C MET A 43 -5.01 39.57 -0.44
N GLY A 44 -4.14 40.24 0.33
CA GLY A 44 -4.50 41.37 1.18
C GLY A 44 -4.72 41.03 2.65
N TYR A 45 -4.47 39.78 3.07
CA TYR A 45 -4.43 39.47 4.49
C TYR A 45 -3.28 40.24 5.13
N ARG A 46 -3.57 40.80 6.31
CA ARG A 46 -2.59 41.52 7.12
C ARG A 46 -2.49 40.97 8.53
N ASN A 47 -3.27 39.96 8.88
CA ASN A 47 -3.18 39.27 10.16
C ASN A 47 -2.75 37.82 9.92
N ILE A 48 -1.57 37.45 10.43
CA ILE A 48 -1.03 36.09 10.35
C ILE A 48 -0.93 35.55 11.77
N ASP A 49 -1.60 34.43 11.99
CA ASP A 49 -1.72 33.78 13.29
C ASP A 49 -1.02 32.43 13.27
N THR A 50 0.08 32.39 13.99
CA THR A 50 0.96 31.23 14.11
C THR A 50 1.12 30.85 15.58
N SER A 51 1.83 29.77 15.85
CA SER A 51 2.19 29.35 17.19
C SER A 51 3.46 28.49 17.15
N GLN A 52 4.15 28.42 18.28
CA GLN A 52 5.39 27.64 18.39
C GLN A 52 5.17 26.16 18.03
N VAL A 53 4.03 25.57 18.40
CA VAL A 53 3.68 24.16 18.12
C VAL A 53 3.42 23.82 16.66
N ASP A 54 3.23 24.82 15.81
CA ASP A 54 2.98 24.55 14.39
C ASP A 54 4.28 24.12 13.66
N LEU A 55 5.44 24.23 14.33
CA LEU A 55 6.78 23.90 13.84
C LEU A 55 7.12 24.54 12.49
N ASN A 56 6.53 25.70 12.18
CA ASN A 56 6.64 26.36 10.89
C ASN A 56 7.02 27.85 10.97
N LEU A 57 7.44 28.34 12.15
CA LEU A 57 7.80 29.74 12.36
C LEU A 57 8.89 30.24 11.40
N LYS A 58 9.90 29.41 11.12
CA LYS A 58 11.00 29.75 10.19
C LYS A 58 10.47 30.04 8.78
N VAL A 59 9.66 29.13 8.22
CA VAL A 59 9.11 29.32 6.88
C VAL A 59 8.12 30.48 6.83
N VAL A 60 7.31 30.68 7.87
CA VAL A 60 6.41 31.86 7.98
C VAL A 60 7.22 33.16 7.95
N GLY A 61 8.30 33.23 8.73
CA GLY A 61 9.21 34.37 8.76
C GLY A 61 9.86 34.64 7.40
N GLU A 62 10.41 33.61 6.77
CA GLU A 62 10.98 33.70 5.42
C GLU A 62 9.99 34.28 4.40
N GLN A 63 8.74 33.82 4.43
CA GLN A 63 7.74 34.29 3.48
C GLN A 63 7.31 35.72 3.77
N ILE A 64 7.18 36.12 5.04
CA ILE A 64 6.91 37.52 5.42
C ILE A 64 7.99 38.44 4.85
N ARG A 65 9.28 38.06 4.93
CA ARG A 65 10.38 38.87 4.40
C ARG A 65 10.45 38.90 2.87
N LYS A 66 10.09 37.78 2.21
CA LYS A 66 10.07 37.66 0.74
C LYS A 66 8.94 38.48 0.11
N GLN A 67 7.85 38.75 0.84
CA GLN A 67 6.73 39.52 0.31
C GLN A 67 7.02 41.03 0.32
N ASN A 68 6.55 41.73 -0.72
CA ASN A 68 6.66 43.19 -0.83
C ASN A 68 5.60 43.92 0.03
N VAL A 69 5.63 43.70 1.34
CA VAL A 69 4.75 44.36 2.32
C VAL A 69 5.60 44.85 3.49
N HIS A 70 5.40 46.09 3.93
CA HIS A 70 6.13 46.59 5.09
C HIS A 70 5.69 45.85 6.35
N ARG A 71 6.66 45.44 7.18
CA ARG A 71 6.39 44.78 8.47
C ARG A 71 5.35 45.51 9.33
N ARG A 72 5.34 46.85 9.31
CA ARG A 72 4.37 47.68 10.05
C ARG A 72 2.91 47.52 9.61
N ASP A 73 2.69 47.01 8.39
CA ASP A 73 1.35 46.81 7.82
C ASP A 73 0.82 45.41 8.14
N LEU A 74 1.67 44.52 8.67
CA LEU A 74 1.31 43.19 9.15
C LEU A 74 1.07 43.21 10.65
N PHE A 75 0.11 42.38 11.08
CA PHE A 75 -0.24 42.09 12.44
C PHE A 75 0.07 40.60 12.69
N ILE A 76 1.21 40.32 13.32
CA ILE A 76 1.66 38.95 13.54
C ILE A 76 1.29 38.52 14.96
N VAL A 77 0.52 37.44 15.06
CA VAL A 77 0.10 36.79 16.31
C VAL A 77 0.88 35.50 16.48
N SER A 78 1.56 35.35 17.61
CA SER A 78 2.10 34.06 18.05
C SER A 78 1.55 33.70 19.43
N LYS A 79 1.89 32.50 19.91
CA LYS A 79 1.41 31.98 21.19
C LYS A 79 2.52 31.27 21.91
N VAL A 80 2.67 31.58 23.20
CA VAL A 80 3.56 30.86 24.11
C VAL A 80 2.98 29.47 24.29
N TRP A 81 3.78 28.45 23.98
CA TRP A 81 3.38 27.07 24.15
C TRP A 81 3.47 26.64 25.60
N ASN A 82 2.70 25.61 25.96
CA ASN A 82 2.41 25.29 27.36
C ASN A 82 3.64 24.82 28.17
N THR A 83 4.74 24.44 27.51
CA THR A 83 6.00 24.06 28.18
C THR A 83 6.86 25.25 28.58
N HIS A 84 6.43 26.47 28.27
CA HIS A 84 7.18 27.70 28.53
C HIS A 84 6.37 28.67 29.42
N HIS A 85 5.73 28.14 30.46
CA HIS A 85 4.88 28.93 31.36
C HIS A 85 5.67 29.67 32.44
N SER A 86 6.83 29.16 32.90
CA SER A 86 7.67 29.90 33.84
C SER A 86 8.17 31.21 33.24
N LYS A 87 8.45 32.19 34.09
CA LYS A 87 8.82 33.54 33.65
C LYS A 87 10.05 33.53 32.73
N GLU A 88 11.07 32.77 33.11
CA GLU A 88 12.32 32.63 32.35
C GLU A 88 12.08 31.96 30.99
N LYS A 89 11.37 30.82 30.96
CA LYS A 89 11.07 30.10 29.72
C LYS A 89 10.15 30.87 28.80
N CYS A 90 9.22 31.66 29.33
CA CYS A 90 8.41 32.54 28.52
C CYS A 90 9.28 33.57 27.78
N HIS A 91 10.27 34.17 28.45
CA HIS A 91 11.24 35.07 27.81
C HIS A 91 12.07 34.35 26.73
N GLU A 92 12.57 33.15 27.02
CA GLU A 92 13.29 32.31 26.04
C GLU A 92 12.41 32.00 24.81
N ALA A 93 11.14 31.65 25.03
CA ALA A 93 10.19 31.35 23.96
C ALA A 93 9.95 32.57 23.08
N ILE A 94 9.78 33.75 23.67
CA ILE A 94 9.61 35.01 22.92
C ILE A 94 10.83 35.27 22.04
N ASP A 95 12.03 35.12 22.60
CA ASP A 95 13.28 35.33 21.85
C ASP A 95 13.46 34.31 20.74
N SER A 96 13.13 33.04 20.98
CA SER A 96 13.16 31.99 19.96
C SER A 96 12.14 32.26 18.85
N ILE A 97 10.92 32.67 19.19
CA ILE A 97 9.86 32.97 18.22
C ILE A 97 10.24 34.16 17.35
N LEU A 98 10.78 35.23 17.94
CA LEU A 98 11.28 36.39 17.21
C LEU A 98 12.44 36.01 16.30
N LYS A 99 13.36 35.17 16.77
CA LYS A 99 14.48 34.66 15.99
C LYS A 99 14.03 33.81 14.80
N ASP A 100 13.11 32.87 15.00
CA ASP A 100 12.65 31.98 13.94
C ASP A 100 11.81 32.73 12.89
N LEU A 101 10.93 33.63 13.32
CA LEU A 101 10.22 34.52 12.40
C LEU A 101 11.15 35.58 11.77
N GLN A 102 12.31 35.82 12.39
CA GLN A 102 13.28 36.86 12.07
C GLN A 102 12.64 38.25 12.08
N LEU A 103 12.03 38.58 13.23
CA LEU A 103 11.34 39.84 13.49
C LEU A 103 11.94 40.50 14.74
N ASP A 104 11.96 41.84 14.75
CA ASP A 104 12.39 42.60 15.95
C ASP A 104 11.29 42.67 17.02
N TYR A 105 10.02 42.51 16.62
CA TYR A 105 8.88 42.53 17.53
C TYR A 105 7.66 41.75 16.98
N LEU A 106 6.78 41.31 17.89
CA LEU A 106 5.45 40.76 17.59
C LEU A 106 4.35 41.80 17.86
N ASP A 107 3.28 41.76 17.06
CA ASP A 107 2.12 42.64 17.31
C ASP A 107 1.25 42.09 18.44
N MET A 108 1.15 40.77 18.54
CA MET A 108 0.45 40.12 19.63
C MET A 108 1.07 38.79 20.03
N MET A 109 1.19 38.58 21.34
CA MET A 109 1.50 37.28 21.93
C MET A 109 0.34 36.82 22.80
N LEU A 110 -0.05 35.55 22.67
CA LEU A 110 -1.09 34.94 23.51
C LEU A 110 -0.49 33.88 24.43
N ILE A 111 -1.04 33.75 25.64
CA ILE A 111 -0.91 32.48 26.36
C ILE A 111 -1.82 31.47 25.66
N ASN A 112 -1.27 30.34 25.20
CA ASN A 112 -2.01 29.42 24.35
C ASN A 112 -3.12 28.64 25.08
N PHE A 113 -2.85 28.26 26.34
CA PHE A 113 -3.79 27.61 27.26
C PHE A 113 -3.49 28.03 28.70
N PRO A 114 -4.46 27.97 29.62
CA PRO A 114 -4.26 28.34 31.03
C PRO A 114 -3.50 27.29 31.87
N HIS A 115 -2.89 26.29 31.24
CA HIS A 115 -2.24 25.19 31.96
C HIS A 115 -0.81 25.03 31.46
N GLY A 116 0.15 25.23 32.36
CA GLY A 116 1.54 24.89 32.11
C GLY A 116 1.72 23.38 31.98
N PHE A 117 2.64 22.97 31.13
CA PHE A 117 3.13 21.61 31.01
C PHE A 117 4.50 21.52 31.68
N VAL A 118 4.88 20.32 32.12
CA VAL A 118 6.19 20.09 32.74
C VAL A 118 7.31 20.46 31.76
N GLU A 119 8.24 21.32 32.22
CA GLU A 119 9.26 21.97 31.39
C GLU A 119 10.40 21.01 31.03
N ASP A 120 10.83 20.19 31.99
CA ASP A 120 11.96 19.25 31.85
C ASP A 120 11.50 17.84 31.48
N PHE A 121 10.44 17.75 30.66
CA PHE A 121 10.09 16.46 30.07
C PHE A 121 11.11 16.13 28.98
N THR A 122 12.11 15.34 29.36
CA THR A 122 12.96 14.65 28.40
C THR A 122 12.11 13.50 27.87
N PRO A 123 11.66 13.52 26.60
CA PRO A 123 11.01 12.35 26.03
C PRO A 123 11.98 11.19 26.25
N SER A 124 11.49 10.06 26.77
CA SER A 124 12.29 8.84 26.78
C SER A 124 12.87 8.65 25.38
N ASP A 125 14.11 8.18 25.30
CA ASP A 125 14.90 7.95 24.07
C ASP A 125 14.17 7.37 22.89
N ASP A 126 13.05 6.71 23.17
CA ASP A 126 11.99 6.22 22.32
C ASP A 126 11.43 7.15 21.22
N GLN A 127 11.94 8.37 21.02
CA GLN A 127 11.58 9.23 19.88
C GLN A 127 12.84 9.62 19.09
N THR A 128 13.09 9.01 17.92
CA THR A 128 14.36 9.16 17.15
C THR A 128 14.21 10.04 15.91
N ASP A 129 13.00 10.44 15.56
CA ASP A 129 12.84 11.50 14.57
C ASP A 129 12.93 12.85 15.30
N PHE A 130 13.76 13.77 14.81
CA PHE A 130 13.92 15.12 15.34
C PHE A 130 12.55 15.83 15.48
N GLN A 131 11.63 15.54 14.56
CA GLN A 131 10.25 16.05 14.62
C GLN A 131 9.42 15.38 15.72
N SER A 132 9.59 14.06 15.95
CA SER A 132 8.92 13.36 17.05
C SER A 132 9.39 13.86 18.42
N VAL A 133 10.70 14.06 18.61
CA VAL A 133 11.27 14.61 19.86
C VAL A 133 10.76 16.01 20.15
N GLU A 134 10.71 16.90 19.15
CA GLU A 134 10.13 18.24 19.31
C GLU A 134 8.65 18.14 19.68
N ILE A 135 7.87 17.27 19.03
CA ILE A 135 6.45 17.10 19.31
C ILE A 135 6.21 16.53 20.73
N ALA A 136 7.01 15.57 21.20
CA ALA A 136 6.83 15.05 22.56
C ALA A 136 7.38 15.96 23.65
N ARG A 137 8.41 16.77 23.37
CA ARG A 137 8.77 17.88 24.26
C ARG A 137 7.61 18.88 24.35
N MET A 138 6.85 19.07 23.27
CA MET A 138 5.71 19.97 23.25
C MET A 138 4.47 19.40 23.96
N PHE A 139 4.25 18.09 23.89
CA PHE A 139 3.18 17.43 24.63
C PHE A 139 3.79 16.42 25.60
N PRO A 140 4.29 16.89 26.76
CA PRO A 140 4.86 15.97 27.73
C PRO A 140 3.76 15.10 28.28
N THR A 141 3.92 13.79 28.13
CA THR A 141 2.94 12.79 28.57
C THR A 141 3.64 11.68 29.32
N ASP A 142 2.96 11.10 30.30
CA ASP A 142 3.38 9.84 30.95
C ASP A 142 3.06 8.58 30.13
N GLY A 143 2.59 8.75 28.88
CA GLY A 143 2.12 7.68 28.01
C GLY A 143 0.60 7.57 27.91
N GLU A 144 -0.15 8.13 28.86
CA GLU A 144 -1.63 8.18 28.84
C GLU A 144 -2.21 9.59 29.06
N ASN A 145 -1.57 10.40 29.90
CA ASN A 145 -2.02 11.72 30.31
C ASN A 145 -0.96 12.80 30.02
N ILE A 146 -1.41 14.04 29.78
CA ILE A 146 -0.52 15.20 29.69
C ILE A 146 -0.02 15.56 31.08
N LEU A 147 1.29 15.76 31.20
CA LEU A 147 1.94 16.18 32.43
C LEU A 147 1.85 17.70 32.58
N TYR A 148 1.09 18.13 33.58
CA TYR A 148 0.88 19.55 33.89
C TYR A 148 1.92 20.04 34.90
N SER A 149 2.33 21.29 34.72
CA SER A 149 3.16 22.04 35.67
C SER A 149 2.27 22.80 36.65
N ASP A 150 2.74 22.96 37.89
CA ASP A 150 2.09 23.79 38.91
C ASP A 150 2.34 25.31 38.70
N VAL A 151 3.12 25.68 37.67
CA VAL A 151 3.37 27.08 37.33
C VAL A 151 2.06 27.78 36.94
N ASP A 152 1.74 28.84 37.68
CA ASP A 152 0.54 29.64 37.45
C ASP A 152 0.70 30.48 36.18
N TYR A 153 -0.33 30.48 35.32
CA TYR A 153 -0.34 31.31 34.11
C TYR A 153 -0.25 32.82 34.38
N LEU A 154 -0.45 33.27 35.63
CA LEU A 154 -0.17 34.65 36.03
C LEU A 154 1.33 35.00 35.97
N GLU A 155 2.20 34.02 36.20
CA GLU A 155 3.65 34.20 36.04
C GLU A 155 4.01 34.37 34.55
N THR A 156 3.42 33.55 33.68
CA THR A 156 3.53 33.72 32.23
C THR A 156 3.01 35.09 31.79
N TRP A 157 1.91 35.56 32.40
CA TRP A 157 1.36 36.88 32.10
C TRP A 157 2.33 38.00 32.48
N GLU A 158 2.96 37.93 33.65
CA GLU A 158 3.97 38.90 34.08
C GLU A 158 5.17 38.95 33.10
N ALA A 159 5.63 37.80 32.60
CA ALA A 159 6.68 37.73 31.58
C ALA A 159 6.26 38.44 30.27
N LEU A 160 5.01 38.24 29.85
CA LEU A 160 4.45 38.93 28.69
C LEU A 160 4.36 40.45 28.91
N GLU A 161 4.06 40.91 30.13
CA GLU A 161 4.05 42.35 30.47
C GLU A 161 5.46 42.95 30.35
N GLU A 162 6.48 42.27 30.88
CA GLU A 162 7.88 42.69 30.76
C GLU A 162 8.34 42.73 29.30
N ALA A 163 7.95 41.75 28.48
CA ALA A 163 8.28 41.76 27.06
C ALA A 163 7.60 42.89 26.29
N VAL A 164 6.44 43.39 26.76
CA VAL A 164 5.82 44.61 26.24
C VAL A 164 6.63 45.85 26.65
N GLU A 165 7.05 45.93 27.91
CA GLU A 165 7.90 47.03 28.39
C GLU A 165 9.26 47.09 27.66
N GLN A 166 9.82 45.92 27.30
CA GLN A 166 11.05 45.79 26.51
C GLN A 166 10.85 46.10 25.01
N GLY A 167 9.61 46.31 24.56
CA GLY A 167 9.29 46.59 23.16
C GLY A 167 9.35 45.37 22.23
N LYS A 168 9.53 44.16 22.75
CA LYS A 168 9.52 42.90 22.00
C LYS A 168 8.10 42.52 21.53
N ILE A 169 7.09 42.93 22.29
CA ILE A 169 5.67 42.63 22.02
C ILE A 169 4.85 43.92 22.14
N ARG A 170 3.88 44.14 21.25
CA ARG A 170 3.01 45.34 21.33
C ARG A 170 1.75 45.14 22.16
N SER A 171 1.16 43.96 22.10
CA SER A 171 -0.11 43.65 22.75
C SER A 171 -0.12 42.21 23.22
N ILE A 172 -0.86 41.91 24.30
CA ILE A 172 -0.90 40.57 24.89
C ILE A 172 -2.34 40.10 25.06
N GLY A 173 -2.56 38.80 25.06
CA GLY A 173 -3.90 38.22 25.14
C GLY A 173 -3.93 36.76 25.59
N LEU A 174 -5.13 36.20 25.62
CA LEU A 174 -5.41 34.88 26.17
C LEU A 174 -6.04 33.98 25.10
N CYS A 175 -5.70 32.70 25.07
CA CYS A 175 -6.29 31.72 24.18
C CYS A 175 -6.78 30.51 25.00
N GLN A 176 -8.03 30.09 24.79
CA GLN A 176 -8.66 28.94 25.46
C GLN A 176 -8.83 29.08 26.99
N PHE A 177 -9.03 30.31 27.49
CA PHE A 177 -9.31 30.56 28.91
C PHE A 177 -10.81 30.55 29.19
N SER A 178 -11.19 30.02 30.37
CA SER A 178 -12.54 30.17 30.92
C SER A 178 -12.80 31.60 31.41
N LEU A 179 -14.07 31.99 31.60
CA LEU A 179 -14.43 33.32 32.10
C LEU A 179 -13.77 33.66 33.44
N GLU A 180 -13.75 32.71 34.38
CA GLU A 180 -13.16 32.90 35.70
C GLU A 180 -11.65 33.14 35.60
N GLN A 181 -10.96 32.38 34.74
CA GLN A 181 -9.53 32.58 34.50
C GLN A 181 -9.25 33.92 33.82
N ILE A 182 -10.08 34.35 32.86
CA ILE A 182 -9.97 35.68 32.23
C ILE A 182 -10.16 36.80 33.27
N GLN A 183 -11.14 36.68 34.15
CA GLN A 183 -11.38 37.64 35.23
C GLN A 183 -10.20 37.69 36.20
N ARG A 184 -9.60 36.53 36.51
CA ARG A 184 -8.41 36.43 37.35
C ARG A 184 -7.22 37.17 36.74
N VAL A 185 -6.92 36.95 35.46
CA VAL A 185 -5.87 37.71 34.74
C VAL A 185 -6.23 39.19 34.71
N TRP A 186 -7.48 39.55 34.37
CA TRP A 186 -7.92 40.94 34.30
C TRP A 186 -7.69 41.70 35.60
N ASN A 187 -7.96 41.08 36.74
CA ASN A 187 -7.80 41.69 38.05
C ASN A 187 -6.33 41.83 38.46
N ALA A 188 -5.50 40.84 38.13
CA ALA A 188 -4.07 40.83 38.48
C ALA A 188 -3.17 41.66 37.54
N ALA A 189 -3.53 41.77 36.27
CA ALA A 189 -2.69 42.34 35.22
C ALA A 189 -2.42 43.84 35.37
N LYS A 190 -1.17 44.25 35.17
CA LYS A 190 -0.77 45.66 34.96
C LYS A 190 -1.16 46.12 33.55
N ILE A 191 -0.91 45.27 32.54
CA ILE A 191 -1.31 45.49 31.15
C ILE A 191 -2.50 44.58 30.86
N LYS A 192 -3.67 45.16 30.62
CA LYS A 192 -4.92 44.39 30.46
C LYS A 192 -4.91 43.56 29.16
N PRO A 193 -5.49 42.34 29.17
CA PRO A 193 -5.58 41.52 27.97
C PRO A 193 -6.36 42.22 26.87
N SER A 194 -5.81 42.22 25.66
CA SER A 194 -6.39 42.90 24.50
C SER A 194 -7.23 42.00 23.61
N LEU A 195 -6.95 40.69 23.63
CA LEU A 195 -7.67 39.67 22.89
C LEU A 195 -7.94 38.45 23.78
N VAL A 196 -9.14 37.89 23.69
CA VAL A 196 -9.47 36.55 24.19
C VAL A 196 -9.90 35.69 23.02
N LYS A 197 -9.12 34.64 22.72
CA LYS A 197 -9.34 33.75 21.59
C LYS A 197 -9.96 32.42 22.06
N VAL A 198 -11.14 32.07 21.54
CA VAL A 198 -11.94 30.91 21.97
C VAL A 198 -12.50 30.14 20.76
N PRO A 199 -12.85 28.84 20.91
CA PRO A 199 -13.49 28.11 19.83
C PRO A 199 -14.92 28.65 19.69
N LEU A 200 -15.22 29.38 18.62
CA LEU A 200 -16.50 30.07 18.47
C LEU A 200 -17.09 29.72 17.11
N SER A 201 -18.35 29.29 17.09
CA SER A 201 -19.13 29.02 15.88
C SER A 201 -20.56 29.50 16.09
N LEU A 202 -21.40 29.42 15.05
CA LEU A 202 -22.84 29.70 15.22
C LEU A 202 -23.47 28.87 16.36
N TYR A 203 -22.99 27.64 16.57
CA TYR A 203 -23.50 26.70 17.58
C TYR A 203 -22.84 26.85 18.95
N HIS A 204 -21.65 27.45 19.03
CA HIS A 204 -20.91 27.62 20.28
C HIS A 204 -20.46 29.07 20.41
N GLN A 205 -21.27 29.86 21.13
CA GLN A 205 -21.23 31.32 21.09
C GLN A 205 -20.44 31.96 22.25
N HIS A 206 -20.15 31.21 23.32
CA HIS A 206 -19.49 31.71 24.53
C HIS A 206 -20.06 33.05 25.05
N PHE A 207 -21.41 33.17 25.15
CA PHE A 207 -22.09 34.44 25.46
C PHE A 207 -21.52 35.21 26.66
N LYS A 208 -21.27 34.53 27.79
CA LYS A 208 -20.75 35.18 29.00
C LYS A 208 -19.33 35.74 28.82
N ILE A 209 -18.47 35.05 28.06
CA ILE A 209 -17.12 35.56 27.73
C ILE A 209 -17.26 36.77 26.81
N ARG A 210 -18.14 36.72 25.80
CA ARG A 210 -18.37 37.85 24.90
C ARG A 210 -18.90 39.08 25.62
N GLU A 211 -19.85 38.91 26.54
CA GLU A 211 -20.42 39.98 27.34
C GLU A 211 -19.35 40.63 28.22
N PHE A 212 -18.58 39.82 28.95
CA PHE A 212 -17.46 40.31 29.77
C PHE A 212 -16.41 41.03 28.92
N CYS A 213 -16.00 40.44 27.79
CA CYS A 213 -15.04 41.05 26.88
C CYS A 213 -15.57 42.39 26.34
N ALA A 214 -16.85 42.47 25.97
CA ALA A 214 -17.46 43.71 25.52
C ALA A 214 -17.49 44.78 26.62
N GLU A 215 -17.85 44.42 27.86
CA GLU A 215 -17.84 45.33 29.02
C GLU A 215 -16.43 45.88 29.31
N LYS A 216 -15.41 45.02 29.19
CA LYS A 216 -14.01 45.35 29.48
C LYS A 216 -13.22 45.88 28.28
N GLY A 217 -13.85 46.01 27.11
CA GLY A 217 -13.20 46.46 25.87
C GLY A 217 -12.15 45.48 25.32
N ILE A 218 -12.25 44.20 25.67
CA ILE A 218 -11.38 43.11 25.17
C ILE A 218 -11.96 42.61 23.84
N VAL A 219 -11.12 42.43 22.83
CA VAL A 219 -11.57 41.84 21.56
C VAL A 219 -11.73 40.33 21.70
N VAL A 220 -12.79 39.79 21.09
CA VAL A 220 -12.98 38.33 21.01
C VAL A 220 -12.40 37.82 19.70
N GLY A 221 -11.52 36.83 19.79
CA GLY A 221 -10.99 36.06 18.68
C GLY A 221 -11.66 34.69 18.58
N ALA A 222 -11.93 34.22 17.36
CA ALA A 222 -12.57 32.94 17.09
C ALA A 222 -11.67 32.03 16.26
N TYR A 223 -11.60 30.76 16.66
CA TYR A 223 -11.11 29.66 15.82
C TYR A 223 -12.19 28.58 15.71
N ASN A 224 -12.08 27.69 14.71
CA ASN A 224 -13.12 26.70 14.37
C ASN A 224 -14.51 27.31 14.07
N ILE A 225 -14.54 28.42 13.31
CA ILE A 225 -15.76 29.19 12.98
C ILE A 225 -16.91 28.39 12.32
N PHE A 226 -16.61 27.21 11.77
CA PHE A 226 -17.58 26.32 11.12
C PHE A 226 -18.02 25.11 11.98
N GLY A 227 -17.54 24.98 13.23
CA GLY A 227 -17.86 23.87 14.13
C GLY A 227 -16.91 22.66 14.01
N CYS A 228 -16.92 21.78 15.02
CA CYS A 228 -16.13 20.53 15.06
C CYS A 228 -16.94 19.37 14.46
N THR A 229 -16.50 18.81 13.33
CA THR A 229 -17.01 17.55 12.77
C THR A 229 -15.83 16.68 12.30
N LYS A 230 -15.78 15.41 12.76
CA LYS A 230 -15.03 14.35 12.07
C LYS A 230 -15.79 13.98 10.79
N PHE A 231 -15.07 13.90 9.68
CA PHE A 231 -15.55 13.39 8.39
C PHE A 231 -15.54 11.85 8.44
N ASP A 232 -16.68 11.21 8.22
CA ASP A 232 -16.80 9.74 8.12
C ASP A 232 -17.06 9.36 6.65
N PRO A 233 -16.10 8.71 5.95
CA PRO A 233 -16.23 8.35 4.55
C PRO A 233 -17.32 7.31 4.25
N LYS A 234 -17.93 6.66 5.26
CA LYS A 234 -18.82 5.49 5.04
C LYS A 234 -20.31 5.81 4.91
N ARG A 235 -20.75 7.09 4.88
CA ARG A 235 -22.20 7.44 4.92
C ARG A 235 -22.64 8.63 4.04
N ASN A 236 -22.36 8.58 2.74
CA ASN A 236 -23.05 9.37 1.69
C ASN A 236 -23.54 10.77 2.11
N GLY A 237 -22.63 11.63 2.57
CA GLY A 237 -22.90 13.06 2.74
C GLY A 237 -23.88 13.50 3.83
N LYS A 238 -24.21 12.67 4.85
CA LYS A 238 -24.99 13.15 6.02
C LYS A 238 -24.13 13.39 7.25
N PHE A 239 -24.29 14.58 7.86
CA PHE A 239 -23.71 14.94 9.16
C PHE A 239 -24.21 13.99 10.25
N SER A 240 -23.32 13.26 10.95
CA SER A 240 -23.71 12.50 12.14
C SER A 240 -23.52 13.36 13.39
N GLN A 241 -24.61 13.63 14.11
CA GLN A 241 -24.59 14.22 15.43
C GLN A 241 -23.99 13.24 16.46
N SER A 242 -22.96 13.66 17.18
CA SER A 242 -22.66 13.11 18.51
C SER A 242 -22.84 14.22 19.55
N LYS A 243 -24.04 14.19 20.16
CA LYS A 243 -24.52 14.88 21.38
C LYS A 243 -23.71 16.08 21.89
N MET A 244 -24.16 17.29 21.53
CA MET A 244 -24.43 18.36 22.51
C MET A 244 -25.52 19.31 21.98
N ILE A 245 -26.66 19.28 22.68
CA ILE A 245 -27.81 20.21 22.70
C ILE A 245 -28.62 20.37 21.41
N LEU A 246 -29.72 19.61 21.37
CA LEU A 246 -30.98 19.93 20.70
C LEU A 246 -31.43 21.34 21.07
N PHE A 247 -31.31 22.31 20.18
CA PHE A 247 -32.22 23.43 19.92
C PHE A 247 -31.58 24.27 18.78
N GLU A 248 -32.35 24.63 17.75
CA GLU A 248 -32.01 25.59 16.67
C GLU A 248 -31.39 25.13 15.32
N GLU A 249 -31.35 23.84 14.98
CA GLU A 249 -31.01 23.45 13.57
C GLU A 249 -32.02 24.00 12.55
N ARG A 250 -33.29 24.21 12.93
CA ARG A 250 -34.30 24.78 12.02
C ARG A 250 -34.05 26.24 11.69
N ILE A 251 -33.67 27.09 12.66
CA ILE A 251 -33.56 28.54 12.45
C ILE A 251 -32.40 28.89 11.52
N VAL A 252 -31.23 28.27 11.70
CA VAL A 252 -30.06 28.52 10.84
C VAL A 252 -30.33 28.05 9.42
N ILE A 253 -30.99 26.89 9.25
CA ILE A 253 -31.39 26.39 7.93
C ILE A 253 -32.47 27.30 7.30
N GLU A 254 -33.44 27.80 8.07
CA GLU A 254 -34.48 28.72 7.60
C GLU A 254 -33.86 30.06 7.14
N VAL A 255 -32.97 30.65 7.94
CA VAL A 255 -32.29 31.92 7.65
C VAL A 255 -31.40 31.79 6.42
N VAL A 256 -30.62 30.71 6.33
CA VAL A 256 -29.77 30.44 5.15
C VAL A 256 -30.62 30.17 3.90
N LYS A 257 -31.75 29.47 4.02
CA LYS A 257 -32.70 29.26 2.90
C LYS A 257 -33.40 30.56 2.47
N GLN A 258 -33.74 31.44 3.41
CA GLN A 258 -34.37 32.73 3.14
C GLN A 258 -33.43 33.73 2.47
N LEU A 259 -32.14 33.71 2.84
CA LEU A 259 -31.15 34.66 2.31
C LEU A 259 -30.67 34.34 0.89
N LYS A 260 -30.88 33.11 0.37
CA LYS A 260 -30.39 32.67 -0.96
C LYS A 260 -28.88 32.90 -1.21
N GLU A 261 -28.09 33.06 -0.14
CA GLU A 261 -26.65 33.34 -0.19
C GLU A 261 -25.81 32.15 0.29
N ASN A 262 -24.52 32.13 -0.04
CA ASN A 262 -23.61 31.06 0.38
C ASN A 262 -23.52 31.02 1.93
N PRO A 263 -23.78 29.88 2.58
CA PRO A 263 -23.75 29.76 4.04
C PRO A 263 -22.42 30.19 4.68
N VAL A 264 -21.29 29.97 3.99
CA VAL A 264 -19.96 30.39 4.44
C VAL A 264 -19.85 31.92 4.51
N HIS A 265 -20.42 32.62 3.53
CA HIS A 265 -20.45 34.08 3.52
C HIS A 265 -21.30 34.62 4.67
N VAL A 266 -22.48 34.04 4.90
CA VAL A 266 -23.38 34.45 5.99
C VAL A 266 -22.71 34.28 7.35
N ILE A 267 -22.02 33.16 7.57
CA ILE A 267 -21.28 32.89 8.82
C ILE A 267 -20.14 33.91 8.99
N MET A 268 -19.29 34.08 7.98
CA MET A 268 -18.17 35.05 8.04
C MET A 268 -18.67 36.48 8.26
N ARG A 269 -19.76 36.86 7.59
CA ARG A 269 -20.38 38.17 7.73
C ARG A 269 -20.91 38.38 9.15
N TRP A 270 -21.54 37.36 9.73
CA TRP A 270 -21.99 37.41 11.12
C TRP A 270 -20.83 37.65 12.10
N PHE A 271 -19.67 37.01 11.91
CA PHE A 271 -18.48 37.28 12.75
C PHE A 271 -18.00 38.74 12.59
N ILE A 272 -17.93 39.24 11.35
CA ILE A 272 -17.51 40.62 11.05
C ILE A 272 -18.46 41.64 11.68
N ASP A 273 -19.76 41.49 11.46
CA ASP A 273 -20.79 42.40 11.98
C ASP A 273 -20.87 42.31 13.52
N SER A 274 -20.57 41.14 14.08
CA SER A 274 -20.41 40.94 15.52
C SER A 274 -19.09 41.49 16.09
N LYS A 275 -18.22 42.07 15.25
CA LYS A 275 -16.88 42.57 15.62
C LYS A 275 -15.99 41.53 16.29
N ILE A 276 -16.17 40.25 15.92
CA ILE A 276 -15.35 39.14 16.41
C ILE A 276 -14.22 38.93 15.40
N CYS A 277 -12.98 38.97 15.86
CA CYS A 277 -11.84 38.58 15.05
C CYS A 277 -11.89 37.08 14.79
N PHE A 278 -11.53 36.61 13.60
CA PHE A 278 -11.45 35.17 13.36
C PHE A 278 -10.36 34.80 12.38
N ASN A 279 -9.94 33.54 12.45
CA ASN A 279 -8.94 33.02 11.52
C ASN A 279 -9.52 31.98 10.59
N VAL A 280 -9.12 32.07 9.33
CA VAL A 280 -9.37 31.06 8.31
C VAL A 280 -8.18 30.10 8.28
N ASN A 281 -8.44 28.80 8.23
CA ASN A 281 -7.38 27.79 8.16
C ASN A 281 -6.73 27.78 6.76
N SER A 282 -5.40 27.77 6.72
CA SER A 282 -4.53 27.95 5.55
C SER A 282 -4.78 27.00 4.38
N PHE A 283 -5.36 25.82 4.60
CA PHE A 283 -5.44 24.79 3.55
C PHE A 283 -6.80 24.69 2.85
N LYS A 284 -7.78 25.53 3.22
CA LYS A 284 -9.09 25.58 2.55
C LYS A 284 -9.15 26.79 1.61
N ARG A 285 -8.62 26.63 0.40
CA ARG A 285 -8.62 27.65 -0.69
C ARG A 285 -9.97 28.36 -0.83
N ASN A 286 -11.07 27.60 -0.79
CA ASN A 286 -12.45 28.10 -0.90
C ASN A 286 -12.88 29.00 0.28
N ALA A 287 -12.36 28.77 1.49
CA ALA A 287 -12.65 29.60 2.66
C ALA A 287 -11.88 30.95 2.62
N MET A 288 -10.64 30.94 2.12
CA MET A 288 -9.87 32.17 1.90
C MET A 288 -10.50 33.06 0.83
N TYR A 289 -11.02 32.47 -0.26
CA TYR A 289 -11.76 33.21 -1.29
C TYR A 289 -13.11 33.76 -0.81
N SER A 290 -13.86 32.96 -0.03
CA SER A 290 -15.15 33.36 0.54
C SER A 290 -15.02 34.63 1.39
N THR A 291 -13.91 34.77 2.12
CA THR A 291 -13.61 35.96 2.93
C THR A 291 -13.57 37.24 2.08
N LEU A 292 -12.96 37.19 0.89
CA LEU A 292 -12.77 38.39 0.07
C LEU A 292 -14.06 38.89 -0.57
N LYS A 293 -14.96 37.97 -0.94
CA LYS A 293 -16.32 38.32 -1.40
C LYS A 293 -17.12 39.03 -0.30
N VAL A 294 -16.97 38.62 0.96
CA VAL A 294 -17.69 39.24 2.10
C VAL A 294 -17.26 40.68 2.39
N PHE A 295 -16.01 41.05 2.08
CA PHE A 295 -15.50 42.42 2.32
C PHE A 295 -15.82 43.43 1.21
N ASN A 296 -16.45 43.02 0.11
CA ASN A 296 -16.79 43.88 -1.03
C ASN A 296 -15.62 44.77 -1.50
N LEU A 297 -14.39 44.26 -1.34
CA LEU A 297 -13.18 44.96 -1.75
C LEU A 297 -13.21 45.02 -3.28
N LYS A 298 -13.42 46.23 -3.84
CA LYS A 298 -13.20 46.51 -5.26
C LYS A 298 -11.71 46.37 -5.53
N LEU A 299 -11.30 45.14 -5.83
CA LEU A 299 -10.02 44.85 -6.44
C LEU A 299 -9.94 45.68 -7.74
N THR A 300 -8.75 46.22 -8.08
CA THR A 300 -8.55 46.90 -9.37
C THR A 300 -8.72 45.91 -10.52
N GLU A 301 -9.02 46.31 -11.75
CA GLU A 301 -9.16 45.35 -12.88
C GLU A 301 -7.92 44.47 -13.08
N SER A 302 -6.71 44.96 -12.78
CA SER A 302 -5.51 44.12 -12.83
C SER A 302 -5.40 43.15 -11.65
N GLN A 303 -5.90 43.53 -10.47
CA GLN A 303 -6.01 42.64 -9.32
C GLN A 303 -7.15 41.63 -9.51
N LEU A 304 -8.32 42.03 -10.03
CA LEU A 304 -9.44 41.19 -10.47
C LEU A 304 -9.00 40.22 -11.57
N GLY A 305 -8.19 40.67 -12.53
CA GLY A 305 -7.62 39.81 -13.57
C GLY A 305 -6.68 38.75 -12.99
N ARG A 306 -5.79 39.12 -12.06
CA ARG A 306 -4.97 38.16 -11.30
C ARG A 306 -5.82 37.29 -10.35
N PHE A 307 -6.92 37.82 -9.84
CA PHE A 307 -7.86 37.14 -8.93
C PHE A 307 -8.75 36.12 -9.63
N GLU A 308 -9.19 36.40 -10.85
CA GLU A 308 -9.97 35.48 -11.68
C GLU A 308 -9.11 34.34 -12.21
N LEU A 309 -7.83 34.60 -12.49
CA LEU A 309 -6.80 33.57 -12.75
C LEU A 309 -6.62 32.63 -11.53
N LEU A 310 -6.61 33.19 -10.31
CA LEU A 310 -6.52 32.42 -9.07
C LEU A 310 -7.82 31.70 -8.67
N HIS A 311 -9.01 32.22 -8.99
CA HIS A 311 -10.31 31.59 -8.65
C HIS A 311 -10.67 30.44 -9.62
N LYS A 312 -10.11 30.40 -10.84
CA LYS A 312 -10.38 29.38 -11.87
C LYS A 312 -9.56 28.10 -11.76
N GLY A 313 -8.78 27.91 -10.68
CA GLY A 313 -8.01 26.68 -10.47
C GLY A 313 -6.85 26.50 -11.44
N GLU A 314 -6.34 27.58 -12.05
CA GLU A 314 -5.06 27.55 -12.75
C GLU A 314 -3.93 27.75 -11.73
N PRO A 315 -2.88 26.91 -11.73
CA PRO A 315 -1.68 27.19 -10.97
C PRO A 315 -0.60 27.68 -11.94
N GLU A 316 -0.53 28.99 -12.10
CA GLU A 316 0.77 29.62 -12.33
C GLU A 316 1.24 30.24 -11.01
N GLU A 317 2.46 29.83 -10.63
CA GLU A 317 3.45 30.58 -9.85
C GLU A 317 3.19 30.82 -8.34
N ILE A 318 3.71 29.88 -7.53
CA ILE A 318 4.75 30.28 -6.56
C ILE A 318 6.00 29.50 -6.99
N GLU A 319 6.94 30.18 -7.65
CA GLU A 319 8.32 29.69 -7.77
C GLU A 319 8.94 29.57 -6.37
N PRO A 320 9.82 28.59 -6.11
CA PRO A 320 10.72 28.62 -4.96
C PRO A 320 11.69 29.80 -5.12
N PHE A 321 11.67 30.73 -4.17
CA PHE A 321 12.56 31.91 -4.17
C PHE A 321 14.03 31.59 -3.83
N TRP A 322 14.57 30.44 -4.27
CA TRP A 322 15.95 29.99 -4.00
C TRP A 322 16.65 29.42 -5.24
N THR A 323 16.74 30.20 -6.32
CA THR A 323 17.83 30.03 -7.32
C THR A 323 18.30 31.38 -7.87
N THR A 324 18.73 32.29 -7.02
CA THR A 324 19.61 33.41 -7.44
C THR A 324 20.73 33.63 -6.44
N ASN A 325 21.75 32.76 -6.50
CA ASN A 325 23.17 33.14 -6.46
C ASN A 325 24.06 31.88 -6.51
N ARG A 326 24.13 31.24 -7.67
CA ARG A 326 25.38 30.62 -8.13
C ARG A 326 25.72 31.22 -9.49
N VAL A 327 26.72 32.09 -9.45
CA VAL A 327 27.67 32.46 -10.51
C VAL A 327 27.11 32.48 -11.94
N LYS A 328 26.99 33.68 -12.50
CA LYS A 328 27.05 33.92 -13.95
C LYS A 328 28.26 33.18 -14.54
N LYS A 329 28.04 32.00 -15.09
CA LYS A 329 28.78 31.51 -16.26
C LYS A 329 27.77 31.40 -17.38
N SER A 330 27.96 32.24 -18.39
CA SER A 330 27.31 32.13 -19.69
C SER A 330 27.46 30.70 -20.21
N LYS A 331 26.39 29.91 -20.15
CA LYS A 331 26.18 28.82 -21.10
C LYS A 331 25.13 29.31 -22.07
N GLN A 332 25.46 29.23 -23.36
CA GLN A 332 24.60 29.55 -24.48
C GLN A 332 23.26 28.80 -24.33
N GLN A 333 22.18 29.43 -24.80
CA GLN A 333 20.91 28.75 -25.06
C GLN A 333 21.17 27.46 -25.82
N PRO A 334 20.66 26.29 -25.39
CA PRO A 334 20.66 25.14 -26.26
C PRO A 334 19.61 25.39 -27.35
N GLU A 335 20.07 25.60 -28.59
CA GLU A 335 19.23 25.44 -29.78
C GLU A 335 18.85 23.95 -29.89
N VAL A 336 17.84 23.50 -29.13
CA VAL A 336 17.23 22.19 -29.37
C VAL A 336 16.21 22.37 -30.48
N SER A 337 16.64 22.08 -31.71
CA SER A 337 15.76 22.01 -32.88
C SER A 337 14.62 21.03 -32.64
N PRO A 338 13.37 21.32 -33.08
CA PRO A 338 12.28 20.35 -33.03
C PRO A 338 12.70 19.04 -33.69
N ILE A 339 12.27 17.92 -33.10
CA ILE A 339 12.42 16.59 -33.72
C ILE A 339 11.69 16.64 -35.08
N SER A 340 12.45 16.49 -36.16
CA SER A 340 12.12 17.10 -37.46
C SER A 340 11.27 16.26 -38.42
N ASN A 341 10.34 15.43 -37.93
CA ASN A 341 9.41 14.69 -38.81
C ASN A 341 7.95 14.91 -38.39
N SER A 342 7.18 15.55 -39.27
CA SER A 342 5.73 15.75 -39.16
C SER A 342 5.01 15.13 -40.35
N PHE A 343 3.73 14.79 -40.14
CA PHE A 343 2.80 14.40 -41.18
C PHE A 343 1.86 15.57 -41.48
N SER A 344 1.74 15.91 -42.77
CA SER A 344 0.76 16.89 -43.25
C SER A 344 -0.65 16.30 -43.17
N LEU A 345 -1.48 16.91 -42.33
CA LEU A 345 -2.91 16.61 -42.26
C LEU A 345 -3.64 17.20 -43.48
N ARG A 346 -4.78 16.60 -43.84
CA ARG A 346 -5.59 17.01 -45.00
C ARG A 346 -6.04 18.48 -44.98
N ASN A 347 -6.19 19.06 -43.80
CA ASN A 347 -6.55 20.47 -43.62
C ASN A 347 -5.32 21.42 -43.68
N GLY A 348 -4.13 20.90 -43.98
CA GLY A 348 -2.90 21.67 -44.11
C GLY A 348 -2.15 21.92 -42.79
N HIS A 349 -2.61 21.35 -41.67
CA HIS A 349 -1.88 21.39 -40.39
C HIS A 349 -0.83 20.29 -40.32
N GLU A 350 0.27 20.54 -39.62
CA GLU A 350 1.34 19.56 -39.41
C GLU A 350 1.19 18.87 -38.06
N MET A 351 1.25 17.53 -38.06
CA MET A 351 1.20 16.70 -36.86
C MET A 351 2.55 16.01 -36.64
N PRO A 352 3.24 16.19 -35.50
CA PRO A 352 4.50 15.50 -35.25
C PRO A 352 4.32 13.96 -35.26
N SER A 353 5.26 13.28 -35.92
CA SER A 353 5.26 11.81 -36.06
C SER A 353 5.53 11.06 -34.76
N LEU A 354 6.17 11.71 -33.79
CA LEU A 354 6.41 11.20 -32.44
C LEU A 354 5.73 12.12 -31.42
N GLY A 355 4.92 11.55 -30.55
CA GLY A 355 4.34 12.22 -29.39
C GLY A 355 4.44 11.38 -28.12
N ILE A 356 4.03 11.96 -26.99
CA ILE A 356 3.98 11.26 -25.70
C ILE A 356 2.53 11.03 -25.27
N SER A 357 2.21 9.81 -24.85
CA SER A 357 0.88 9.48 -24.32
C SER A 357 0.85 9.46 -22.80
N THR A 358 -0.32 9.79 -22.25
CA THR A 358 -0.58 9.94 -20.82
C THR A 358 -1.60 8.94 -20.29
N TRP A 359 -1.78 7.80 -20.98
CA TRP A 359 -2.80 6.81 -20.63
C TRP A 359 -2.62 6.21 -19.22
N ARG A 360 -3.74 6.07 -18.49
CA ARG A 360 -3.81 5.60 -17.10
C ARG A 360 -4.32 4.16 -17.04
N ASN A 361 -3.62 3.27 -16.34
CA ASN A 361 -4.13 1.94 -16.05
C ASN A 361 -5.08 2.00 -14.85
N PHE A 362 -6.38 1.80 -15.07
CA PHE A 362 -7.41 1.88 -14.03
C PHE A 362 -7.34 0.75 -13.00
N LYS A 363 -6.57 -0.33 -13.23
CA LYS A 363 -6.40 -1.43 -12.26
C LYS A 363 -5.63 -1.04 -10.98
N LYS A 364 -4.94 0.10 -10.95
CA LYS A 364 -4.16 0.61 -9.79
C LYS A 364 -4.88 1.73 -8.98
N LEU A 365 -6.22 1.73 -8.96
CA LEU A 365 -7.01 2.80 -8.33
C LEU A 365 -6.92 2.87 -6.79
N ASN A 366 -6.27 1.91 -6.12
CA ASN A 366 -6.12 1.92 -4.66
C ASN A 366 -4.94 2.77 -4.16
N GLU A 367 -4.07 3.25 -5.05
CA GLU A 367 -2.93 4.12 -4.72
C GLU A 367 -3.21 5.56 -5.16
N PHE A 368 -4.12 6.26 -4.47
CA PHE A 368 -4.54 7.62 -4.84
C PHE A 368 -3.45 8.71 -4.70
N GLY A 369 -2.23 8.38 -4.27
CA GLY A 369 -1.13 9.35 -4.07
C GLY A 369 0.01 9.26 -5.08
N TRP A 370 0.34 8.07 -5.61
CA TRP A 370 1.65 7.84 -6.24
C TRP A 370 1.75 8.33 -7.70
N HIS A 371 0.63 8.50 -8.40
CA HIS A 371 0.64 8.71 -9.87
C HIS A 371 0.36 10.14 -10.36
N ILE A 372 -0.09 11.06 -9.50
CA ILE A 372 -0.54 12.40 -9.94
C ILE A 372 0.64 13.36 -10.17
N GLU A 373 1.68 13.31 -9.34
CA GLU A 373 2.88 14.15 -9.50
C GLU A 373 3.77 13.68 -10.67
N ASN A 374 3.80 12.38 -10.94
CA ASN A 374 4.60 11.80 -12.03
C ASN A 374 4.14 12.22 -13.43
N VAL A 375 2.84 12.47 -13.66
CA VAL A 375 2.34 12.94 -14.99
C VAL A 375 2.85 14.35 -15.29
N TYR A 376 2.85 15.24 -14.29
CA TYR A 376 3.39 16.59 -14.46
C TYR A 376 4.88 16.53 -14.79
N SER A 377 5.66 15.80 -13.98
CA SER A 377 7.10 15.66 -14.19
C SER A 377 7.42 15.05 -15.55
N SER A 378 6.79 13.93 -15.91
CA SER A 378 7.01 13.22 -17.17
C SER A 378 6.73 14.09 -18.40
N ILE A 379 5.66 14.91 -18.38
CA ILE A 379 5.36 15.80 -19.52
C ILE A 379 6.34 16.97 -19.56
N SER A 380 6.73 17.53 -18.43
CA SER A 380 7.79 18.55 -18.38
C SER A 380 9.10 18.01 -18.96
N THR A 381 9.53 16.82 -18.55
CA THR A 381 10.73 16.14 -19.05
C THR A 381 10.62 15.80 -20.55
N ALA A 382 9.46 15.35 -21.03
CA ALA A 382 9.28 15.08 -22.46
C ALA A 382 9.42 16.35 -23.31
N LEU A 383 8.85 17.46 -22.85
CA LEU A 383 9.01 18.74 -23.53
C LEU A 383 10.47 19.23 -23.51
N GLU A 384 11.20 19.00 -22.40
CA GLU A 384 12.67 19.20 -22.26
C GLU A 384 13.46 18.40 -23.29
N ASN A 385 13.09 17.15 -23.46
CA ASN A 385 13.77 16.25 -24.38
C ASN A 385 13.42 16.52 -25.86
N GLY A 386 12.45 17.40 -26.15
CA GLY A 386 12.15 17.86 -27.51
C GLY A 386 10.83 17.35 -28.08
N TYR A 387 10.01 16.63 -27.30
CA TYR A 387 8.66 16.26 -27.74
C TYR A 387 7.81 17.51 -28.00
N ARG A 388 7.03 17.49 -29.07
CA ARG A 388 6.08 18.57 -29.43
C ARG A 388 4.65 18.10 -29.60
N HIS A 389 4.40 16.79 -29.48
CA HIS A 389 3.05 16.23 -29.53
C HIS A 389 2.72 15.55 -28.21
N VAL A 390 1.60 15.96 -27.60
CA VAL A 390 1.05 15.36 -26.37
C VAL A 390 -0.32 14.76 -26.65
N ASP A 391 -0.44 13.46 -26.44
CA ASP A 391 -1.68 12.70 -26.57
C ASP A 391 -2.33 12.46 -25.21
N CYS A 392 -3.61 12.82 -25.13
CA CYS A 392 -4.41 12.70 -23.93
C CYS A 392 -5.85 12.25 -24.25
N GLY A 393 -6.60 11.90 -23.21
CA GLY A 393 -7.98 11.47 -23.32
C GLY A 393 -8.76 11.87 -22.08
N GLN A 394 -10.03 12.25 -22.25
CA GLN A 394 -10.88 12.69 -21.13
C GLN A 394 -10.96 11.62 -20.02
N VAL A 395 -10.99 10.35 -20.40
CA VAL A 395 -11.04 9.20 -19.47
C VAL A 395 -9.81 9.06 -18.58
N ASN A 396 -8.64 9.56 -19.00
CA ASN A 396 -7.40 9.40 -18.23
C ASN A 396 -7.42 10.20 -16.90
N MET A 397 -8.35 11.15 -16.75
CA MET A 397 -8.53 12.02 -15.58
C MET A 397 -7.25 12.78 -15.15
N ASN A 398 -6.40 13.16 -16.11
CA ASN A 398 -5.13 13.82 -15.87
C ASN A 398 -4.89 15.08 -16.73
N LEU A 399 -5.89 15.52 -17.51
CA LEU A 399 -5.81 16.71 -18.39
C LEU A 399 -5.37 17.97 -17.64
N LEU A 400 -5.83 18.17 -16.40
CA LEU A 400 -5.40 19.29 -15.56
C LEU A 400 -3.88 19.29 -15.30
N HIS A 401 -3.26 18.12 -15.10
CA HIS A 401 -1.82 18.01 -14.83
C HIS A 401 -0.99 18.24 -16.09
N ILE A 402 -1.47 17.76 -17.24
CA ILE A 402 -0.89 18.04 -18.55
C ILE A 402 -0.94 19.54 -18.83
N GLY A 403 -2.10 20.18 -18.62
CA GLY A 403 -2.25 21.62 -18.77
C GLY A 403 -1.32 22.41 -17.84
N ARG A 404 -1.07 21.93 -16.62
CA ARG A 404 -0.09 22.53 -15.70
C ARG A 404 1.34 22.41 -16.21
N ALA A 405 1.75 21.27 -16.76
CA ALA A 405 3.09 21.08 -17.30
C ALA A 405 3.33 22.02 -18.50
N ILE A 406 2.34 22.15 -19.39
CA ILE A 406 2.36 23.07 -20.53
C ILE A 406 2.46 24.55 -20.06
N MET A 407 1.71 24.94 -19.03
CA MET A 407 1.74 26.30 -18.48
C MET A 407 3.07 26.63 -17.76
N ARG A 408 3.46 25.81 -16.78
CA ARG A 408 4.55 26.12 -15.84
C ARG A 408 5.96 25.97 -16.43
N GLY A 409 6.19 24.95 -17.26
CA GLY A 409 7.54 24.58 -17.70
C GLY A 409 7.98 25.27 -18.99
N TYR A 410 7.05 25.52 -19.92
CA TYR A 410 7.43 25.67 -21.32
C TYR A 410 6.88 26.86 -22.09
N ARG A 411 5.83 27.55 -21.63
CA ARG A 411 5.41 28.82 -22.26
C ARG A 411 6.46 29.93 -22.18
N LYS A 412 7.45 29.81 -21.29
CA LYS A 412 8.62 30.71 -21.22
C LYS A 412 9.63 30.43 -22.35
N ILE A 413 9.51 29.31 -23.08
CA ILE A 413 10.47 28.80 -24.07
C ILE A 413 9.82 28.56 -25.46
N TYR A 414 8.58 28.06 -25.52
CA TYR A 414 7.82 27.75 -26.74
C TYR A 414 6.42 28.40 -26.71
N ASN A 415 5.91 28.76 -27.90
CA ASN A 415 4.54 29.25 -28.06
C ASN A 415 3.53 28.09 -28.08
N ARG A 416 2.23 28.38 -27.89
CA ARG A 416 1.18 27.33 -27.92
C ARG A 416 1.16 26.62 -29.28
N GLU A 417 1.39 27.35 -30.35
CA GLU A 417 1.44 26.86 -31.73
C GLU A 417 2.62 25.93 -32.02
N ASP A 418 3.65 25.89 -31.16
CA ASP A 418 4.76 24.95 -31.29
C ASP A 418 4.40 23.56 -30.76
N LEU A 419 3.27 23.43 -30.06
CA LEU A 419 2.77 22.18 -29.51
C LEU A 419 1.58 21.67 -30.32
N PHE A 420 1.51 20.36 -30.49
CA PHE A 420 0.37 19.62 -31.04
C PHE A 420 -0.32 18.83 -29.92
N ILE A 421 -1.53 19.22 -29.53
CA ILE A 421 -2.29 18.55 -28.47
C ILE A 421 -3.44 17.75 -29.09
N SER A 422 -3.41 16.43 -28.90
CA SER A 422 -4.50 15.54 -29.28
C SER A 422 -5.31 15.11 -28.04
N ALA A 423 -6.64 15.19 -28.14
CA ALA A 423 -7.57 14.87 -27.05
C ALA A 423 -8.76 14.03 -27.55
N LYS A 424 -9.29 13.16 -26.69
CA LYS A 424 -10.34 12.19 -27.06
C LYS A 424 -11.63 12.39 -26.26
N VAL A 425 -12.75 12.55 -26.96
CA VAL A 425 -14.11 12.63 -26.39
C VAL A 425 -14.57 11.24 -25.98
N TRP A 426 -14.88 11.07 -24.68
CA TRP A 426 -15.25 9.77 -24.11
C TRP A 426 -16.70 9.36 -24.41
N ASN A 427 -16.97 8.05 -24.30
CA ASN A 427 -18.20 7.39 -24.74
C ASN A 427 -19.49 7.92 -24.06
N THR A 428 -19.40 8.46 -22.84
CA THR A 428 -20.55 9.07 -22.14
C THR A 428 -20.88 10.48 -22.62
N PHE A 429 -20.13 11.02 -23.59
CA PHE A 429 -20.29 12.37 -24.12
C PHE A 429 -20.67 12.41 -25.62
N HIS A 430 -21.31 11.37 -26.13
CA HIS A 430 -21.64 11.26 -27.55
C HIS A 430 -22.76 12.17 -28.04
N THR A 431 -23.69 12.61 -27.18
CA THR A 431 -24.71 13.58 -27.61
C THR A 431 -24.07 14.90 -27.97
N LYS A 432 -24.65 15.62 -28.93
CA LYS A 432 -24.13 16.90 -29.43
C LYS A 432 -23.85 17.88 -28.29
N LYS A 433 -24.79 17.97 -27.35
CA LYS A 433 -24.69 18.80 -26.15
C LYS A 433 -23.53 18.39 -25.25
N ARG A 434 -23.37 17.09 -24.97
CA ARG A 434 -22.30 16.59 -24.10
C ARG A 434 -20.93 16.70 -24.76
N CYS A 435 -20.83 16.47 -26.06
CA CYS A 435 -19.58 16.62 -26.80
C CYS A 435 -19.05 18.05 -26.70
N HIS A 436 -19.92 19.05 -26.92
CA HIS A 436 -19.56 20.46 -26.70
C HIS A 436 -19.13 20.76 -25.26
N GLN A 437 -19.80 20.17 -24.28
CA GLN A 437 -19.39 20.28 -22.88
C GLN A 437 -18.02 19.66 -22.62
N ALA A 438 -17.75 18.48 -23.17
CA ALA A 438 -16.48 17.78 -23.04
C ALA A 438 -15.34 18.63 -23.62
N LEU A 439 -15.49 19.16 -24.84
CA LEU A 439 -14.48 20.02 -25.48
C LEU A 439 -14.20 21.29 -24.66
N LYS A 440 -15.25 21.90 -24.11
CA LYS A 440 -15.13 23.07 -23.23
C LYS A 440 -14.39 22.75 -21.93
N VAL A 441 -14.61 21.57 -21.34
CA VAL A 441 -13.88 21.11 -20.16
C VAL A 441 -12.42 20.81 -20.52
N MET A 442 -12.17 20.07 -21.60
CA MET A 442 -10.83 19.68 -22.02
C MET A 442 -9.94 20.91 -22.32
N THR A 443 -10.43 21.88 -23.10
CA THR A 443 -9.70 23.14 -23.38
C THR A 443 -9.35 23.91 -22.08
N LYS A 444 -10.31 23.99 -21.15
CA LYS A 444 -10.11 24.62 -19.85
C LYS A 444 -9.08 23.90 -18.97
N GLU A 445 -9.10 22.57 -18.93
CA GLU A 445 -8.16 21.78 -18.12
C GLU A 445 -6.75 21.74 -18.71
N LEU A 446 -6.64 21.63 -20.03
CA LEU A 446 -5.38 21.70 -20.78
C LEU A 446 -4.77 23.10 -20.82
N LYS A 447 -5.49 24.13 -20.35
CA LYS A 447 -5.03 25.53 -20.34
C LYS A 447 -4.71 26.03 -21.75
N ALA A 448 -5.46 25.53 -22.74
CA ALA A 448 -5.26 25.81 -24.15
C ALA A 448 -6.49 26.50 -24.73
N ASN A 449 -6.26 27.50 -25.59
CA ASN A 449 -7.35 28.21 -26.27
C ASN A 449 -8.02 27.35 -27.36
N TYR A 450 -7.34 26.32 -27.83
CA TYR A 450 -7.83 25.35 -28.81
C TYR A 450 -7.12 24.00 -28.63
N ILE A 451 -7.72 22.93 -29.17
CA ILE A 451 -7.14 21.59 -29.28
C ILE A 451 -6.69 21.39 -30.74
N ASP A 452 -5.48 20.87 -30.99
CA ASP A 452 -4.99 20.66 -32.36
C ASP A 452 -5.74 19.53 -33.07
N LEU A 453 -6.03 18.46 -32.32
CA LEU A 453 -6.76 17.29 -32.80
C LEU A 453 -7.75 16.78 -31.76
N ALA A 454 -9.05 16.80 -32.07
CA ALA A 454 -10.06 16.13 -31.26
C ALA A 454 -10.52 14.83 -31.93
N LEU A 455 -10.52 13.72 -31.19
CA LEU A 455 -10.95 12.42 -31.67
C LEU A 455 -12.23 11.96 -30.97
N ILE A 456 -13.13 11.31 -31.68
CA ILE A 456 -14.11 10.40 -31.04
C ILE A 456 -13.31 9.21 -30.51
N HIS A 457 -13.37 8.93 -29.20
CA HIS A 457 -12.51 7.90 -28.59
C HIS A 457 -12.93 6.46 -29.01
N TRP A 458 -14.22 6.19 -29.05
CA TRP A 458 -14.80 4.94 -29.53
C TRP A 458 -16.10 5.21 -30.28
N PRO A 459 -16.49 4.38 -31.26
CA PRO A 459 -17.75 4.55 -31.98
C PRO A 459 -19.01 4.31 -31.12
N GLN A 460 -18.92 3.55 -30.03
CA GLN A 460 -20.07 3.25 -29.16
C GLN A 460 -20.36 4.34 -28.11
N GLY A 461 -21.63 4.73 -27.97
CA GLY A 461 -22.08 5.59 -26.88
C GLY A 461 -22.33 4.82 -25.59
N PHE A 462 -22.06 5.43 -24.44
CA PHE A 462 -22.49 4.98 -23.12
C PHE A 462 -23.61 5.87 -22.59
N ALA A 463 -24.48 5.29 -21.74
CA ALA A 463 -25.62 5.98 -21.18
C ALA A 463 -25.20 7.19 -20.35
N GLU A 464 -25.94 8.28 -20.49
CA GLU A 464 -25.77 9.45 -19.65
C GLU A 464 -26.49 9.23 -18.32
N ASN A 465 -25.79 9.35 -17.19
CA ASN A 465 -26.45 9.29 -15.89
C ASN A 465 -27.25 10.59 -15.65
N HIS A 466 -28.58 10.48 -15.50
CA HIS A 466 -29.50 11.63 -15.43
C HIS A 466 -29.42 12.44 -14.13
N GLU A 467 -28.81 11.91 -13.06
CA GLU A 467 -28.64 12.63 -11.78
C GLU A 467 -27.40 13.56 -11.75
N ALA A 468 -26.47 13.39 -12.69
CA ALA A 468 -25.29 14.24 -12.84
C ALA A 468 -25.68 15.56 -13.54
N VAL A 469 -26.35 16.44 -12.81
CA VAL A 469 -26.53 17.83 -13.20
C VAL A 469 -25.16 18.50 -13.13
N ILE A 470 -24.48 18.62 -14.28
CA ILE A 470 -23.36 19.57 -14.43
C ILE A 470 -23.96 20.96 -14.21
N SER A 471 -23.90 21.43 -12.97
CA SER A 471 -24.40 22.75 -12.63
C SER A 471 -23.51 23.79 -13.32
N ASP A 472 -24.12 24.82 -13.91
CA ASP A 472 -23.45 25.98 -14.52
C ASP A 472 -22.59 26.80 -13.51
N LYS A 473 -22.40 26.29 -12.28
CA LYS A 473 -21.72 26.96 -11.18
C LYS A 473 -20.30 26.43 -11.00
N SER A 474 -19.37 27.01 -11.75
CA SER A 474 -17.93 27.25 -11.45
C SER A 474 -17.01 26.16 -10.85
N GLU A 475 -17.46 24.99 -10.43
CA GLU A 475 -16.62 23.88 -9.97
C GLU A 475 -17.08 22.62 -10.70
N VAL A 476 -16.23 22.11 -11.60
CA VAL A 476 -16.42 20.77 -12.18
C VAL A 476 -15.96 19.82 -11.08
N GLU A 477 -16.91 19.29 -10.31
CA GLU A 477 -16.65 18.11 -9.48
C GLU A 477 -16.12 17.02 -10.40
N TYR A 478 -15.02 16.37 -9.99
CA TYR A 478 -14.46 15.21 -10.67
C TYR A 478 -15.62 14.25 -10.98
N LEU A 479 -15.87 13.95 -12.27
CA LEU A 479 -16.75 12.84 -12.62
C LEU A 479 -16.20 11.62 -11.86
N GLU A 480 -17.01 11.02 -11.00
CA GLU A 480 -16.58 9.81 -10.31
C GLU A 480 -16.24 8.75 -11.36
N VAL A 481 -15.26 7.88 -11.10
CA VAL A 481 -14.85 6.82 -12.04
C VAL A 481 -16.07 6.00 -12.50
N CYS A 482 -17.06 5.84 -11.62
CA CYS A 482 -18.33 5.16 -11.88
C CYS A 482 -19.22 5.87 -12.92
N GLU A 483 -19.07 7.18 -13.12
CA GLU A 483 -19.82 7.95 -14.12
C GLU A 483 -19.21 7.89 -15.52
N MET A 484 -17.90 7.62 -15.64
CA MET A 484 -17.26 7.41 -16.94
C MET A 484 -17.55 6.00 -17.51
N PHE A 485 -17.85 5.04 -16.63
CA PHE A 485 -18.13 3.66 -16.98
C PHE A 485 -19.49 3.26 -16.38
N PRO A 486 -20.61 3.81 -16.89
CA PRO A 486 -21.93 3.50 -16.36
C PRO A 486 -22.16 2.00 -16.48
N ASN A 487 -22.42 1.35 -15.36
CA ASN A 487 -22.60 -0.09 -15.25
C ASN A 487 -23.83 -0.37 -14.38
N ASP A 488 -24.66 -1.33 -14.76
CA ASP A 488 -25.81 -1.80 -13.99
C ASP A 488 -25.44 -2.82 -12.89
N GLY A 489 -24.15 -3.13 -12.76
CA GLY A 489 -23.59 -4.16 -11.89
C GLY A 489 -23.11 -5.39 -12.65
N THR A 490 -23.42 -5.50 -13.95
CA THR A 490 -23.11 -6.66 -14.79
C THR A 490 -22.58 -6.32 -16.19
N GLN A 491 -22.90 -5.15 -16.75
CA GLN A 491 -22.46 -4.73 -18.09
C GLN A 491 -22.47 -3.20 -18.21
N PHE A 492 -21.69 -2.66 -19.15
CA PHE A 492 -21.77 -1.24 -19.46
C PHE A 492 -23.15 -0.87 -20.01
N ILE A 493 -23.74 0.17 -19.45
CA ILE A 493 -25.00 0.72 -19.92
C ILE A 493 -24.70 1.57 -21.15
N HIS A 494 -25.17 1.12 -22.30
CA HIS A 494 -24.93 1.77 -23.58
C HIS A 494 -25.99 2.82 -23.92
N SER A 495 -25.62 3.76 -24.79
CA SER A 495 -26.52 4.76 -25.36
C SER A 495 -26.78 4.45 -26.83
N ASP A 496 -28.00 4.71 -27.29
CA ASP A 496 -28.40 4.58 -28.70
C ASP A 496 -27.99 5.79 -29.56
N VAL A 497 -27.22 6.73 -29.00
CA VAL A 497 -26.75 7.92 -29.70
C VAL A 497 -25.73 7.53 -30.77
N ASP A 498 -26.01 7.96 -32.00
CA ASP A 498 -25.17 7.72 -33.15
C ASP A 498 -23.90 8.59 -33.10
N TYR A 499 -22.72 8.01 -33.35
CA TYR A 499 -21.47 8.76 -33.40
C TYR A 499 -21.43 9.83 -34.50
N LEU A 500 -22.35 9.79 -35.48
CA LEU A 500 -22.53 10.89 -36.44
C LEU A 500 -23.02 12.18 -35.77
N GLU A 501 -23.79 12.09 -34.68
CA GLU A 501 -24.18 13.25 -33.89
C GLU A 501 -22.96 13.85 -33.16
N THR A 502 -22.09 12.99 -32.63
CA THR A 502 -20.80 13.40 -32.04
C THR A 502 -19.92 14.05 -33.11
N TRP A 503 -19.90 13.49 -34.32
CA TRP A 503 -19.14 14.06 -35.44
C TRP A 503 -19.62 15.47 -35.79
N GLU A 504 -20.94 15.68 -35.89
CA GLU A 504 -21.52 17.00 -36.15
C GLU A 504 -21.09 18.03 -35.08
N ALA A 505 -21.04 17.65 -33.80
CA ALA A 505 -20.51 18.52 -32.74
C ALA A 505 -19.02 18.86 -32.93
N LEU A 506 -18.22 17.90 -33.40
CA LEU A 506 -16.80 18.11 -33.72
C LEU A 506 -16.63 19.04 -34.93
N GLU A 507 -17.50 18.96 -35.95
CA GLU A 507 -17.50 19.89 -37.08
C GLU A 507 -17.76 21.33 -36.61
N GLU A 508 -18.79 21.52 -35.78
CA GLU A 508 -19.10 22.82 -35.16
C GLU A 508 -17.94 23.33 -34.28
N ALA A 509 -17.21 22.43 -33.61
CA ALA A 509 -16.04 22.79 -32.83
C ALA A 509 -14.87 23.28 -33.70
N VAL A 510 -14.75 22.76 -34.93
CA VAL A 510 -13.78 23.28 -35.92
C VAL A 510 -14.21 24.63 -36.45
N GLU A 511 -15.48 24.79 -36.81
CA GLU A 511 -16.03 26.07 -37.30
C GLU A 511 -15.92 27.20 -36.26
N SER A 512 -16.08 26.87 -34.98
CA SER A 512 -15.89 27.82 -33.87
C SER A 512 -14.43 28.09 -33.51
N GLY A 513 -13.48 27.33 -34.08
CA GLY A 513 -12.05 27.44 -33.77
C GLY A 513 -11.62 26.83 -32.44
N THR A 514 -12.52 26.11 -31.74
CA THR A 514 -12.21 25.39 -30.49
C THR A 514 -11.28 24.20 -30.74
N VAL A 515 -11.39 23.61 -31.93
CA VAL A 515 -10.58 22.49 -32.41
C VAL A 515 -10.03 22.83 -33.80
N ARG A 516 -8.78 22.47 -34.12
CA ARG A 516 -8.21 22.69 -35.47
C ARG A 516 -8.48 21.54 -36.43
N SER A 517 -8.34 20.31 -35.94
CA SER A 517 -8.48 19.09 -36.72
C SER A 517 -9.33 18.08 -35.96
N ILE A 518 -10.10 17.27 -36.68
CA ILE A 518 -10.99 16.27 -36.08
C ILE A 518 -10.73 14.90 -36.68
N GLY A 519 -10.88 13.86 -35.87
CA GLY A 519 -10.57 12.50 -36.28
C GLY A 519 -11.30 11.45 -35.45
N LEU A 520 -10.92 10.21 -35.68
CA LEU A 520 -11.59 9.03 -35.14
C LEU A 520 -10.58 8.17 -34.37
N SER A 521 -11.03 7.44 -33.37
CA SER A 521 -10.22 6.43 -32.68
C SER A 521 -11.00 5.14 -32.50
N ASN A 522 -10.36 4.01 -32.83
CA ASN A 522 -10.97 2.68 -32.78
C ASN A 522 -12.15 2.49 -33.75
N PHE A 523 -12.15 3.14 -34.92
CA PHE A 523 -13.18 2.97 -35.95
C PHE A 523 -12.76 1.95 -37.00
N THR A 524 -13.71 1.14 -37.48
CA THR A 524 -13.50 0.23 -38.62
C THR A 524 -13.52 0.97 -39.96
N GLU A 525 -13.07 0.31 -41.02
CA GLU A 525 -13.16 0.88 -42.38
C GLU A 525 -14.59 1.29 -42.75
N GLU A 526 -15.59 0.46 -42.43
CA GLU A 526 -17.00 0.76 -42.69
C GLU A 526 -17.49 1.99 -41.92
N GLN A 527 -17.13 2.08 -40.64
CA GLN A 527 -17.52 3.22 -39.80
C GLN A 527 -16.82 4.51 -40.26
N VAL A 528 -15.55 4.44 -40.62
CA VAL A 528 -14.82 5.59 -41.22
C VAL A 528 -15.45 5.99 -42.55
N ARG A 529 -15.87 5.04 -43.40
CA ARG A 529 -16.62 5.34 -44.64
C ARG A 529 -17.94 6.04 -44.35
N ARG A 530 -18.69 5.58 -43.35
CA ARG A 530 -19.96 6.19 -42.94
C ARG A 530 -19.79 7.64 -42.47
N VAL A 531 -18.78 7.90 -41.64
CA VAL A 531 -18.40 9.27 -41.26
C VAL A 531 -17.96 10.05 -42.50
N TRP A 532 -17.09 9.48 -43.32
CA TRP A 532 -16.58 10.12 -44.53
C TRP A 532 -17.69 10.56 -45.47
N ASP A 533 -18.70 9.75 -45.70
CA ASP A 533 -19.77 10.07 -46.65
C ASP A 533 -20.74 11.12 -46.10
N SER A 534 -20.91 11.18 -44.77
CA SER A 534 -21.83 12.11 -44.09
C SER A 534 -21.19 13.45 -43.72
N ALA A 535 -19.88 13.48 -43.51
CA ALA A 535 -19.15 14.61 -42.97
C ALA A 535 -19.04 15.81 -43.94
N ASN A 536 -19.24 17.02 -43.43
CA ASN A 536 -18.84 18.26 -44.11
C ASN A 536 -17.33 18.49 -43.99
N ILE A 537 -16.75 18.21 -42.81
CA ILE A 537 -15.33 18.28 -42.52
C ILE A 537 -14.81 16.85 -42.39
N LYS A 538 -14.00 16.40 -43.34
CA LYS A 538 -13.52 15.01 -43.39
C LYS A 538 -12.54 14.70 -42.25
N PRO A 539 -12.54 13.49 -41.68
CA PRO A 539 -11.57 13.10 -40.66
C PRO A 539 -10.15 13.23 -41.18
N THR A 540 -9.25 13.79 -40.36
CA THR A 540 -7.84 13.98 -40.73
C THR A 540 -6.92 12.93 -40.11
N VAL A 541 -7.33 12.33 -38.99
CA VAL A 541 -6.55 11.32 -38.25
C VAL A 541 -7.44 10.14 -37.85
N LEU A 542 -6.90 8.93 -37.95
CA LEU A 542 -7.45 7.72 -37.36
C LEU A 542 -6.44 7.14 -36.37
N GLN A 543 -6.79 7.11 -35.08
CA GLN A 543 -5.97 6.48 -34.04
C GLN A 543 -6.45 5.05 -33.76
N ILE A 544 -5.63 4.06 -34.09
CA ILE A 544 -5.94 2.63 -33.99
C ILE A 544 -4.73 1.86 -33.49
N GLU A 545 -4.95 0.68 -32.90
CA GLU A 545 -3.88 -0.27 -32.60
C GLU A 545 -3.20 -0.71 -33.90
N VAL A 546 -1.89 -0.48 -34.00
CA VAL A 546 -1.04 -1.04 -35.04
C VAL A 546 0.22 -1.60 -34.40
N THR A 547 0.47 -2.89 -34.64
CA THR A 547 1.62 -3.64 -34.13
C THR A 547 2.09 -4.60 -35.23
N PRO A 548 3.27 -5.22 -35.13
CA PRO A 548 3.65 -6.28 -36.06
C PRO A 548 2.67 -7.46 -36.09
N TYR A 549 1.97 -7.75 -34.99
CA TYR A 549 0.94 -8.79 -34.92
C TYR A 549 -0.43 -8.35 -35.47
N VAL A 550 -0.63 -7.04 -35.66
CA VAL A 550 -1.87 -6.43 -36.17
C VAL A 550 -1.52 -5.23 -37.04
N THR A 551 -1.18 -5.47 -38.30
CA THR A 551 -0.71 -4.36 -39.15
C THR A 551 -1.83 -3.44 -39.62
N GLN A 552 -3.08 -3.93 -39.62
CA GLN A 552 -4.27 -3.26 -40.16
C GLN A 552 -4.08 -2.72 -41.60
N LYS A 553 -3.31 -3.44 -42.43
CA LYS A 553 -2.90 -2.98 -43.76
C LYS A 553 -4.04 -2.47 -44.64
N ASN A 554 -5.18 -3.17 -44.71
CA ASN A 554 -6.32 -2.74 -45.54
C ASN A 554 -6.90 -1.39 -45.08
N LEU A 555 -7.08 -1.22 -43.77
CA LEU A 555 -7.59 0.03 -43.19
C LEU A 555 -6.56 1.18 -43.36
N ARG A 556 -5.27 0.87 -43.22
CA ARG A 556 -4.19 1.83 -43.50
C ARG A 556 -4.15 2.25 -44.97
N ASP A 557 -4.24 1.30 -45.90
CA ASP A 557 -4.29 1.58 -47.35
C ASP A 557 -5.51 2.43 -47.71
N PHE A 558 -6.65 2.16 -47.07
CA PHE A 558 -7.86 2.98 -47.18
C PHE A 558 -7.63 4.40 -46.66
N CYS A 559 -7.05 4.55 -45.46
CA CYS A 559 -6.72 5.85 -44.87
C CYS A 559 -5.74 6.64 -45.75
N LYS A 560 -4.69 5.99 -46.27
CA LYS A 560 -3.71 6.58 -47.18
C LYS A 560 -4.37 7.13 -48.45
N LYS A 561 -5.25 6.35 -49.10
CA LYS A 561 -6.01 6.80 -50.29
C LYS A 561 -6.91 8.01 -50.01
N LYS A 562 -7.35 8.19 -48.76
CA LYS A 562 -8.22 9.28 -48.31
C LYS A 562 -7.43 10.44 -47.69
N SER A 563 -6.11 10.33 -47.60
CA SER A 563 -5.22 11.27 -46.91
C SER A 563 -5.59 11.45 -45.43
N ILE A 564 -5.93 10.34 -44.77
CA ILE A 564 -6.14 10.27 -43.32
C ILE A 564 -4.84 9.74 -42.71
N VAL A 565 -4.24 10.51 -41.80
CA VAL A 565 -3.03 10.08 -41.08
C VAL A 565 -3.39 9.02 -40.05
N VAL A 566 -2.61 7.95 -39.95
CA VAL A 566 -2.80 6.92 -38.94
C VAL A 566 -1.90 7.21 -37.75
N SER A 567 -2.43 7.06 -36.54
CA SER A 567 -1.63 7.11 -35.30
C SER A 567 -1.89 5.89 -34.44
N THR A 568 -0.93 5.52 -33.60
CA THR A 568 -1.05 4.37 -32.70
C THR A 568 -0.45 4.67 -31.33
N LEU A 569 -1.06 4.09 -30.30
CA LEU A 569 -0.45 3.92 -28.99
C LEU A 569 0.33 2.59 -29.04
N PRO A 570 1.67 2.60 -29.08
CA PRO A 570 2.42 1.36 -29.15
C PRO A 570 2.16 0.53 -27.88
N PRO A 571 1.95 -0.80 -28.00
CA PRO A 571 1.61 -1.65 -26.88
C PRO A 571 2.82 -1.78 -25.95
N LEU A 572 2.81 -1.03 -24.85
CA LEU A 572 3.85 -1.12 -23.80
C LEU A 572 3.73 -2.40 -22.95
N SER A 573 2.66 -3.18 -23.16
CA SER A 573 2.33 -4.37 -22.36
C SER A 573 2.66 -5.69 -23.05
N ASP A 574 2.97 -5.69 -24.35
CA ASP A 574 3.17 -6.95 -25.07
C ASP A 574 4.63 -7.44 -24.96
N SER A 575 4.92 -8.03 -23.79
CA SER A 575 6.24 -8.62 -23.51
C SER A 575 6.66 -9.71 -24.52
N ALA A 576 5.75 -10.20 -25.36
CA ALA A 576 6.04 -11.15 -26.42
C ALA A 576 6.79 -10.51 -27.60
N LEU A 577 6.39 -9.31 -28.05
CA LEU A 577 7.03 -8.61 -29.17
C LEU A 577 8.50 -8.24 -28.87
N PHE A 578 8.81 -7.89 -27.63
CA PHE A 578 10.20 -7.61 -27.21
C PHE A 578 11.08 -8.86 -27.19
N LYS A 579 10.48 -10.05 -27.17
CA LYS A 579 11.15 -11.34 -27.14
C LYS A 579 11.10 -12.05 -28.50
N ASP A 580 10.45 -11.46 -29.49
CA ASP A 580 10.34 -12.04 -30.83
C ASP A 580 11.72 -12.12 -31.50
N ALA A 581 12.02 -13.29 -32.07
CA ALA A 581 13.34 -13.57 -32.62
C ALA A 581 13.70 -12.66 -33.81
N ILE A 582 12.72 -12.24 -34.62
CA ILE A 582 12.93 -11.33 -35.75
C ILE A 582 13.31 -9.95 -35.21
N ILE A 583 12.55 -9.43 -34.25
CA ILE A 583 12.79 -8.11 -33.64
C ILE A 583 14.14 -8.08 -32.94
N LEU A 584 14.47 -9.10 -32.14
CA LEU A 584 15.77 -9.20 -31.44
C LEU A 584 16.96 -9.29 -32.40
N ASN A 585 16.81 -9.99 -33.53
CA ASN A 585 17.87 -10.09 -34.53
C ASN A 585 18.11 -8.75 -35.23
N ILE A 586 17.05 -8.06 -35.65
CA ILE A 586 17.13 -6.72 -36.27
C ILE A 586 17.72 -5.70 -35.29
N SER A 587 17.28 -5.73 -34.02
CA SER A 587 17.82 -4.92 -32.93
C SER A 587 19.34 -5.08 -32.80
N LYS A 588 19.85 -6.32 -32.79
CA LYS A 588 21.29 -6.60 -32.73
C LYS A 588 22.06 -6.12 -33.96
N GLN A 589 21.48 -6.26 -35.16
CA GLN A 589 22.14 -5.84 -36.41
C GLN A 589 22.32 -4.32 -36.49
N ILE A 590 21.34 -3.56 -36.00
CA ILE A 590 21.31 -2.09 -36.09
C ILE A 590 21.93 -1.44 -34.84
N GLY A 591 22.04 -2.17 -33.73
CA GLY A 591 22.57 -1.63 -32.47
C GLY A 591 21.58 -0.72 -31.73
N LYS A 592 20.28 -0.96 -31.92
CA LYS A 592 19.17 -0.21 -31.30
C LYS A 592 18.29 -1.16 -30.50
N THR A 593 17.50 -0.68 -29.54
CA THR A 593 16.66 -1.56 -28.71
C THR A 593 15.49 -2.16 -29.50
N PRO A 594 14.92 -3.30 -29.07
CA PRO A 594 13.70 -3.85 -29.67
C PRO A 594 12.56 -2.83 -29.75
N PHE A 595 12.44 -1.96 -28.74
CA PHE A 595 11.40 -0.92 -28.73
C PHE A 595 11.66 0.15 -29.79
N GLN A 596 12.89 0.63 -29.93
CA GLN A 596 13.26 1.57 -31.00
C GLN A 596 13.02 0.98 -32.39
N VAL A 597 13.33 -0.31 -32.61
CA VAL A 597 13.04 -1.00 -33.88
C VAL A 597 11.55 -0.99 -34.20
N LEU A 598 10.69 -1.27 -33.22
CA LEU A 598 9.23 -1.26 -33.38
C LEU A 598 8.69 0.15 -33.66
N LEU A 599 9.15 1.17 -32.93
CA LEU A 599 8.76 2.55 -33.17
C LEU A 599 9.22 3.04 -34.56
N ARG A 600 10.42 2.65 -34.98
CA ARG A 600 10.94 2.98 -36.32
C ARG A 600 10.13 2.29 -37.43
N TRP A 601 9.77 1.02 -37.25
CA TRP A 601 8.91 0.29 -38.19
C TRP A 601 7.55 0.99 -38.37
N LEU A 602 6.96 1.51 -37.30
CA LEU A 602 5.72 2.30 -37.37
C LEU A 602 5.91 3.62 -38.13
N ILE A 603 6.95 4.39 -37.82
CA ILE A 603 7.22 5.69 -38.47
C ILE A 603 7.48 5.51 -39.98
N GLN A 604 8.28 4.50 -40.38
CA GLN A 604 8.53 4.19 -41.81
C GLN A 604 7.29 3.69 -42.54
N ASN A 605 6.30 3.20 -41.81
CA ASN A 605 4.97 2.85 -42.32
C ASN A 605 4.01 4.06 -42.40
N GLU A 606 4.51 5.29 -42.24
CA GLU A 606 3.74 6.55 -42.21
C GLU A 606 2.71 6.58 -41.07
N ILE A 607 3.05 5.99 -39.91
CA ILE A 607 2.20 5.97 -38.71
C ILE A 607 2.82 6.86 -37.63
N ALA A 608 2.03 7.78 -37.08
CA ALA A 608 2.44 8.57 -35.92
C ALA A 608 2.40 7.72 -34.63
N VAL A 609 3.46 7.77 -33.84
CA VAL A 609 3.64 6.94 -32.64
C VAL A 609 3.53 7.77 -31.36
N LEU A 610 2.90 7.18 -30.34
CA LEU A 610 2.56 7.83 -29.09
C LEU A 610 3.03 7.01 -27.87
N PRO A 611 4.34 6.70 -27.72
CA PRO A 611 4.83 5.97 -26.56
C PRO A 611 4.47 6.67 -25.25
N LYS A 612 4.22 5.87 -24.21
CA LYS A 612 4.04 6.33 -22.84
C LYS A 612 5.27 5.94 -22.03
N SER A 613 5.86 6.91 -21.34
CA SER A 613 6.92 6.65 -20.36
C SER A 613 6.94 7.74 -19.28
N TYR A 614 7.16 7.33 -18.03
CA TYR A 614 7.42 8.23 -16.91
C TYR A 614 8.91 8.35 -16.57
N ASP A 615 9.76 7.62 -17.29
CA ASP A 615 11.21 7.56 -17.05
C ASP A 615 11.96 8.43 -18.07
N GLU A 616 12.84 9.30 -17.59
CA GLU A 616 13.59 10.25 -18.42
C GLU A 616 14.52 9.54 -19.42
N SER A 617 15.12 8.41 -19.03
CA SER A 617 16.05 7.67 -19.89
C SER A 617 15.31 7.00 -21.05
N GLU A 618 14.16 6.39 -20.79
CA GLU A 618 13.28 5.84 -21.83
C GLU A 618 12.76 6.93 -22.78
N GLN A 619 12.36 8.10 -22.26
CA GLN A 619 11.91 9.21 -23.09
C GLN A 619 13.00 9.72 -24.03
N THR A 620 14.24 9.79 -23.54
CA THR A 620 15.41 10.18 -24.33
C THR A 620 15.71 9.13 -25.40
N GLU A 621 15.69 7.85 -25.05
CA GLU A 621 15.88 6.73 -25.98
C GLU A 621 14.85 6.76 -27.13
N ASN A 622 13.59 7.06 -26.81
CA ASN A 622 12.48 7.14 -27.77
C ASN A 622 12.60 8.29 -28.78
N ILE A 623 13.50 9.25 -28.57
CA ILE A 623 13.75 10.35 -29.52
C ILE A 623 14.79 9.95 -30.57
N GLU A 624 15.67 9.01 -30.23
CA GLU A 624 16.73 8.49 -31.10
C GLU A 624 16.19 7.51 -32.16
N LEU A 625 15.09 7.89 -32.82
CA LEU A 625 14.42 7.15 -33.89
C LEU A 625 14.74 7.68 -35.29
N PHE A 626 15.32 8.88 -35.37
CA PHE A 626 15.51 9.59 -36.64
C PHE A 626 16.96 9.54 -37.15
N ASP A 627 17.86 8.90 -36.41
CA ASP A 627 19.27 8.70 -36.75
C ASP A 627 19.55 7.34 -37.43
N PHE A 628 18.53 6.49 -37.61
CA PHE A 628 18.64 5.21 -38.31
C PHE A 628 17.39 4.89 -39.13
N GLU A 629 17.50 3.93 -40.06
CA GLU A 629 16.38 3.40 -40.83
C GLU A 629 16.45 1.86 -40.89
N LEU A 630 15.28 1.22 -40.91
CA LEU A 630 15.14 -0.20 -41.24
C LEU A 630 15.21 -0.36 -42.76
N SER A 631 15.96 -1.36 -43.23
CA SER A 631 16.01 -1.69 -44.66
C SER A 631 14.68 -2.27 -45.14
N GLU A 632 14.43 -2.24 -46.45
CA GLU A 632 13.24 -2.87 -47.05
C GLU A 632 13.10 -4.34 -46.62
N GLN A 633 14.22 -5.08 -46.59
CA GLN A 633 14.23 -6.47 -46.13
C GLN A 633 13.83 -6.62 -44.65
N GLN A 634 14.28 -5.71 -43.77
CA GLN A 634 13.94 -5.73 -42.35
C GLN A 634 12.47 -5.36 -42.13
N MET A 635 11.95 -4.39 -42.90
CA MET A 635 10.53 -4.03 -42.91
C MET A 635 9.67 -5.23 -43.33
N GLU A 636 10.03 -5.90 -44.43
CA GLU A 636 9.35 -7.11 -44.91
C GLU A 636 9.40 -8.25 -43.87
N GLN A 637 10.52 -8.44 -43.19
CA GLN A 637 10.64 -9.44 -42.11
C GLN A 637 9.68 -9.17 -40.97
N ILE A 638 9.55 -7.92 -40.52
CA ILE A 638 8.61 -7.54 -39.46
C ILE A 638 7.16 -7.71 -39.93
N ASP A 639 6.86 -7.37 -41.18
CA ASP A 639 5.52 -7.53 -41.76
C ASP A 639 5.07 -9.00 -41.83
N THR A 640 5.99 -9.98 -41.82
CA THR A 640 5.64 -11.41 -41.74
C THR A 640 5.04 -11.84 -40.40
N LEU A 641 5.13 -11.00 -39.37
CA LEU A 641 4.56 -11.28 -38.05
C LEU A 641 3.05 -11.03 -37.97
N ASP A 642 2.41 -10.49 -39.02
CA ASP A 642 0.99 -10.12 -38.96
C ASP A 642 0.08 -11.33 -38.81
N GLU A 643 -0.51 -11.48 -37.62
CA GLU A 643 -1.48 -12.52 -37.28
C GLU A 643 -2.92 -11.99 -37.31
N ASN A 644 -3.12 -10.69 -37.55
CA ASN A 644 -4.40 -9.98 -37.49
C ASN A 644 -5.11 -10.13 -36.13
N ASN A 645 -4.35 -10.19 -35.02
CA ASN A 645 -4.85 -10.49 -33.67
C ASN A 645 -4.76 -9.31 -32.68
N CYS A 646 -5.89 -8.65 -32.41
CA CYS A 646 -6.02 -7.45 -31.56
C CYS A 646 -5.84 -7.78 -30.06
N ASN A 647 -4.83 -7.20 -29.41
CA ASN A 647 -4.44 -7.53 -28.03
C ASN A 647 -4.95 -6.53 -26.98
N ASP A 648 -5.31 -5.30 -27.37
CA ASP A 648 -5.60 -4.22 -26.42
C ASP A 648 -7.03 -3.66 -26.52
N VAL A 649 -8.01 -4.48 -26.13
CA VAL A 649 -9.39 -4.02 -25.99
C VAL A 649 -9.68 -3.73 -24.52
N CYS A 650 -9.52 -2.46 -24.12
CA CYS A 650 -9.80 -1.98 -22.75
C CYS A 650 -11.30 -1.90 -22.38
N ILE A 651 -12.20 -2.25 -23.31
CA ILE A 651 -13.66 -2.24 -23.12
C ILE A 651 -14.18 -3.64 -23.47
N GLU A 652 -15.06 -4.21 -22.65
CA GLU A 652 -15.60 -5.55 -22.88
C GLU A 652 -16.31 -5.66 -24.25
N PRO A 653 -16.21 -6.82 -24.94
CA PRO A 653 -16.93 -7.06 -26.18
C PRO A 653 -18.42 -6.77 -26.02
N SER A 654 -18.93 -5.81 -26.79
CA SER A 654 -20.31 -5.36 -26.69
C SER A 654 -21.15 -5.91 -27.85
N SER A 655 -22.40 -6.24 -27.56
CA SER A 655 -23.40 -6.55 -28.60
C SER A 655 -23.91 -5.31 -29.34
N GLN A 656 -23.46 -4.11 -28.96
CA GLN A 656 -23.85 -2.86 -29.59
C GLN A 656 -23.46 -2.83 -31.08
N PRO A 657 -24.36 -2.40 -31.99
CA PRO A 657 -24.07 -2.35 -33.42
C PRO A 657 -22.84 -1.51 -33.78
N ALA A 658 -22.54 -0.48 -32.99
CA ALA A 658 -21.39 0.39 -33.19
C ALA A 658 -20.05 -0.20 -32.69
N TRP A 659 -20.04 -1.39 -32.07
CA TRP A 659 -18.80 -2.03 -31.61
C TRP A 659 -17.88 -2.38 -32.81
N PRO A 660 -16.61 -1.94 -32.83
CA PRO A 660 -15.77 -2.02 -34.02
C PRO A 660 -15.12 -3.40 -34.26
N PHE A 661 -15.29 -4.35 -33.34
CA PHE A 661 -14.57 -5.62 -33.38
C PHE A 661 -15.50 -6.84 -33.47
N HIS A 662 -16.71 -6.69 -34.04
CA HIS A 662 -17.65 -7.81 -34.27
C HIS A 662 -17.04 -8.94 -35.12
N ASP A 663 -16.21 -8.59 -36.11
CA ASP A 663 -15.62 -9.55 -37.05
C ASP A 663 -14.18 -9.92 -36.71
N LYS A 664 -13.57 -9.29 -35.70
CA LYS A 664 -12.23 -9.63 -35.24
C LYS A 664 -12.32 -10.64 -34.11
N VAL A 665 -11.46 -11.65 -34.14
CA VAL A 665 -11.30 -12.51 -32.97
C VAL A 665 -10.67 -11.63 -31.89
N ILE A 666 -11.49 -11.10 -30.98
CA ILE A 666 -10.99 -10.50 -29.74
C ILE A 666 -10.48 -11.65 -28.91
N THR A 667 -9.23 -12.04 -29.15
CA THR A 667 -8.54 -12.90 -28.21
C THR A 667 -7.90 -11.98 -27.18
N THR A 668 -8.62 -11.65 -26.09
CA THR A 668 -7.91 -11.53 -24.81
C THR A 668 -7.48 -12.95 -24.47
N ARG A 669 -6.54 -13.56 -25.23
CA ARG A 669 -6.33 -15.02 -25.34
C ARG A 669 -7.09 -15.72 -24.21
N PRO A 670 -8.38 -16.11 -24.40
CA PRO A 670 -8.81 -17.24 -23.63
C PRO A 670 -7.86 -18.27 -24.21
N HIS A 671 -6.81 -18.62 -23.46
CA HIS A 671 -6.20 -19.90 -23.70
C HIS A 671 -7.42 -20.80 -23.83
N LEU A 672 -7.65 -21.39 -25.02
CA LEU A 672 -8.70 -22.37 -25.18
C LEU A 672 -8.26 -23.46 -24.23
N ILE A 673 -8.72 -23.36 -22.97
CA ILE A 673 -8.23 -24.20 -21.90
C ILE A 673 -8.59 -25.59 -22.40
N PRO A 674 -7.59 -26.43 -22.72
CA PRO A 674 -7.86 -27.72 -23.32
C PRO A 674 -8.83 -28.47 -22.42
N ARG A 675 -9.67 -29.30 -23.02
CA ARG A 675 -10.64 -30.10 -22.28
C ARG A 675 -10.26 -31.56 -22.37
N VAL A 676 -10.33 -32.27 -21.26
CA VAL A 676 -10.28 -33.74 -21.21
C VAL A 676 -11.72 -34.21 -21.01
N ASN A 677 -12.26 -34.96 -21.97
CA ASN A 677 -13.64 -35.46 -21.96
C ASN A 677 -14.68 -34.37 -21.59
N ASN A 678 -14.56 -33.19 -22.22
CA ASN A 678 -15.38 -31.99 -21.99
C ASN A 678 -15.17 -31.23 -20.66
N ILE A 679 -14.28 -31.68 -19.77
CA ILE A 679 -13.92 -30.96 -18.54
C ILE A 679 -12.70 -30.07 -18.81
N PRO A 680 -12.72 -28.77 -18.46
CA PRO A 680 -11.54 -27.90 -18.60
C PRO A 680 -10.32 -28.42 -17.83
N MET A 681 -9.13 -28.33 -18.42
CA MET A 681 -7.86 -28.78 -17.81
C MET A 681 -7.41 -27.96 -16.60
N ILE A 682 -7.92 -26.74 -16.44
CA ILE A 682 -7.60 -25.87 -15.30
C ILE A 682 -8.91 -25.33 -14.73
N GLY A 683 -9.04 -25.40 -13.40
CA GLY A 683 -10.15 -24.83 -12.64
C GLY A 683 -9.70 -24.14 -11.37
N ILE A 684 -10.62 -23.38 -10.76
CA ILE A 684 -10.43 -22.75 -9.45
C ILE A 684 -11.16 -23.57 -8.38
N SER A 685 -10.51 -23.83 -7.26
CA SER A 685 -11.06 -24.51 -6.10
C SER A 685 -11.11 -23.57 -4.91
N THR A 686 -12.28 -23.35 -4.32
CA THR A 686 -12.42 -22.58 -3.08
C THR A 686 -12.42 -23.50 -1.87
N TRP A 687 -11.47 -23.32 -0.95
CA TRP A 687 -11.36 -24.06 0.31
C TRP A 687 -11.61 -23.15 1.51
N ASN A 688 -12.06 -23.74 2.63
CA ASN A 688 -12.52 -23.10 3.88
C ASN A 688 -11.76 -21.83 4.31
N ASP A 689 -12.47 -20.69 4.37
CA ASP A 689 -12.68 -19.87 5.58
C ASP A 689 -13.52 -18.61 5.29
N GLU A 690 -14.30 -18.15 6.27
CA GLU A 690 -15.08 -16.89 6.20
C GLU A 690 -14.18 -15.63 6.07
N ASN A 691 -12.87 -15.77 6.30
CA ASN A 691 -11.87 -14.70 6.23
C ASN A 691 -11.42 -14.34 4.81
N ASP A 692 -11.72 -15.17 3.81
CA ASP A 692 -11.16 -15.05 2.45
C ASP A 692 -12.14 -14.45 1.42
N LEU A 693 -13.28 -13.95 1.88
CA LEU A 693 -14.39 -13.50 1.02
C LEU A 693 -14.08 -12.22 0.20
N ASN A 694 -13.08 -11.42 0.63
CA ASN A 694 -12.68 -10.20 -0.08
C ASN A 694 -11.51 -10.41 -1.06
N LEU A 695 -10.60 -11.37 -0.80
CA LEU A 695 -9.51 -11.74 -1.71
C LEU A 695 -10.02 -12.55 -2.92
N SER A 696 -11.11 -13.30 -2.74
CA SER A 696 -11.63 -14.24 -3.72
C SER A 696 -12.53 -13.64 -4.82
N HIS A 697 -13.25 -12.53 -4.58
CA HIS A 697 -14.21 -12.02 -5.57
C HIS A 697 -13.53 -11.49 -6.85
N ASN A 698 -12.46 -10.70 -6.71
CA ASN A 698 -11.70 -10.17 -7.85
C ASN A 698 -10.94 -11.26 -8.60
N ALA A 699 -10.37 -12.23 -7.87
CA ALA A 699 -9.67 -13.37 -8.45
C ALA A 699 -10.61 -14.25 -9.30
N LEU A 700 -11.84 -14.49 -8.84
CA LEU A 700 -12.83 -15.28 -9.59
C LEU A 700 -13.37 -14.54 -10.82
N HIS A 701 -13.60 -13.22 -10.73
CA HIS A 701 -13.92 -12.40 -11.91
C HIS A 701 -12.78 -12.44 -12.93
N MET A 702 -11.53 -12.33 -12.47
CA MET A 702 -10.37 -12.46 -13.34
C MET A 702 -10.28 -13.86 -13.97
N ALA A 703 -10.54 -14.92 -13.21
CA ALA A 703 -10.57 -16.29 -13.73
C ALA A 703 -11.59 -16.44 -14.88
N LEU A 704 -12.79 -15.86 -14.73
CA LEU A 704 -13.80 -15.85 -15.78
C LEU A 704 -13.32 -15.04 -17.01
N LYS A 705 -12.69 -13.88 -16.81
CA LYS A 705 -12.12 -13.08 -17.91
C LYS A 705 -11.00 -13.81 -18.66
N LEU A 706 -10.17 -14.57 -17.95
CA LEU A 706 -9.07 -15.35 -18.51
C LEU A 706 -9.50 -16.68 -19.18
N GLY A 707 -10.80 -16.97 -19.23
CA GLY A 707 -11.32 -18.18 -19.88
C GLY A 707 -11.43 -19.42 -18.99
N ILE A 708 -11.15 -19.31 -17.68
CA ILE A 708 -11.37 -20.41 -16.73
C ILE A 708 -12.87 -20.61 -16.52
N ARG A 709 -13.32 -21.85 -16.67
CA ARG A 709 -14.75 -22.21 -16.62
C ARG A 709 -15.08 -23.33 -15.64
N LEU A 710 -14.07 -23.89 -14.97
CA LEU A 710 -14.20 -24.97 -14.01
C LEU A 710 -14.08 -24.43 -12.59
N PHE A 711 -15.13 -24.59 -11.78
CA PHE A 711 -15.20 -24.12 -10.41
C PHE A 711 -15.52 -25.27 -9.46
N ASN A 712 -14.60 -25.54 -8.53
CA ASN A 712 -14.67 -26.63 -7.57
C ASN A 712 -15.09 -26.13 -6.19
N CYS A 713 -16.31 -26.48 -5.79
CA CYS A 713 -16.93 -26.03 -4.53
C CYS A 713 -16.65 -27.03 -3.40
N SER A 714 -16.35 -26.52 -2.21
CA SER A 714 -16.09 -27.35 -1.02
C SER A 714 -17.38 -27.97 -0.44
N THR A 715 -17.24 -28.79 0.60
CA THR A 715 -18.35 -29.34 1.40
C THR A 715 -19.03 -28.29 2.30
N SER A 716 -18.45 -27.09 2.45
CA SER A 716 -18.98 -26.03 3.31
C SER A 716 -20.23 -25.37 2.70
N ALA A 717 -21.35 -25.43 3.41
CA ALA A 717 -22.61 -24.80 2.99
C ALA A 717 -22.48 -23.29 2.78
N THR A 718 -21.70 -22.60 3.62
CA THR A 718 -21.42 -21.16 3.49
C THR A 718 -20.66 -20.86 2.20
N ASN A 719 -19.64 -21.66 1.90
CA ASN A 719 -18.85 -21.51 0.67
C ASN A 719 -19.69 -21.80 -0.58
N GLN A 720 -20.53 -22.83 -0.55
CA GLN A 720 -21.45 -23.16 -1.64
C GLN A 720 -22.47 -22.02 -1.87
N LEU A 721 -23.04 -21.45 -0.81
CA LEU A 721 -24.01 -20.35 -0.92
C LEU A 721 -23.36 -19.10 -1.52
N TRP A 722 -22.14 -18.79 -1.07
CA TRP A 722 -21.38 -17.67 -1.59
C TRP A 722 -20.99 -17.87 -3.06
N MET A 723 -20.47 -19.05 -3.43
CA MET A 723 -20.13 -19.37 -4.81
C MET A 723 -21.37 -19.37 -5.71
N GLY A 724 -22.49 -19.89 -5.22
CA GLY A 724 -23.79 -19.79 -5.91
C GLY A 724 -24.21 -18.35 -6.14
N THR A 725 -24.08 -17.49 -5.13
CA THR A 725 -24.39 -16.06 -5.26
C THR A 725 -23.47 -15.39 -6.28
N PHE A 726 -22.16 -15.66 -6.21
CA PHE A 726 -21.17 -15.14 -7.16
C PHE A 726 -21.49 -15.58 -8.60
N LEU A 727 -21.57 -16.88 -8.86
CA LEU A 727 -21.79 -17.40 -10.22
C LEU A 727 -23.12 -16.95 -10.83
N ASN A 728 -24.14 -16.71 -10.01
CA ASN A 728 -25.42 -16.15 -10.48
C ASN A 728 -25.39 -14.63 -10.66
N SER A 729 -24.46 -13.91 -10.01
CA SER A 729 -24.26 -12.47 -10.22
C SER A 729 -23.51 -12.14 -11.51
N VAL A 730 -22.85 -13.11 -12.14
CA VAL A 730 -22.10 -12.91 -13.39
C VAL A 730 -22.95 -13.25 -14.61
N GLU A 731 -23.69 -12.27 -15.14
CA GLU A 731 -24.59 -12.46 -16.29
C GLU A 731 -23.85 -12.78 -17.61
N GLU A 732 -22.58 -12.38 -17.72
CA GLU A 732 -21.74 -12.52 -18.92
C GLU A 732 -21.48 -13.99 -19.32
N VAL A 733 -21.51 -14.93 -18.37
CA VAL A 733 -21.21 -16.34 -18.63
C VAL A 733 -22.45 -17.21 -18.38
N LYS A 734 -23.12 -17.60 -19.47
CA LYS A 734 -24.28 -18.50 -19.37
C LYS A 734 -23.89 -19.79 -18.65
N ARG A 735 -24.70 -20.25 -17.69
CA ARG A 735 -24.51 -21.49 -16.90
C ARG A 735 -24.03 -22.70 -17.69
N LYS A 736 -24.48 -22.87 -18.95
CA LYS A 736 -24.07 -23.96 -19.87
C LYS A 736 -22.58 -23.98 -20.22
N HIS A 737 -21.88 -22.86 -20.03
CA HIS A 737 -20.44 -22.71 -20.29
C HIS A 737 -19.58 -22.92 -19.04
N LEU A 738 -20.20 -22.95 -17.85
CA LEU A 738 -19.55 -23.27 -16.59
C LEU A 738 -19.56 -24.78 -16.35
N PHE A 739 -18.51 -25.27 -15.71
CA PHE A 739 -18.41 -26.62 -15.18
C PHE A 739 -18.29 -26.51 -13.66
N ILE A 740 -19.37 -26.79 -12.94
CA ILE A 740 -19.43 -26.64 -11.48
C ILE A 740 -19.33 -28.02 -10.84
N THR A 741 -18.34 -28.19 -9.97
CA THR A 741 -18.19 -29.38 -9.15
C THR A 741 -18.55 -29.09 -7.70
N ALA A 742 -19.14 -30.07 -7.02
CA ALA A 742 -19.44 -30.00 -5.59
C ALA A 742 -18.97 -31.25 -4.87
N ARG A 743 -18.59 -31.11 -3.61
CA ARG A 743 -18.15 -32.22 -2.76
C ARG A 743 -19.26 -32.64 -1.81
N MET A 744 -19.42 -33.94 -1.64
CA MET A 744 -20.33 -34.55 -0.66
C MET A 744 -19.56 -35.56 0.18
N THR A 745 -19.71 -35.53 1.49
CA THR A 745 -19.02 -36.44 2.40
C THR A 745 -19.54 -37.88 2.26
N HIS A 746 -18.67 -38.90 2.34
CA HIS A 746 -19.07 -40.32 2.23
C HIS A 746 -19.94 -40.85 3.39
N VAL A 747 -20.23 -40.03 4.42
CA VAL A 747 -20.87 -40.44 5.68
C VAL A 747 -22.40 -40.52 5.60
N TYR A 748 -22.97 -40.30 4.43
CA TYR A 748 -24.41 -40.33 4.22
C TYR A 748 -24.91 -41.76 3.94
N ILE A 749 -25.29 -42.45 5.01
CA ILE A 749 -25.57 -43.90 5.04
C ILE A 749 -26.83 -44.28 4.23
N ASN A 750 -27.75 -43.34 3.95
CA ASN A 750 -29.01 -43.68 3.29
C ASN A 750 -29.49 -42.67 2.24
N LYS A 751 -30.40 -43.14 1.38
CA LYS A 751 -31.00 -42.39 0.26
C LYS A 751 -31.66 -41.08 0.66
N HIS A 752 -32.14 -40.96 1.90
CA HIS A 752 -32.78 -39.74 2.39
C HIS A 752 -31.74 -38.68 2.74
N ALA A 753 -30.70 -39.04 3.50
CA ALA A 753 -29.63 -38.14 3.88
C ALA A 753 -28.83 -37.64 2.65
N CYS A 754 -28.48 -38.54 1.71
CA CYS A 754 -27.86 -38.12 0.44
C CYS A 754 -28.75 -37.16 -0.36
N ARG A 755 -30.08 -37.34 -0.31
CA ARG A 755 -31.00 -36.46 -1.02
C ARG A 755 -31.06 -35.09 -0.39
N GLU A 756 -31.20 -35.02 0.93
CA GLU A 756 -31.25 -33.74 1.64
C GLU A 756 -29.98 -32.92 1.38
N GLU A 757 -28.83 -33.58 1.38
CA GLU A 757 -27.57 -32.92 1.07
C GLU A 757 -27.49 -32.42 -0.37
N LEU A 758 -27.87 -33.24 -1.36
CA LEU A 758 -27.94 -32.79 -2.75
C LEU A 758 -28.93 -31.62 -2.92
N ASP A 759 -30.08 -31.67 -2.26
CA ASP A 759 -31.08 -30.59 -2.26
C ASP A 759 -30.51 -29.32 -1.59
N ILE A 760 -29.64 -29.44 -0.58
CA ILE A 760 -28.93 -28.32 0.05
C ILE A 760 -27.90 -27.74 -0.94
N ILE A 761 -27.08 -28.58 -1.57
CA ILE A 761 -26.05 -28.15 -2.52
C ILE A 761 -26.69 -27.43 -3.72
N GLU A 762 -27.76 -28.00 -4.32
CA GLU A 762 -28.50 -27.38 -5.43
C GLU A 762 -29.08 -26.01 -5.03
N ARG A 763 -29.63 -25.89 -3.82
CA ARG A 763 -30.16 -24.62 -3.28
C ARG A 763 -29.06 -23.60 -3.04
N ASN A 764 -27.96 -24.01 -2.41
CA ASN A 764 -26.85 -23.11 -2.08
C ASN A 764 -26.18 -22.57 -3.35
N LEU A 765 -25.89 -23.45 -4.31
CA LEU A 765 -25.33 -23.04 -5.60
C LEU A 765 -26.34 -22.30 -6.48
N ASN A 766 -27.63 -22.33 -6.12
CA ASN A 766 -28.76 -21.79 -6.87
C ASN A 766 -28.64 -22.14 -8.36
N SER A 767 -28.43 -23.43 -8.64
CA SER A 767 -28.17 -23.93 -9.99
C SER A 767 -29.18 -24.99 -10.37
N LYS A 768 -29.67 -24.94 -11.61
CA LYS A 768 -30.63 -25.93 -12.12
C LYS A 768 -30.04 -27.33 -12.23
N TYR A 769 -28.71 -27.45 -12.33
CA TYR A 769 -28.01 -28.72 -12.38
C TYR A 769 -26.56 -28.55 -11.91
N ILE A 770 -25.92 -29.63 -11.46
CA ILE A 770 -24.50 -29.70 -11.08
C ILE A 770 -23.78 -30.58 -12.11
N ASP A 771 -22.59 -30.16 -12.58
CA ASP A 771 -21.88 -30.92 -13.62
C ASP A 771 -21.19 -32.16 -13.06
N LEU A 772 -20.61 -32.06 -11.86
CA LEU A 772 -19.96 -33.18 -11.19
C LEU A 772 -20.16 -33.12 -9.67
N VAL A 773 -20.64 -34.19 -9.06
CA VAL A 773 -20.59 -34.36 -7.59
C VAL A 773 -19.55 -35.41 -7.24
N VAL A 774 -18.57 -35.06 -6.40
CA VAL A 774 -17.58 -36.03 -5.92
C VAL A 774 -17.88 -36.46 -4.49
N MET A 775 -17.92 -37.77 -4.26
CA MET A 775 -18.04 -38.35 -2.92
C MET A 775 -16.66 -38.37 -2.25
N GLN A 776 -16.51 -37.65 -1.14
CA GLN A 776 -15.26 -37.48 -0.42
C GLN A 776 -15.12 -38.49 0.71
N TRP A 777 -14.06 -39.29 0.64
CA TRP A 777 -13.59 -40.09 1.76
C TRP A 777 -12.98 -39.16 2.83
N LEU A 778 -13.49 -39.21 4.06
CA LEU A 778 -12.93 -38.43 5.17
C LEU A 778 -11.65 -39.10 5.66
N ARG A 779 -10.66 -38.29 6.01
CA ARG A 779 -9.44 -38.77 6.65
C ARG A 779 -9.72 -39.09 8.11
N GLU A 780 -8.88 -39.94 8.74
CA GLU A 780 -9.01 -40.27 10.17
C GLU A 780 -9.06 -39.02 11.06
N ASN A 781 -8.33 -37.97 10.69
CA ASN A 781 -8.28 -36.70 11.39
C ASN A 781 -9.53 -35.83 11.18
N GLU A 782 -10.33 -36.09 10.16
CA GLU A 782 -11.58 -35.36 9.86
C GLU A 782 -12.80 -36.03 10.51
N THR A 783 -12.58 -37.11 11.28
CA THR A 783 -13.64 -37.88 11.96
C THR A 783 -14.29 -37.13 13.12
N TYR A 784 -13.69 -36.05 13.63
CA TYR A 784 -14.32 -35.19 14.66
C TYR A 784 -15.58 -34.46 14.15
N LEU A 785 -15.77 -34.38 12.83
CA LEU A 785 -17.00 -33.86 12.22
C LEU A 785 -18.17 -34.87 12.26
N LEU A 786 -17.92 -36.10 12.71
CA LEU A 786 -18.94 -37.13 12.82
C LEU A 786 -19.69 -37.00 14.16
N PRO A 787 -21.03 -37.10 14.17
CA PRO A 787 -21.77 -37.28 15.42
C PRO A 787 -21.29 -38.54 16.16
N GLU A 788 -21.21 -38.50 17.49
CA GLU A 788 -20.65 -39.55 18.39
C GLU A 788 -21.21 -40.98 18.19
N ASN A 789 -22.25 -41.15 17.37
CA ASN A 789 -22.96 -42.40 17.13
C ASN A 789 -22.60 -43.09 15.78
N CYS A 790 -21.73 -42.50 14.96
CA CYS A 790 -21.36 -43.07 13.66
C CYS A 790 -20.19 -44.06 13.78
N SER A 791 -20.49 -45.35 13.90
CA SER A 791 -19.48 -46.42 13.83
C SER A 791 -19.49 -47.10 12.45
N LYS A 792 -18.33 -47.10 11.78
CA LYS A 792 -18.01 -47.78 10.49
C LYS A 792 -19.11 -47.70 9.41
N ILE A 793 -19.08 -46.61 8.64
CA ILE A 793 -20.01 -46.36 7.53
C ILE A 793 -19.53 -47.12 6.27
N ASP A 794 -20.43 -47.90 5.66
CA ASP A 794 -20.18 -48.56 4.37
C ASP A 794 -20.34 -47.55 3.23
N PHE A 795 -19.23 -47.14 2.63
CA PHE A 795 -19.22 -46.21 1.49
C PHE A 795 -19.96 -46.75 0.27
N MET A 796 -20.16 -48.07 0.15
CA MET A 796 -20.96 -48.65 -0.93
C MET A 796 -22.44 -48.31 -0.78
N GLU A 797 -22.94 -48.13 0.45
CA GLU A 797 -24.31 -47.68 0.68
C GLU A 797 -24.48 -46.22 0.23
N THR A 798 -23.53 -45.34 0.58
CA THR A 798 -23.51 -43.94 0.12
C THR A 798 -23.38 -43.84 -1.39
N TRP A 799 -22.51 -44.64 -2.01
CA TRP A 799 -22.37 -44.68 -3.47
C TRP A 799 -23.64 -45.19 -4.16
N THR A 800 -24.29 -46.22 -3.60
CA THR A 800 -25.57 -46.73 -4.09
C THR A 800 -26.66 -45.64 -4.00
N ALA A 801 -26.74 -44.95 -2.87
CA ALA A 801 -27.68 -43.85 -2.68
C ALA A 801 -27.45 -42.69 -3.66
N LEU A 802 -26.18 -42.32 -3.89
CA LEU A 802 -25.80 -41.26 -4.84
C LEU A 802 -26.13 -41.66 -6.28
N THR A 803 -25.77 -42.87 -6.72
CA THR A 803 -26.05 -43.37 -8.09
C THR A 803 -27.54 -43.42 -8.41
N GLU A 804 -28.38 -43.84 -7.45
CA GLU A 804 -29.83 -43.83 -7.64
C GLU A 804 -30.40 -42.42 -7.67
N LYS A 805 -29.85 -41.49 -6.88
CA LYS A 805 -30.32 -40.10 -6.82
C LYS A 805 -29.85 -39.25 -7.97
N CYS A 806 -28.66 -39.46 -8.54
CA CYS A 806 -28.24 -38.79 -9.77
C CYS A 806 -29.18 -39.08 -10.95
N ARG A 807 -29.92 -40.19 -10.92
CA ARG A 807 -30.99 -40.45 -11.91
C ARG A 807 -32.27 -39.62 -11.68
N MET A 808 -32.43 -38.99 -10.51
CA MET A 808 -33.62 -38.22 -10.11
C MET A 808 -33.32 -36.72 -9.85
N ALA A 809 -32.09 -36.38 -9.46
CA ALA A 809 -31.57 -35.03 -9.23
C ALA A 809 -30.90 -34.50 -10.51
N ASN A 810 -30.68 -33.19 -10.61
CA ASN A 810 -30.08 -32.61 -11.79
C ASN A 810 -28.53 -32.68 -11.73
N VAL A 811 -27.96 -33.87 -11.50
CA VAL A 811 -26.50 -34.08 -11.47
C VAL A 811 -26.08 -34.84 -12.73
N LYS A 812 -25.12 -34.30 -13.50
CA LYS A 812 -24.69 -34.93 -14.76
C LYS A 812 -23.74 -36.11 -14.55
N GLU A 813 -22.71 -35.90 -13.75
CA GLU A 813 -21.65 -36.88 -13.51
C GLU A 813 -21.37 -37.03 -12.01
N ILE A 814 -20.82 -38.17 -11.62
CA ILE A 814 -20.35 -38.41 -10.26
C ILE A 814 -18.92 -38.94 -10.25
N GLY A 815 -18.21 -38.58 -9.19
CA GLY A 815 -16.83 -38.98 -8.99
C GLY A 815 -16.53 -39.30 -7.55
N LEU A 816 -15.26 -39.58 -7.30
CA LEU A 816 -14.74 -39.99 -5.99
C LEU A 816 -13.58 -39.06 -5.62
N CYS A 817 -13.44 -38.74 -4.34
CA CYS A 817 -12.34 -37.94 -3.84
C CYS A 817 -11.68 -38.65 -2.66
N ASN A 818 -10.34 -38.80 -2.71
CA ASN A 818 -9.52 -39.50 -1.70
C ASN A 818 -9.81 -41.01 -1.54
N PHE A 819 -10.25 -41.68 -2.61
CA PHE A 819 -10.42 -43.14 -2.64
C PHE A 819 -9.16 -43.83 -3.14
N ASN A 820 -8.80 -44.98 -2.55
CA ASN A 820 -7.70 -45.82 -3.03
C ASN A 820 -8.15 -46.79 -4.14
N ILE A 821 -7.20 -47.48 -4.78
CA ILE A 821 -7.48 -48.38 -5.91
C ILE A 821 -8.38 -49.55 -5.51
N ASP A 822 -8.23 -50.13 -4.32
CA ASP A 822 -9.06 -51.26 -3.87
C ASP A 822 -10.53 -50.85 -3.67
N GLN A 823 -10.75 -49.67 -3.10
CA GLN A 823 -12.09 -49.10 -2.96
C GLN A 823 -12.69 -48.73 -4.33
N LEU A 824 -11.87 -48.19 -5.25
CA LEU A 824 -12.29 -47.92 -6.62
C LEU A 824 -12.66 -49.20 -7.37
N GLU A 825 -11.88 -50.27 -7.24
CA GLU A 825 -12.14 -51.57 -7.86
C GLU A 825 -13.40 -52.21 -7.27
N THR A 826 -13.67 -51.99 -5.97
CA THR A 826 -14.94 -52.40 -5.32
C THR A 826 -16.14 -51.70 -5.95
N ILE A 827 -16.07 -50.37 -6.15
CA ILE A 827 -17.11 -49.60 -6.84
C ILE A 827 -17.22 -50.02 -8.31
N TRP A 828 -16.07 -50.23 -8.97
CA TRP A 828 -15.99 -50.59 -10.37
C TRP A 828 -16.63 -51.94 -10.66
N ASN A 829 -16.42 -52.93 -9.79
CA ASN A 829 -16.98 -54.27 -9.93
C ASN A 829 -18.39 -54.42 -9.35
N SER A 830 -18.92 -53.37 -8.70
CA SER A 830 -20.30 -53.37 -8.23
C SER A 830 -21.30 -53.52 -9.39
N PRO A 831 -22.49 -54.13 -9.15
CA PRO A 831 -23.53 -54.29 -10.18
C PRO A 831 -24.22 -52.97 -10.56
N LEU A 832 -23.84 -51.84 -9.96
CA LEU A 832 -24.38 -50.53 -10.27
C LEU A 832 -23.94 -50.09 -11.68
N SER A 833 -24.89 -49.51 -12.43
CA SER A 833 -24.67 -49.17 -13.84
C SER A 833 -23.84 -47.91 -14.06
N ILE A 834 -23.70 -47.05 -13.04
CA ILE A 834 -22.95 -45.79 -13.13
C ILE A 834 -21.58 -46.01 -12.48
N LYS A 835 -20.52 -45.77 -13.25
CA LYS A 835 -19.13 -45.84 -12.80
C LYS A 835 -18.61 -44.42 -12.54
N PRO A 836 -17.60 -44.24 -11.68
CA PRO A 836 -17.05 -42.90 -11.41
C PRO A 836 -16.40 -42.32 -12.66
N SER A 837 -16.76 -41.09 -13.00
CA SER A 837 -16.22 -40.38 -14.18
C SER A 837 -14.93 -39.61 -13.85
N VAL A 838 -14.76 -39.25 -12.58
CA VAL A 838 -13.59 -38.49 -12.08
C VAL A 838 -13.12 -39.07 -10.74
N VAL A 839 -11.81 -39.15 -10.56
CA VAL A 839 -11.16 -39.35 -9.27
C VAL A 839 -10.33 -38.11 -8.92
N GLN A 840 -10.69 -37.45 -7.82
CA GLN A 840 -10.00 -36.27 -7.31
C GLN A 840 -9.03 -36.67 -6.18
N VAL A 841 -7.74 -36.45 -6.39
CA VAL A 841 -6.65 -36.91 -5.48
C VAL A 841 -5.55 -35.86 -5.31
N GLU A 842 -4.76 -35.99 -4.23
CA GLU A 842 -3.48 -35.29 -4.15
C GLU A 842 -2.61 -35.70 -5.29
N ILE A 843 -2.00 -34.74 -5.94
CA ILE A 843 -0.93 -35.06 -6.86
C ILE A 843 0.10 -33.95 -6.90
N SER A 844 1.37 -34.33 -6.83
CA SER A 844 2.51 -33.46 -7.05
C SER A 844 3.65 -34.34 -7.55
N PRO A 845 4.77 -33.80 -8.03
CA PRO A 845 5.92 -34.63 -8.36
C PRO A 845 6.39 -35.57 -7.23
N TYR A 846 6.18 -35.21 -5.96
CA TYR A 846 6.49 -36.10 -4.82
C TYR A 846 5.44 -37.17 -4.55
N ILE A 847 4.17 -36.88 -4.84
CA ILE A 847 3.05 -37.81 -4.71
C ILE A 847 2.45 -37.96 -6.11
N ALA A 848 3.15 -38.66 -6.99
CA ALA A 848 2.77 -38.67 -8.40
C ALA A 848 1.47 -39.46 -8.64
N GLN A 849 1.07 -40.35 -7.71
CA GLN A 849 -0.10 -41.21 -7.88
C GLN A 849 -0.01 -42.08 -9.15
N LYS A 850 1.18 -42.57 -9.50
CA LYS A 850 1.43 -43.20 -10.80
C LYS A 850 0.50 -44.38 -11.05
N LYS A 851 0.38 -45.29 -10.07
CA LYS A 851 -0.52 -46.44 -10.14
C LYS A 851 -1.99 -46.04 -10.28
N MET A 852 -2.40 -44.98 -9.59
CA MET A 852 -3.77 -44.47 -9.67
C MET A 852 -4.03 -43.87 -11.06
N ARG A 853 -3.09 -43.10 -11.62
CA ARG A 853 -3.20 -42.52 -12.97
C ARG A 853 -3.27 -43.62 -14.03
N GLU A 854 -2.42 -44.64 -13.95
CA GLU A 854 -2.44 -45.79 -14.85
C GLU A 854 -3.77 -46.55 -14.76
N TYR A 855 -4.22 -46.86 -13.54
CA TYR A 855 -5.52 -47.49 -13.30
C TYR A 855 -6.68 -46.66 -13.86
N CYS A 856 -6.71 -45.36 -13.58
CA CYS A 856 -7.76 -44.46 -14.07
C CYS A 856 -7.76 -44.39 -15.59
N LYS A 857 -6.59 -44.30 -16.22
CA LYS A 857 -6.43 -44.29 -17.68
C LYS A 857 -6.97 -45.56 -18.34
N ASP A 858 -6.63 -46.74 -17.81
CA ASP A 858 -7.10 -48.03 -18.33
C ASP A 858 -8.63 -48.18 -18.25
N LYS A 859 -9.25 -47.56 -17.25
CA LYS A 859 -10.70 -47.59 -17.01
C LYS A 859 -11.44 -46.40 -17.62
N GLY A 860 -10.74 -45.43 -18.23
CA GLY A 860 -11.33 -44.22 -18.78
C GLY A 860 -11.84 -43.22 -17.73
N ILE A 861 -11.33 -43.29 -16.50
CA ILE A 861 -11.62 -42.37 -15.40
C ILE A 861 -10.66 -41.17 -15.49
N ILE A 862 -11.18 -39.95 -15.34
CA ILE A 862 -10.36 -38.74 -15.40
C ILE A 862 -9.75 -38.46 -14.02
N VAL A 863 -8.46 -38.10 -13.98
CA VAL A 863 -7.79 -37.69 -12.74
C VAL A 863 -7.86 -36.18 -12.59
N MET A 864 -8.37 -35.73 -11.44
CA MET A 864 -8.40 -34.34 -11.04
C MET A 864 -7.46 -34.12 -9.86
N GLY A 865 -6.38 -33.40 -10.10
CA GLY A 865 -5.37 -33.13 -9.08
C GLY A 865 -5.66 -31.88 -8.28
N TYR A 866 -5.41 -31.94 -6.98
CA TYR A 866 -5.36 -30.76 -6.12
C TYR A 866 -4.04 -30.72 -5.32
N ALA A 867 -3.68 -29.51 -4.87
CA ALA A 867 -2.37 -29.17 -4.31
C ALA A 867 -1.18 -29.47 -5.25
N PRO A 868 -1.12 -28.85 -6.44
CA PRO A 868 -0.03 -29.07 -7.40
C PRO A 868 1.35 -28.79 -6.83
N PHE A 869 1.44 -27.85 -5.90
CA PHE A 869 2.69 -27.46 -5.23
C PHE A 869 2.83 -28.13 -3.85
N GLY A 870 2.19 -29.28 -3.64
CA GLY A 870 2.25 -30.04 -2.40
C GLY A 870 3.66 -30.58 -2.11
N GLY A 871 4.13 -30.38 -0.87
CA GLY A 871 5.52 -30.58 -0.47
C GLY A 871 6.45 -29.43 -0.93
N ASN A 872 7.71 -29.43 -0.51
CA ASN A 872 8.70 -28.40 -0.94
C ASN A 872 9.19 -28.62 -2.39
N VAL A 873 8.30 -29.07 -3.27
CA VAL A 873 8.61 -29.51 -4.64
C VAL A 873 9.07 -28.36 -5.54
N LEU A 874 8.66 -27.13 -5.24
CA LEU A 874 9.17 -25.93 -5.93
C LEU A 874 10.65 -25.68 -5.66
N ASP A 875 11.19 -26.18 -4.54
CA ASP A 875 12.60 -26.05 -4.18
C ASP A 875 13.40 -27.31 -4.54
N ASP A 876 12.80 -28.26 -5.27
CA ASP A 876 13.50 -29.47 -5.70
C ASP A 876 14.53 -29.14 -6.80
N PRO A 877 15.81 -29.56 -6.67
CA PRO A 877 16.85 -29.26 -7.65
C PRO A 877 16.50 -29.69 -9.07
N ILE A 878 15.77 -30.79 -9.26
CA ILE A 878 15.35 -31.25 -10.59
C ILE A 878 14.33 -30.28 -11.19
N ILE A 879 13.40 -29.75 -10.38
CA ILE A 879 12.41 -28.77 -10.83
C ILE A 879 13.09 -27.42 -11.13
N MET A 880 14.06 -27.01 -10.31
CA MET A 880 14.85 -25.79 -10.53
C MET A 880 15.66 -25.86 -11.83
N ASP A 881 16.38 -26.94 -12.05
CA ASP A 881 17.20 -27.13 -13.27
C ASP A 881 16.33 -27.17 -14.52
N ILE A 882 15.20 -27.89 -14.50
CA ILE A 882 14.26 -27.91 -15.62
C ILE A 882 13.68 -26.50 -15.87
N ALA A 883 13.32 -25.77 -14.81
CA ALA A 883 12.81 -24.40 -14.90
C ALA A 883 13.80 -23.46 -15.60
N ASP A 884 15.08 -23.54 -15.24
CA ASP A 884 16.16 -22.78 -15.88
C ASP A 884 16.34 -23.19 -17.35
N GLN A 885 16.34 -24.49 -17.65
CA GLN A 885 16.47 -25.01 -19.02
C GLN A 885 15.32 -24.57 -19.93
N VAL A 886 14.08 -24.53 -19.44
CA VAL A 886 12.92 -24.10 -20.22
C VAL A 886 12.68 -22.58 -20.15
N GLY A 887 13.41 -21.86 -19.31
CA GLY A 887 13.25 -20.42 -19.09
C GLY A 887 11.87 -20.05 -18.53
N LYS A 888 11.31 -20.87 -17.64
CA LYS A 888 9.99 -20.69 -17.01
C LYS A 888 10.09 -20.76 -15.49
N SER A 889 9.09 -20.26 -14.78
CA SER A 889 9.00 -20.41 -13.32
C SER A 889 8.79 -21.87 -12.92
N ARG A 890 9.19 -22.20 -11.69
CA ARG A 890 9.12 -23.55 -11.11
C ARG A 890 7.67 -24.05 -11.01
N GLU A 891 6.75 -23.14 -10.70
CA GLU A 891 5.31 -23.34 -10.65
C GLU A 891 4.77 -23.79 -12.02
N LEU A 892 5.13 -23.07 -13.08
CA LEU A 892 4.76 -23.40 -14.45
C LEU A 892 5.29 -24.78 -14.88
N VAL A 893 6.52 -25.15 -14.51
CA VAL A 893 7.06 -26.50 -14.80
C VAL A 893 6.17 -27.59 -14.20
N ILE A 894 5.76 -27.43 -12.94
CA ILE A 894 4.89 -28.40 -12.26
C ILE A 894 3.49 -28.44 -12.89
N LEU A 895 2.88 -27.28 -13.17
CA LEU A 895 1.59 -27.21 -13.84
C LEU A 895 1.67 -27.83 -15.25
N ARG A 896 2.81 -27.69 -15.93
CA ARG A 896 3.00 -28.31 -17.24
C ARG A 896 3.11 -29.82 -17.13
N TRP A 897 3.80 -30.33 -16.11
CA TRP A 897 3.88 -31.77 -15.83
C TRP A 897 2.51 -32.39 -15.58
N TYR A 898 1.61 -31.67 -14.90
CA TYR A 898 0.19 -32.05 -14.76
C TYR A 898 -0.49 -32.23 -16.13
N ILE A 899 -0.32 -31.25 -17.02
CA ILE A 899 -0.93 -31.26 -18.36
C ILE A 899 -0.41 -32.42 -19.21
N GLU A 900 0.90 -32.67 -19.20
CA GLU A 900 1.51 -33.78 -19.94
C GLU A 900 1.09 -35.16 -19.40
N ASN A 901 0.61 -35.23 -18.14
CA ASN A 901 0.02 -36.43 -17.54
C ASN A 901 -1.51 -36.51 -17.68
N GLU A 902 -2.14 -35.63 -18.45
CA GLU A 902 -3.61 -35.56 -18.63
C GLU A 902 -4.38 -35.36 -17.31
N VAL A 903 -3.77 -34.69 -16.33
CA VAL A 903 -4.37 -34.41 -15.02
C VAL A 903 -4.99 -33.01 -15.02
N ILE A 904 -6.26 -32.93 -14.61
CA ILE A 904 -6.94 -31.64 -14.44
C ILE A 904 -6.38 -30.92 -13.21
N ILE A 905 -5.99 -29.66 -13.38
CA ILE A 905 -5.40 -28.81 -12.33
C ILE A 905 -6.50 -28.06 -11.58
N MET A 906 -6.47 -28.10 -10.25
CA MET A 906 -7.26 -27.24 -9.38
C MET A 906 -6.37 -26.21 -8.68
N LEU A 907 -6.43 -24.96 -9.14
CA LEU A 907 -5.74 -23.83 -8.52
C LEU A 907 -6.57 -23.24 -7.37
N GLN A 908 -5.91 -22.62 -6.40
CA GLN A 908 -6.59 -21.81 -5.39
C GLN A 908 -6.80 -20.37 -5.90
N PRO A 909 -7.79 -19.62 -5.36
CA PRO A 909 -7.92 -18.20 -5.68
C PRO A 909 -6.65 -17.47 -5.20
N CYS A 910 -5.93 -16.85 -6.13
CA CYS A 910 -4.71 -16.10 -5.87
C CYS A 910 -4.80 -14.71 -6.53
N ASP A 911 -3.75 -13.89 -6.39
CA ASP A 911 -3.73 -12.57 -7.03
C ASP A 911 -3.90 -12.69 -8.56
N SER A 912 -4.53 -11.67 -9.14
CA SER A 912 -4.80 -11.60 -10.58
C SER A 912 -3.57 -11.77 -11.48
N ARG A 913 -2.38 -11.37 -11.01
CA ARG A 913 -1.11 -11.55 -11.73
C ARG A 913 -0.69 -13.02 -11.74
N GLU A 914 -0.69 -13.69 -10.58
CA GLU A 914 -0.32 -15.10 -10.47
C GLU A 914 -1.25 -16.00 -11.30
N LEU A 915 -2.54 -15.67 -11.35
CA LEU A 915 -3.51 -16.41 -12.16
C LEU A 915 -3.28 -16.21 -13.66
N THR A 916 -2.89 -15.01 -14.07
CA THR A 916 -2.54 -14.71 -15.47
C THR A 916 -1.26 -15.45 -15.86
N ASP A 917 -0.23 -15.38 -15.01
CA ASP A 917 1.06 -16.02 -15.24
C ASP A 917 0.91 -17.56 -15.31
N SER A 918 0.02 -18.15 -14.49
CA SER A 918 -0.27 -19.59 -14.50
C SER A 918 -0.79 -20.12 -15.83
N LEU A 919 -1.41 -19.28 -16.66
CA LEU A 919 -1.92 -19.71 -17.98
C LEU A 919 -0.83 -19.78 -19.05
N ASP A 920 0.36 -19.25 -18.79
CA ASP A 920 1.53 -19.44 -19.65
C ASP A 920 1.97 -20.92 -19.73
N VAL A 921 1.41 -21.79 -18.87
CA VAL A 921 1.59 -23.24 -18.89
C VAL A 921 1.24 -23.89 -20.24
N PHE A 922 0.37 -23.25 -21.03
CA PHE A 922 0.00 -23.75 -22.35
C PHE A 922 1.00 -23.38 -23.45
N ASN A 923 1.91 -22.44 -23.20
CA ASN A 923 2.81 -21.88 -24.22
C ASN A 923 4.18 -22.56 -24.30
N PHE A 924 4.42 -23.63 -23.53
CA PHE A 924 5.64 -24.43 -23.61
C PHE A 924 5.34 -25.92 -23.37
N ARG A 925 6.35 -26.77 -23.57
CA ARG A 925 6.27 -28.22 -23.33
C ARG A 925 7.46 -28.70 -22.52
N LEU A 926 7.25 -29.80 -21.79
CA LEU A 926 8.34 -30.57 -21.19
C LEU A 926 8.77 -31.67 -22.18
N THR A 927 10.08 -31.91 -22.26
CA THR A 927 10.61 -33.03 -23.07
C THR A 927 10.36 -34.35 -22.35
N GLN A 928 10.52 -35.47 -23.04
CA GLN A 928 10.43 -36.79 -22.39
C GLN A 928 11.48 -36.97 -21.29
N ASP A 929 12.67 -36.39 -21.47
CA ASP A 929 13.72 -36.43 -20.44
C ASP A 929 13.31 -35.60 -19.21
N HIS A 930 12.74 -34.41 -19.39
CA HIS A 930 12.19 -33.63 -18.28
C HIS A 930 11.10 -34.43 -17.54
N MET A 931 10.19 -35.07 -18.28
CA MET A 931 9.11 -35.88 -17.70
C MET A 931 9.66 -37.05 -16.90
N GLN A 932 10.70 -37.74 -17.39
CA GLN A 932 11.35 -38.83 -16.67
C GLN A 932 12.08 -38.34 -15.41
N SER A 933 12.79 -37.22 -15.50
CA SER A 933 13.47 -36.61 -14.34
C SER A 933 12.49 -36.25 -13.24
N ILE A 934 11.33 -35.66 -13.59
CA ILE A 934 10.28 -35.34 -12.62
C ILE A 934 9.66 -36.62 -12.05
N GLU A 935 9.46 -37.67 -12.86
CA GLU A 935 8.85 -38.92 -12.40
C GLU A 935 9.71 -39.67 -11.38
N ILE A 936 11.04 -39.48 -11.39
CA ILE A 936 11.97 -40.04 -10.38
C ILE A 936 11.74 -39.42 -8.99
N LEU A 937 11.16 -38.21 -8.92
CA LEU A 937 10.83 -37.55 -7.66
C LEU A 937 9.70 -38.24 -6.89
N ASN A 938 8.96 -39.16 -7.52
CA ASN A 938 7.84 -39.85 -6.89
C ASN A 938 8.32 -40.67 -5.69
N LYS A 939 7.89 -40.30 -4.48
CA LYS A 939 8.34 -40.92 -3.23
C LYS A 939 7.46 -42.09 -2.79
N GLU A 940 6.54 -42.59 -3.62
CA GLU A 940 5.54 -43.64 -3.31
C GLU A 940 6.05 -44.68 -2.30
N ARG A 941 5.81 -44.44 -1.00
CA ARG A 941 5.95 -45.44 0.05
C ARG A 941 4.83 -46.45 -0.11
N SER A 942 5.15 -47.73 0.07
CA SER A 942 4.23 -48.84 -0.10
C SER A 942 2.94 -48.64 0.69
N SER A 943 1.82 -48.78 -0.02
CA SER A 943 0.49 -49.09 0.51
C SER A 943 0.57 -50.00 1.74
N PHE A 944 -0.01 -49.57 2.87
CA PHE A 944 -0.17 -50.25 4.17
C PHE A 944 0.64 -49.77 5.41
N GLU A 945 1.19 -48.57 5.40
CA GLU A 945 1.41 -47.80 6.65
C GLU A 945 0.65 -46.48 6.57
N PHE A 946 -0.60 -46.49 7.02
CA PHE A 946 -1.40 -45.28 7.24
C PHE A 946 -1.25 -44.80 8.68
N ASP A 947 -0.05 -44.93 9.26
CA ASP A 947 0.29 -44.33 10.55
C ASP A 947 0.89 -42.93 10.31
N LEU A 948 0.10 -41.91 10.65
CA LEU A 948 0.52 -40.55 11.03
C LEU A 948 1.57 -39.86 10.15
N VAL A 949 1.21 -39.46 8.93
CA VAL A 949 1.96 -38.40 8.20
C VAL A 949 0.98 -37.45 7.51
N THR A 950 0.61 -36.37 8.21
CA THR A 950 -0.32 -35.30 7.82
C THR A 950 0.34 -34.15 7.03
N ASP A 951 1.40 -34.39 6.26
CA ASP A 951 2.33 -33.30 5.97
C ASP A 951 2.23 -32.57 4.62
N GLN A 952 1.25 -32.81 3.71
CA GLN A 952 1.36 -32.21 2.35
C GLN A 952 0.15 -31.44 1.76
N PHE A 953 -0.96 -31.26 2.49
CA PHE A 953 -2.16 -30.60 1.95
C PHE A 953 -2.48 -29.17 2.38
N SER A 954 -1.46 -28.36 2.63
CA SER A 954 -1.66 -27.06 3.23
C SER A 954 -0.87 -25.97 2.52
N SER A 955 -1.36 -25.52 1.35
CA SER A 955 -1.00 -24.21 0.80
C SER A 955 -1.76 -23.06 1.46
N PHE A 956 -2.74 -23.36 2.32
CA PHE A 956 -3.06 -22.58 3.50
C PHE A 956 -3.09 -23.56 4.68
N ARG A 957 -2.03 -23.59 5.48
CA ARG A 957 -2.16 -24.11 6.83
C ARG A 957 -2.99 -23.07 7.60
N PHE A 958 -4.24 -23.39 7.93
CA PHE A 958 -4.43 -23.57 9.37
C PHE A 958 -3.33 -24.54 9.75
N TYR A 959 -2.36 -24.08 10.52
CA TYR A 959 -1.53 -25.03 11.22
C TYR A 959 -2.56 -25.80 12.04
N GLU A 960 -2.95 -27.00 11.58
CA GLU A 960 -3.12 -28.09 12.54
C GLU A 960 -1.95 -27.87 13.46
N HIS A 961 -2.23 -27.60 14.73
CA HIS A 961 -1.21 -27.66 15.74
C HIS A 961 -0.57 -29.04 15.53
N LYS A 962 0.50 -29.11 14.70
CA LYS A 962 1.61 -29.95 15.01
C LYS A 962 1.84 -29.54 16.44
N GLN A 963 1.44 -30.40 17.36
CA GLN A 963 2.18 -30.53 18.58
C GLN A 963 3.59 -30.84 18.11
N TYR A 964 4.30 -29.80 17.65
CA TYR A 964 5.69 -29.70 17.95
C TYR A 964 5.66 -29.86 19.46
N GLU A 965 6.20 -30.97 19.95
CA GLU A 965 6.74 -30.95 21.30
C GLU A 965 7.52 -29.63 21.33
N LEU A 966 7.03 -28.69 22.13
CA LEU A 966 7.70 -27.43 22.32
C LEU A 966 9.08 -27.83 22.79
N PHE A 967 10.05 -27.79 21.88
CA PHE A 967 11.42 -28.13 22.20
C PHE A 967 11.86 -27.00 23.12
N THR A 968 11.76 -27.28 24.40
CA THR A 968 12.08 -26.34 25.46
C THR A 968 13.32 -26.82 26.16
N ILE A 969 14.04 -25.86 26.74
CA ILE A 969 15.09 -26.14 27.70
C ILE A 969 14.55 -25.74 29.06
N ALA A 970 14.66 -26.65 30.02
CA ALA A 970 14.35 -26.33 31.41
C ALA A 970 15.37 -25.32 31.93
N LEU A 971 14.86 -24.20 32.42
CA LEU A 971 15.63 -23.19 33.14
C LEU A 971 15.87 -23.65 34.58
N ASN A 972 16.94 -23.17 35.21
CA ASN A 972 17.29 -23.52 36.60
C ASN A 972 16.26 -23.03 37.66
N ASN A 973 15.27 -22.23 37.26
CA ASN A 973 14.16 -21.77 38.09
C ASN A 973 12.85 -22.55 37.84
N GLY A 974 12.88 -23.61 37.02
CA GLY A 974 11.74 -24.51 36.77
C GLY A 974 10.79 -24.08 35.65
N TYR A 975 11.02 -22.93 35.00
CA TYR A 975 10.33 -22.56 33.76
C TYR A 975 11.00 -23.20 32.54
N GLU A 976 10.31 -23.17 31.41
CA GLU A 976 10.78 -23.72 30.14
C GLU A 976 10.90 -22.62 29.10
N ILE A 977 12.03 -22.58 28.38
CA ILE A 977 12.27 -21.63 27.28
C ILE A 977 12.29 -22.37 25.93
N PRO A 978 11.56 -21.93 24.90
CA PRO A 978 11.65 -22.52 23.57
C PRO A 978 13.07 -22.40 22.98
N VAL A 979 13.56 -23.44 22.31
CA VAL A 979 14.93 -23.48 21.73
C VAL A 979 15.12 -22.56 20.52
N LEU A 980 14.03 -22.15 19.86
CA LEU A 980 14.03 -21.22 18.74
C LEU A 980 13.07 -20.07 19.03
N GLY A 981 13.56 -18.85 18.88
CA GLY A 981 12.76 -17.64 19.01
C GLY A 981 12.98 -16.67 17.86
N PHE A 982 12.20 -15.60 17.83
CA PHE A 982 12.34 -14.54 16.84
C PHE A 982 12.89 -13.27 17.47
N ALA A 983 14.02 -12.79 16.95
CA ALA A 983 14.63 -11.54 17.40
C ALA A 983 14.05 -10.34 16.65
N THR A 984 13.71 -9.29 17.40
CA THR A 984 13.08 -8.07 16.86
C THR A 984 14.04 -6.87 16.75
N TRP A 985 15.34 -7.07 17.02
CA TRP A 985 16.30 -5.97 17.11
C TRP A 985 16.58 -5.24 15.78
N ARG A 986 16.75 -3.90 15.82
CA ARG A 986 17.17 -3.06 14.67
C ARG A 986 18.24 -2.03 15.03
N GLN A 987 18.96 -1.53 14.02
CA GLN A 987 19.89 -0.40 14.24
C GLN A 987 19.10 0.89 14.53
N PRO A 988 19.63 1.80 15.38
CA PRO A 988 18.93 3.03 15.76
C PRO A 988 18.58 3.99 14.62
N GLU A 989 19.29 3.91 13.49
CA GLU A 989 19.09 4.74 12.28
C GLU A 989 18.01 4.17 11.34
N GLU A 990 17.55 2.93 11.55
CA GLU A 990 16.52 2.31 10.71
C GLU A 990 15.10 2.78 11.11
N PHE A 991 14.34 3.29 10.15
CA PHE A 991 12.94 3.66 10.33
C PHE A 991 12.09 2.43 10.69
N VAL A 992 11.33 2.51 11.80
CA VAL A 992 10.39 1.47 12.21
C VAL A 992 9.09 1.59 11.41
N ASP A 993 8.96 0.80 10.34
CA ASP A 993 7.65 0.57 9.70
C ASP A 993 6.82 -0.38 10.57
N CYS A 994 6.03 0.20 11.46
CA CYS A 994 5.16 -0.53 12.36
C CYS A 994 4.16 -1.47 11.68
N ARG A 995 3.88 -1.31 10.37
CA ARG A 995 3.05 -2.27 9.63
C ARG A 995 3.84 -3.55 9.30
N LYS A 996 5.12 -3.43 8.95
CA LYS A 996 6.00 -4.58 8.69
C LYS A 996 6.27 -5.36 9.96
N GLU A 997 6.64 -4.67 11.05
CA GLU A 997 6.88 -5.31 12.36
C GLU A 997 5.63 -6.06 12.86
N PHE A 998 4.47 -5.41 12.71
CA PHE A 998 3.17 -5.99 13.03
C PHE A 998 2.92 -7.30 12.27
N SER A 999 3.12 -7.31 10.95
CA SER A 999 2.91 -8.52 10.13
C SER A 999 3.92 -9.63 10.42
N LEU A 1000 5.19 -9.30 10.72
CA LEU A 1000 6.21 -10.31 11.06
C LEU A 1000 5.92 -11.02 12.37
N ILE A 1001 5.43 -10.28 13.38
CA ILE A 1001 5.02 -10.89 14.65
C ILE A 1001 3.81 -11.80 14.46
N GLN A 1002 2.90 -11.43 13.56
CA GLN A 1002 1.78 -12.30 13.22
C GLN A 1002 2.26 -13.58 12.54
N ASP A 1003 3.14 -13.46 11.55
CA ASP A 1003 3.70 -14.61 10.84
C ASP A 1003 4.49 -15.53 11.79
N ALA A 1004 5.36 -14.99 12.64
CA ALA A 1004 6.12 -15.78 13.60
C ALA A 1004 5.21 -16.65 14.47
N LEU A 1005 4.19 -16.04 15.08
CA LEU A 1005 3.24 -16.73 15.95
C LEU A 1005 2.36 -17.71 15.17
N PHE A 1006 1.92 -17.32 13.97
CA PHE A 1006 1.12 -18.15 13.07
C PHE A 1006 1.88 -19.42 12.63
N TYR A 1007 3.17 -19.29 12.30
CA TYR A 1007 4.04 -20.38 11.89
C TYR A 1007 4.60 -21.23 13.05
N GLY A 1008 4.10 -21.01 14.27
CA GLY A 1008 4.41 -21.86 15.42
C GLY A 1008 5.55 -21.37 16.31
N CYS A 1009 6.18 -20.23 16.02
CA CYS A 1009 7.12 -19.62 16.94
C CYS A 1009 6.41 -19.26 18.24
N ARG A 1010 7.01 -19.61 19.38
CA ARG A 1010 6.47 -19.33 20.72
C ARG A 1010 7.45 -18.55 21.59
N HIS A 1011 8.57 -18.08 21.04
CA HIS A 1011 9.51 -17.22 21.75
C HIS A 1011 9.75 -15.94 20.97
N ILE A 1012 9.38 -14.81 21.55
CA ILE A 1012 9.60 -13.48 20.97
C ILE A 1012 10.63 -12.74 21.82
N ASP A 1013 11.80 -12.49 21.24
CA ASP A 1013 12.87 -11.71 21.87
C ASP A 1013 12.77 -10.24 21.47
N ILE A 1014 12.56 -9.42 22.49
CA ILE A 1014 12.36 -7.98 22.41
C ILE A 1014 13.63 -7.30 22.90
N ALA A 1015 14.13 -6.35 22.13
CA ALA A 1015 15.07 -5.38 22.63
C ALA A 1015 14.31 -4.10 22.99
N THR A 1016 14.36 -3.73 24.26
CA THR A 1016 13.73 -2.52 24.84
C THR A 1016 14.26 -1.20 24.29
N VAL A 1017 15.39 -1.27 23.59
CA VAL A 1017 15.93 -0.17 22.78
C VAL A 1017 15.08 0.14 21.56
N ASP A 1018 14.39 -0.86 21.03
CA ASP A 1018 13.54 -0.71 19.88
C ASP A 1018 12.15 -0.29 20.33
N LYS A 1019 11.72 0.87 19.84
CA LYS A 1019 10.40 1.49 20.09
C LYS A 1019 9.23 0.70 19.48
N ASN A 1020 9.45 -0.57 19.18
CA ASN A 1020 8.58 -1.46 18.45
C ASN A 1020 7.60 -2.23 19.35
N THR A 1021 7.71 -2.13 20.68
CA THR A 1021 6.86 -2.84 21.65
C THR A 1021 5.35 -2.63 21.43
N ARG A 1022 4.93 -1.44 20.99
CA ARG A 1022 3.52 -1.15 20.62
C ARG A 1022 3.06 -1.87 19.34
N CYS A 1023 3.99 -2.11 18.42
CA CYS A 1023 3.75 -2.76 17.14
C CYS A 1023 3.75 -4.30 17.33
N ILE A 1024 4.63 -4.80 18.21
CA ILE A 1024 4.61 -6.17 18.74
C ILE A 1024 3.29 -6.46 19.47
N ARG A 1025 2.82 -5.56 20.35
CA ARG A 1025 1.50 -5.68 20.99
C ARG A 1025 0.38 -5.87 19.98
N SER A 1026 0.40 -5.08 18.91
CA SER A 1026 -0.69 -5.09 17.94
C SER A 1026 -0.73 -6.42 17.17
N GLY A 1027 0.43 -6.97 16.82
CA GLY A 1027 0.54 -8.31 16.20
C GLY A 1027 0.07 -9.42 17.13
N PHE A 1028 0.58 -9.42 18.37
CA PHE A 1028 0.20 -10.39 19.40
C PHE A 1028 -1.29 -10.34 19.76
N LYS A 1029 -1.86 -9.15 19.97
CA LYS A 1029 -3.27 -8.97 20.37
C LYS A 1029 -4.24 -9.46 19.30
N ASN A 1030 -3.92 -9.28 18.03
CA ASN A 1030 -4.80 -9.74 16.95
C ASN A 1030 -4.91 -11.27 16.93
N ILE A 1031 -3.79 -11.98 17.02
CA ILE A 1031 -3.79 -13.44 17.06
C ILE A 1031 -4.48 -13.98 18.32
N CYS A 1032 -4.30 -13.33 19.47
CA CYS A 1032 -5.01 -13.71 20.70
C CYS A 1032 -6.52 -13.48 20.61
N ARG A 1033 -6.96 -12.37 19.99
CA ARG A 1033 -8.38 -12.03 19.84
C ARG A 1033 -9.14 -13.05 19.00
N ASP A 1034 -8.45 -13.59 17.99
CA ASP A 1034 -9.06 -14.53 17.05
C ASP A 1034 -9.03 -15.98 17.59
N GLY A 1035 -8.55 -16.18 18.83
CA GLY A 1035 -8.67 -17.43 19.58
C GLY A 1035 -7.57 -18.47 19.34
N TYR A 1036 -6.56 -18.13 18.54
CA TYR A 1036 -5.52 -19.07 18.09
C TYR A 1036 -4.44 -19.39 19.13
N ILE A 1037 -4.08 -18.41 19.96
CA ILE A 1037 -2.96 -18.53 20.91
C ILE A 1037 -3.32 -17.77 22.19
N LYS A 1038 -2.95 -18.33 23.35
CA LYS A 1038 -3.09 -17.69 24.66
C LYS A 1038 -1.77 -17.06 25.11
N ARG A 1039 -1.83 -16.08 26.03
CA ARG A 1039 -0.63 -15.39 26.54
C ARG A 1039 0.37 -16.37 27.14
N GLU A 1040 -0.09 -17.37 27.88
CA GLU A 1040 0.74 -18.37 28.53
C GLU A 1040 1.49 -19.29 27.57
N GLU A 1041 1.11 -19.33 26.29
CA GLU A 1041 1.78 -20.14 25.26
C GLU A 1041 2.95 -19.40 24.60
N VAL A 1042 3.08 -18.08 24.81
CA VAL A 1042 4.14 -17.26 24.21
C VAL A 1042 5.14 -16.84 25.27
N PHE A 1043 6.40 -17.18 25.07
CA PHE A 1043 7.53 -16.76 25.89
C PHE A 1043 8.05 -15.40 25.39
N PHE A 1044 7.86 -14.34 26.17
CA PHE A 1044 8.45 -13.03 25.88
C PHE A 1044 9.79 -12.85 26.61
N SER A 1045 10.86 -12.54 25.89
CA SER A 1045 12.12 -12.05 26.45
C SER A 1045 12.23 -10.54 26.24
N ALA A 1046 12.54 -9.79 27.29
CA ALA A 1046 12.83 -8.36 27.24
C ALA A 1046 14.17 -8.08 27.93
N LYS A 1047 14.69 -6.85 27.79
CA LYS A 1047 16.00 -6.47 28.32
C LYS A 1047 15.92 -5.18 29.13
N ILE A 1048 16.84 -4.95 30.05
CA ILE A 1048 17.03 -3.67 30.75
C ILE A 1048 18.18 -2.95 30.05
N TRP A 1049 17.89 -1.81 29.44
CA TRP A 1049 18.91 -1.03 28.73
C TRP A 1049 19.89 -0.35 29.70
N ASN A 1050 21.07 -0.01 29.20
CA ASN A 1050 22.21 0.49 29.95
C ASN A 1050 21.91 1.79 30.72
N THR A 1051 20.93 2.59 30.27
CA THR A 1051 20.48 3.83 30.95
C THR A 1051 19.45 3.58 32.06
N SER A 1052 19.19 2.31 32.40
CA SER A 1052 18.15 1.90 33.36
C SER A 1052 18.69 0.94 34.43
N HIS A 1053 19.91 1.16 34.90
CA HIS A 1053 20.57 0.27 35.86
C HIS A 1053 20.22 0.56 37.32
N SER A 1054 19.90 1.80 37.68
CA SER A 1054 19.49 2.13 39.05
C SER A 1054 18.21 1.41 39.41
N THR A 1055 18.01 1.16 40.70
CA THR A 1055 16.80 0.51 41.22
C THR A 1055 15.52 1.17 40.69
N GLU A 1056 15.49 2.51 40.71
CA GLU A 1056 14.33 3.27 40.23
C GLU A 1056 14.10 3.10 38.72
N LYS A 1057 15.16 3.24 37.91
CA LYS A 1057 15.03 3.14 36.45
C LYS A 1057 14.78 1.72 35.97
N CYS A 1058 15.40 0.72 36.60
CA CYS A 1058 15.12 -0.68 36.33
C CYS A 1058 13.64 -1.00 36.56
N ARG A 1059 13.07 -0.54 37.68
CA ARG A 1059 11.63 -0.67 37.95
C ARG A 1059 10.79 0.00 36.88
N GLN A 1060 11.10 1.25 36.54
CA GLN A 1060 10.38 2.01 35.51
C GLN A 1060 10.39 1.27 34.16
N GLU A 1061 11.53 0.69 33.80
CA GLU A 1061 11.69 -0.05 32.55
C GLU A 1061 10.85 -1.33 32.51
N ILE A 1062 10.80 -2.08 33.62
CA ILE A 1062 9.95 -3.27 33.76
C ILE A 1062 8.47 -2.91 33.57
N GLU A 1063 7.99 -1.88 34.27
CA GLU A 1063 6.60 -1.41 34.15
C GLU A 1063 6.30 -0.93 32.73
N ARG A 1064 7.24 -0.22 32.09
CA ARG A 1064 7.12 0.29 30.73
C ARG A 1064 6.93 -0.84 29.73
N VAL A 1065 7.70 -1.93 29.84
CA VAL A 1065 7.56 -3.12 28.98
C VAL A 1065 6.18 -3.75 29.14
N LEU A 1066 5.76 -4.01 30.38
CA LEU A 1066 4.45 -4.61 30.67
C LEU A 1066 3.30 -3.74 30.15
N TRP A 1067 3.34 -2.44 30.41
CA TRP A 1067 2.34 -1.48 29.97
C TRP A 1067 2.25 -1.38 28.44
N ASN A 1068 3.40 -1.31 27.76
CA ASN A 1068 3.45 -1.20 26.30
C ASN A 1068 2.88 -2.45 25.61
N LEU A 1069 3.18 -3.64 26.13
CA LEU A 1069 2.68 -4.92 25.63
C LEU A 1069 1.26 -5.24 26.09
N LYS A 1070 0.78 -4.60 27.17
CA LYS A 1070 -0.49 -4.89 27.85
C LYS A 1070 -0.56 -6.36 28.31
N ILE A 1071 0.48 -6.79 29.01
CA ILE A 1071 0.59 -8.12 29.62
C ILE A 1071 0.91 -7.96 31.11
N ASP A 1072 0.49 -8.92 31.93
CA ASP A 1072 0.66 -8.84 33.39
C ASP A 1072 2.07 -9.25 33.85
N PHE A 1073 2.76 -10.04 33.03
CA PHE A 1073 4.13 -10.49 33.30
C PHE A 1073 4.90 -10.67 31.99
N VAL A 1074 6.23 -10.66 32.07
CA VAL A 1074 7.17 -11.09 31.02
C VAL A 1074 7.81 -12.42 31.42
N ASP A 1075 8.06 -13.31 30.46
CA ASP A 1075 8.61 -14.64 30.77
C ASP A 1075 10.10 -14.54 31.13
N GLN A 1076 10.83 -13.64 30.49
CA GLN A 1076 12.22 -13.38 30.77
C GLN A 1076 12.58 -11.89 30.70
N MET A 1077 13.37 -11.43 31.66
CA MET A 1077 14.03 -10.12 31.61
C MET A 1077 15.55 -10.29 31.75
N LEU A 1078 16.33 -9.62 30.90
CA LEU A 1078 17.79 -9.70 30.91
C LEU A 1078 18.42 -8.33 31.19
N ILE A 1079 19.53 -8.24 31.94
CA ILE A 1079 20.37 -7.03 31.87
C ILE A 1079 21.03 -7.00 30.48
N HIS A 1080 20.78 -5.97 29.66
CA HIS A 1080 21.20 -5.97 28.24
C HIS A 1080 22.72 -5.91 28.08
N TRP A 1081 23.40 -5.13 28.92
CA TRP A 1081 24.86 -5.06 28.99
C TRP A 1081 25.31 -4.78 30.43
N PRO A 1082 26.52 -5.17 30.81
CA PRO A 1082 27.03 -4.93 32.17
C PRO A 1082 27.46 -3.48 32.45
N GLN A 1083 27.57 -2.60 31.44
CA GLN A 1083 27.91 -1.18 31.66
C GLN A 1083 26.66 -0.36 31.92
N GLY A 1084 26.67 0.43 32.99
CA GLY A 1084 25.67 1.47 33.21
C GLY A 1084 26.04 2.73 32.43
N TYR A 1085 25.05 3.36 31.79
CA TYR A 1085 25.16 4.68 31.20
C TYR A 1085 24.48 5.71 32.10
N GLU A 1086 24.87 6.98 31.98
CA GLU A 1086 24.17 8.07 32.68
C GLU A 1086 22.66 8.04 32.31
N GLU A 1087 21.80 8.05 33.32
CA GLU A 1087 20.34 7.87 33.20
C GLU A 1087 19.64 9.16 32.74
N THR A 1088 20.14 9.75 31.66
CA THR A 1088 19.76 11.08 31.13
C THR A 1088 18.63 11.03 30.12
N GLY A 1089 18.05 9.85 29.88
CA GLY A 1089 17.07 9.62 28.82
C GLY A 1089 17.65 9.84 27.41
N LYS A 1090 18.98 9.70 27.26
CA LYS A 1090 19.71 9.53 25.99
C LYS A 1090 20.21 8.09 25.82
N MET A 1091 19.98 7.44 24.67
CA MET A 1091 20.22 6.00 24.49
C MET A 1091 21.71 5.69 24.57
N PHE A 1092 22.51 6.57 23.99
CA PHE A 1092 23.96 6.66 24.14
C PHE A 1092 24.30 8.06 24.65
N PRO A 1093 24.35 8.28 25.97
CA PRO A 1093 24.61 9.61 26.54
C PRO A 1093 26.08 10.04 26.40
N GLY A 1094 26.96 9.13 25.95
CA GLY A 1094 28.41 9.36 25.83
C GLY A 1094 29.16 9.37 27.17
N LYS A 1095 28.48 9.00 28.27
CA LYS A 1095 29.03 8.94 29.62
C LYS A 1095 28.48 7.74 30.39
N TYR A 1096 29.32 7.18 31.26
CA TYR A 1096 28.98 6.04 32.11
C TYR A 1096 28.34 6.45 33.42
N SER A 1097 27.53 5.54 33.96
CA SER A 1097 27.02 5.60 35.32
C SER A 1097 27.88 4.73 36.23
N ASP A 1098 28.07 5.18 37.47
CA ASP A 1098 28.74 4.41 38.52
C ASP A 1098 27.82 3.33 39.14
N VAL A 1099 26.58 3.20 38.67
CA VAL A 1099 25.63 2.20 39.17
C VAL A 1099 26.09 0.79 38.79
N ASP A 1100 26.25 -0.03 39.82
CA ASP A 1100 26.63 -1.43 39.69
C ASP A 1100 25.47 -2.29 39.18
N TYR A 1101 25.71 -3.18 38.21
CA TYR A 1101 24.68 -4.09 37.72
C TYR A 1101 24.12 -5.04 38.79
N LEU A 1102 24.80 -5.20 39.94
CA LEU A 1102 24.25 -5.92 41.10
C LEU A 1102 23.07 -5.19 41.75
N GLU A 1103 22.99 -3.87 41.61
CA GLU A 1103 21.81 -3.10 42.01
C GLU A 1103 20.63 -3.43 41.09
N THR A 1104 20.84 -3.37 39.76
CA THR A 1104 19.86 -3.78 38.75
C THR A 1104 19.35 -5.20 39.01
N TRP A 1105 20.27 -6.12 39.33
CA TRP A 1105 19.93 -7.52 39.61
C TRP A 1105 18.95 -7.65 40.77
N LYS A 1106 19.22 -6.99 41.90
CA LYS A 1106 18.35 -7.02 43.08
C LYS A 1106 16.94 -6.51 42.77
N GLU A 1107 16.83 -5.49 41.92
CA GLU A 1107 15.51 -4.98 41.54
C GLU A 1107 14.75 -5.95 40.63
N MET A 1108 15.46 -6.62 39.71
CA MET A 1108 14.87 -7.70 38.91
C MET A 1108 14.41 -8.88 39.80
N GLU A 1109 15.15 -9.21 40.87
CA GLU A 1109 14.72 -10.21 41.86
C GLU A 1109 13.44 -9.78 42.59
N SER A 1110 13.32 -8.50 42.93
CA SER A 1110 12.10 -7.92 43.52
C SER A 1110 10.90 -8.06 42.58
N ALA A 1111 11.07 -7.74 41.29
CA ALA A 1111 10.02 -7.88 40.29
C ALA A 1111 9.62 -9.35 40.02
N VAL A 1112 10.53 -10.32 40.20
CA VAL A 1112 10.17 -11.75 40.19
C VAL A 1112 9.28 -12.10 41.38
N LYS A 1113 9.63 -11.63 42.59
CA LYS A 1113 8.81 -11.86 43.81
C LYS A 1113 7.42 -11.24 43.71
N GLU A 1114 7.27 -10.17 42.93
CA GLU A 1114 5.98 -9.53 42.64
C GLU A 1114 5.18 -10.23 41.52
N GLY A 1115 5.76 -11.21 40.84
CA GLY A 1115 5.10 -11.92 39.73
C GLY A 1115 5.10 -11.18 38.40
N LYS A 1116 5.84 -10.07 38.28
CA LYS A 1116 5.98 -9.28 37.04
C LYS A 1116 6.94 -9.91 36.04
N ILE A 1117 7.88 -10.72 36.52
CA ILE A 1117 8.89 -11.41 35.72
C ILE A 1117 8.91 -12.87 36.17
N ARG A 1118 8.89 -13.83 35.24
CA ARG A 1118 9.04 -15.26 35.58
C ARG A 1118 10.50 -15.66 35.76
N SER A 1119 11.36 -15.23 34.83
CA SER A 1119 12.78 -15.58 34.81
C SER A 1119 13.66 -14.36 34.59
N ILE A 1120 14.84 -14.34 35.21
CA ILE A 1120 15.83 -13.26 35.07
C ILE A 1120 17.16 -13.80 34.54
N GLY A 1121 17.89 -12.98 33.79
CA GLY A 1121 19.15 -13.38 33.18
C GLY A 1121 20.03 -12.21 32.76
N LEU A 1122 21.09 -12.52 32.04
CA LEU A 1122 22.15 -11.59 31.66
C LEU A 1122 22.32 -11.57 30.14
N CYS A 1123 22.77 -10.47 29.57
CA CYS A 1123 23.13 -10.37 28.16
C CYS A 1123 24.47 -9.66 28.02
N ASN A 1124 25.37 -10.22 27.22
CA ASN A 1124 26.74 -9.70 27.03
C ASN A 1124 27.62 -9.70 28.30
N PHE A 1125 27.42 -10.62 29.24
CA PHE A 1125 28.29 -10.76 30.42
C PHE A 1125 29.36 -11.81 30.17
N ASN A 1126 30.58 -11.58 30.65
CA ASN A 1126 31.65 -12.57 30.65
C ASN A 1126 31.60 -13.48 31.90
N THR A 1127 32.44 -14.53 31.94
CA THR A 1127 32.42 -15.54 33.01
C THR A 1127 32.66 -14.95 34.42
N LYS A 1128 33.55 -13.95 34.56
CA LYS A 1128 33.80 -13.30 35.85
C LYS A 1128 32.60 -12.48 36.32
N GLN A 1129 31.97 -11.75 35.42
CA GLN A 1129 30.78 -10.96 35.72
C GLN A 1129 29.59 -11.88 36.06
N ILE A 1130 29.40 -12.97 35.32
CA ILE A 1130 28.36 -13.98 35.64
C ILE A 1130 28.64 -14.62 37.01
N GLN A 1131 29.89 -14.97 37.32
CA GLN A 1131 30.26 -15.50 38.64
C GLN A 1131 29.94 -14.49 39.76
N ARG A 1132 30.22 -13.21 39.54
CA ARG A 1132 29.92 -12.15 40.50
C ARG A 1132 28.42 -12.00 40.76
N VAL A 1133 27.59 -12.04 39.72
CA VAL A 1133 26.12 -12.07 39.87
C VAL A 1133 25.70 -13.36 40.59
N TRP A 1134 26.23 -14.51 40.17
CA TRP A 1134 25.92 -15.81 40.77
C TRP A 1134 26.15 -15.84 42.28
N ASP A 1135 27.26 -15.26 42.76
CA ASP A 1135 27.60 -15.26 44.18
C ASP A 1135 26.71 -14.31 44.99
N ALA A 1136 26.31 -13.18 44.39
CA ALA A 1136 25.48 -12.16 45.04
C ALA A 1136 23.97 -12.44 44.99
N ALA A 1137 23.51 -13.19 43.99
CA ALA A 1137 22.10 -13.39 43.68
C ALA A 1137 21.37 -14.30 44.68
N GLU A 1138 20.17 -13.91 45.09
CA GLU A 1138 19.19 -14.77 45.75
C GLU A 1138 18.49 -15.67 44.72
N ILE A 1139 18.06 -15.09 43.59
CA ILE A 1139 17.48 -15.79 42.45
C ILE A 1139 18.56 -15.87 41.37
N LYS A 1140 19.06 -17.08 41.09
CA LYS A 1140 20.20 -17.28 40.17
C LYS A 1140 19.82 -16.91 38.73
N PRO A 1141 20.77 -16.39 37.93
CA PRO A 1141 20.53 -16.14 36.51
C PRO A 1141 20.18 -17.44 35.80
N SER A 1142 19.10 -17.44 35.04
CA SER A 1142 18.62 -18.63 34.32
C SER A 1142 19.10 -18.67 32.88
N VAL A 1143 19.37 -17.50 32.28
CA VAL A 1143 19.84 -17.36 30.90
C VAL A 1143 20.97 -16.36 30.79
N VAL A 1144 21.93 -16.66 29.90
CA VAL A 1144 22.93 -15.71 29.41
C VAL A 1144 22.76 -15.60 27.88
N GLN A 1145 22.38 -14.43 27.40
CA GLN A 1145 22.24 -14.13 25.97
C GLN A 1145 23.52 -13.47 25.42
N ILE A 1146 24.17 -14.06 24.42
CA ILE A 1146 25.46 -13.60 23.87
C ILE A 1146 25.50 -13.73 22.35
N GLU A 1147 26.43 -13.02 21.70
CA GLU A 1147 26.75 -13.31 20.30
C GLU A 1147 27.42 -14.67 20.22
N MET A 1148 26.84 -15.53 19.41
CA MET A 1148 27.42 -16.82 19.06
C MET A 1148 27.02 -17.16 17.63
N ASN A 1149 27.96 -17.69 16.86
CA ASN A 1149 27.77 -18.17 15.49
C ASN A 1149 28.92 -19.15 15.16
N PRO A 1150 28.91 -19.84 14.00
CA PRO A 1150 29.98 -20.77 13.64
C PRO A 1150 31.41 -20.18 13.68
N TYR A 1151 31.60 -18.87 13.48
CA TYR A 1151 32.92 -18.22 13.56
C TYR A 1151 33.28 -17.72 14.97
N LEU A 1152 32.34 -17.82 15.92
CA LEU A 1152 32.48 -17.45 17.33
C LEU A 1152 31.65 -18.42 18.20
N THR A 1153 32.23 -19.58 18.53
CA THR A 1153 31.47 -20.70 19.14
C THR A 1153 31.22 -20.56 20.64
N GLN A 1154 31.90 -19.63 21.30
CA GLN A 1154 31.71 -19.30 22.73
C GLN A 1154 31.88 -20.52 23.66
N THR A 1155 32.81 -21.42 23.36
CA THR A 1155 32.95 -22.70 24.07
C THR A 1155 33.18 -22.53 25.58
N LYS A 1156 34.08 -21.64 26.01
CA LYS A 1156 34.43 -21.44 27.43
C LYS A 1156 33.25 -20.97 28.28
N ILE A 1157 32.55 -19.93 27.83
CA ILE A 1157 31.38 -19.41 28.54
C ILE A 1157 30.21 -20.40 28.53
N ARG A 1158 30.06 -21.20 27.47
CA ARG A 1158 29.06 -22.28 27.42
C ARG A 1158 29.32 -23.38 28.43
N GLU A 1159 30.56 -23.85 28.55
CA GLU A 1159 30.94 -24.84 29.56
C GLU A 1159 30.70 -24.30 30.97
N PHE A 1160 31.13 -23.07 31.24
CA PHE A 1160 30.88 -22.38 32.50
C PHE A 1160 29.38 -22.25 32.84
N CYS A 1161 28.55 -21.85 31.86
CA CYS A 1161 27.10 -21.76 32.04
C CYS A 1161 26.47 -23.13 32.28
N LYS A 1162 26.91 -24.17 31.56
CA LYS A 1162 26.45 -25.54 31.70
C LYS A 1162 26.70 -26.11 33.10
N GLU A 1163 27.88 -25.87 33.69
CA GLU A 1163 28.20 -26.29 35.06
C GLU A 1163 27.26 -25.69 36.11
N LYS A 1164 26.71 -24.50 35.83
CA LYS A 1164 25.80 -23.76 36.71
C LYS A 1164 24.32 -23.94 36.36
N GLY A 1165 24.00 -24.74 35.34
CA GLY A 1165 22.63 -24.90 34.84
C GLY A 1165 22.05 -23.61 34.24
N ILE A 1166 22.89 -22.70 33.74
CA ILE A 1166 22.49 -21.48 33.05
C ILE A 1166 22.35 -21.82 31.56
N VAL A 1167 21.19 -21.49 30.98
CA VAL A 1167 20.94 -21.71 29.55
C VAL A 1167 21.59 -20.59 28.74
N VAL A 1168 22.28 -20.94 27.65
CA VAL A 1168 22.84 -19.96 26.73
C VAL A 1168 21.84 -19.67 25.63
N SER A 1169 21.62 -18.39 25.35
CA SER A 1169 20.84 -17.91 24.21
C SER A 1169 21.74 -17.14 23.26
N SER A 1170 21.56 -17.33 21.95
CA SER A 1170 22.38 -16.71 20.92
C SER A 1170 21.58 -15.65 20.17
N TYR A 1171 22.11 -14.42 20.11
CA TYR A 1171 21.73 -13.44 19.09
C TYR A 1171 22.72 -13.46 17.93
N ALA A 1172 22.30 -12.93 16.78
CA ALA A 1172 23.08 -12.92 15.53
C ALA A 1172 23.59 -14.32 15.12
N PRO A 1173 22.72 -15.36 15.07
CA PRO A 1173 23.15 -16.73 14.75
C PRO A 1173 23.78 -16.86 13.36
N PHE A 1174 23.51 -15.91 12.45
CA PHE A 1174 24.06 -15.86 11.09
C PHE A 1174 25.17 -14.82 10.91
N GLY A 1175 25.58 -14.11 11.98
CA GLY A 1175 26.53 -12.99 11.93
C GLY A 1175 25.85 -11.60 11.98
N GLY A 1176 26.65 -10.54 11.78
CA GLY A 1176 26.21 -9.14 11.72
C GLY A 1176 25.42 -8.74 10.46
N ASP A 1177 25.07 -7.46 10.31
CA ASP A 1177 24.16 -6.95 9.26
C ASP A 1177 24.46 -7.55 7.86
N PRO A 1178 23.50 -8.25 7.22
CA PRO A 1178 23.68 -8.83 5.89
C PRO A 1178 23.96 -7.82 4.77
N THR A 1179 23.79 -6.50 4.99
CA THR A 1179 24.21 -5.47 4.03
C THR A 1179 25.72 -5.21 4.04
N SER A 1180 26.41 -5.60 5.12
CA SER A 1180 27.87 -5.54 5.19
C SER A 1180 28.47 -6.74 4.45
N GLN A 1181 29.17 -6.48 3.32
CA GLN A 1181 29.79 -7.50 2.46
C GLN A 1181 30.84 -8.40 3.16
N ASN A 1182 31.07 -8.25 4.47
CA ASN A 1182 32.22 -8.79 5.17
C ASN A 1182 31.99 -10.15 5.87
N TYR A 1183 30.76 -10.64 6.07
CA TYR A 1183 30.53 -11.85 6.88
C TYR A 1183 29.44 -12.79 6.32
N ALA A 1184 29.74 -13.45 5.20
CA ALA A 1184 28.86 -14.43 4.59
C ALA A 1184 28.96 -15.83 5.24
N ILE A 1185 28.55 -15.98 6.52
CA ILE A 1185 28.63 -17.27 7.25
C ILE A 1185 27.80 -18.37 6.55
N CYS A 1186 26.66 -18.00 5.97
CA CYS A 1186 25.80 -18.93 5.23
C CYS A 1186 26.45 -19.45 3.93
N ASP A 1187 27.47 -18.75 3.43
CA ASP A 1187 28.20 -19.11 2.21
C ASP A 1187 29.53 -19.81 2.52
N ASP A 1188 29.83 -20.12 3.79
CA ASP A 1188 31.03 -20.87 4.15
C ASP A 1188 30.99 -22.25 3.47
N PRO A 1189 32.08 -22.69 2.81
CA PRO A 1189 32.13 -23.96 2.11
C PRO A 1189 31.75 -25.17 2.97
N VAL A 1190 32.07 -25.16 4.27
CA VAL A 1190 31.72 -26.25 5.19
C VAL A 1190 30.22 -26.25 5.46
N ILE A 1191 29.61 -25.07 5.65
CA ILE A 1191 28.17 -24.94 5.85
C ILE A 1191 27.42 -25.35 4.58
N LEU A 1192 27.87 -24.91 3.40
CA LEU A 1192 27.30 -25.30 2.11
C LEU A 1192 27.45 -26.79 1.84
N GLN A 1193 28.60 -27.38 2.19
CA GLN A 1193 28.82 -28.82 2.07
C GLN A 1193 27.82 -29.59 2.95
N ILE A 1194 27.69 -29.26 4.23
CA ILE A 1194 26.77 -29.94 5.15
C ILE A 1194 25.31 -29.69 4.73
N SER A 1195 24.99 -28.49 4.28
CA SER A 1195 23.69 -28.10 3.71
C SER A 1195 23.31 -28.99 2.53
N ASN A 1196 24.24 -29.23 1.60
CA ASN A 1196 24.06 -30.14 0.47
C ASN A 1196 23.96 -31.60 0.90
N GLU A 1197 24.82 -32.06 1.83
CA GLU A 1197 24.79 -33.43 2.36
C GLU A 1197 23.47 -33.77 3.05
N LEU A 1198 22.86 -32.80 3.74
CA LEU A 1198 21.62 -32.96 4.49
C LEU A 1198 20.36 -32.57 3.71
N ASN A 1199 20.51 -32.00 2.51
CA ASN A 1199 19.43 -31.36 1.75
C ASN A 1199 18.63 -30.35 2.61
N GLN A 1200 19.35 -29.49 3.32
CA GLN A 1200 18.80 -28.46 4.22
C GLN A 1200 19.35 -27.09 3.84
N LYS A 1201 18.60 -26.01 4.13
CA LYS A 1201 19.09 -24.64 3.88
C LYS A 1201 20.29 -24.33 4.81
N PRO A 1202 21.29 -23.53 4.38
CA PRO A 1202 22.44 -23.14 5.21
C PRO A 1202 22.02 -22.54 6.57
N LYS A 1203 21.04 -21.64 6.58
CA LYS A 1203 20.45 -21.07 7.81
C LYS A 1203 19.85 -22.15 8.72
N HIS A 1204 19.21 -23.19 8.17
CA HIS A 1204 18.65 -24.27 8.97
C HIS A 1204 19.73 -25.14 9.61
N VAL A 1205 20.82 -25.43 8.89
CA VAL A 1205 21.99 -26.16 9.41
C VAL A 1205 22.57 -25.43 10.61
N ILE A 1206 22.75 -24.11 10.50
CA ILE A 1206 23.26 -23.26 11.58
C ILE A 1206 22.30 -23.26 12.79
N LEU A 1207 21.00 -23.08 12.56
CA LEU A 1207 20.01 -23.11 13.65
C LEU A 1207 19.94 -24.47 14.34
N ARG A 1208 20.03 -25.58 13.60
CA ARG A 1208 20.08 -26.92 14.19
C ARG A 1208 21.37 -27.15 14.99
N TRP A 1209 22.50 -26.59 14.54
CA TRP A 1209 23.74 -26.63 15.29
C TRP A 1209 23.59 -26.00 16.69
N PHE A 1210 22.87 -24.88 16.82
CA PHE A 1210 22.53 -24.30 18.13
C PHE A 1210 21.65 -25.23 18.97
N VAL A 1211 20.56 -25.74 18.41
CA VAL A 1211 19.59 -26.60 19.11
C VAL A 1211 20.30 -27.84 19.68
N GLN A 1212 21.14 -28.52 18.90
CA GLN A 1212 21.88 -29.70 19.36
C GLN A 1212 22.97 -29.39 20.39
N LYS A 1213 23.41 -28.14 20.47
CA LYS A 1213 24.34 -27.66 21.48
C LYS A 1213 23.65 -27.26 22.79
N GLY A 1214 22.32 -27.36 22.85
CA GLY A 1214 21.52 -26.90 23.98
C GLY A 1214 21.53 -25.38 24.11
N VAL A 1215 21.62 -24.67 22.98
CA VAL A 1215 21.62 -23.21 22.91
C VAL A 1215 20.32 -22.74 22.27
N VAL A 1216 19.66 -21.75 22.89
CA VAL A 1216 18.49 -21.08 22.31
C VAL A 1216 18.95 -20.18 21.18
N ALA A 1217 18.37 -20.27 19.98
CA ALA A 1217 18.75 -19.41 18.86
C ALA A 1217 17.67 -18.36 18.56
N LEU A 1218 18.10 -17.11 18.38
CA LEU A 1218 17.24 -15.95 18.11
C LEU A 1218 17.58 -15.30 16.76
N PRO A 1219 17.20 -15.93 15.62
CA PRO A 1219 17.38 -15.32 14.32
C PRO A 1219 16.46 -14.11 14.09
N LYS A 1220 16.97 -13.15 13.31
CA LYS A 1220 16.16 -12.18 12.58
C LYS A 1220 15.86 -12.76 11.19
N LEU A 1221 14.59 -12.76 10.80
CA LEU A 1221 14.08 -13.41 9.59
C LEU A 1221 13.15 -12.48 8.81
N THR A 1222 13.05 -12.67 7.49
CA THR A 1222 12.04 -12.04 6.63
C THR A 1222 10.71 -12.82 6.64
N HIS A 1223 9.63 -12.25 6.07
CA HIS A 1223 8.33 -12.93 5.95
C HIS A 1223 8.43 -14.32 5.29
N ASP A 1224 9.18 -14.44 4.21
CA ASP A 1224 9.34 -15.72 3.50
C ASP A 1224 10.11 -16.76 4.33
N GLU A 1225 11.06 -16.30 5.15
CA GLU A 1225 11.88 -17.14 6.01
C GLU A 1225 11.11 -17.60 7.27
N MET A 1226 10.18 -16.78 7.77
CA MET A 1226 9.34 -17.11 8.93
C MET A 1226 8.54 -18.40 8.75
N ARG A 1227 8.11 -18.69 7.52
CA ARG A 1227 7.37 -19.91 7.17
C ARG A 1227 8.07 -21.20 7.60
N TYR A 1228 9.40 -21.16 7.70
CA TYR A 1228 10.25 -22.32 7.97
C TYR A 1228 11.03 -22.18 9.29
N ILE A 1229 10.64 -21.27 10.19
CA ILE A 1229 11.36 -21.01 11.45
C ILE A 1229 11.55 -22.26 12.33
N LEU A 1230 10.62 -23.23 12.27
CA LEU A 1230 10.68 -24.47 13.05
C LEU A 1230 11.29 -25.66 12.29
N ASP A 1231 11.58 -25.53 10.99
CA ASP A 1231 12.18 -26.61 10.20
C ASP A 1231 13.52 -27.14 10.74
N PRO A 1232 14.40 -26.33 11.37
CA PRO A 1232 15.60 -26.84 12.01
C PRO A 1232 15.35 -27.93 13.06
N LEU A 1233 14.13 -28.05 13.58
CA LEU A 1233 13.78 -29.06 14.56
C LEU A 1233 13.60 -30.47 13.95
N ASN A 1234 13.41 -30.55 12.62
CA ASN A 1234 13.01 -31.77 11.91
C ASN A 1234 14.16 -32.67 11.44
N PHE A 1235 15.42 -32.30 11.67
CA PHE A 1235 16.59 -33.11 11.28
C PHE A 1235 17.68 -33.06 12.34
N ASN A 1236 18.71 -33.91 12.21
CA ASN A 1236 19.87 -33.93 13.09
C ASN A 1236 21.17 -33.76 12.30
N LEU A 1237 22.11 -33.00 12.86
CA LEU A 1237 23.52 -33.01 12.51
C LEU A 1237 24.20 -34.23 13.14
N THR A 1238 25.06 -34.91 12.37
CA THR A 1238 25.92 -35.97 12.90
C THR A 1238 27.01 -35.38 13.79
N ALA A 1239 27.68 -36.21 14.57
CA ALA A 1239 28.84 -35.77 15.36
C ALA A 1239 29.93 -35.14 14.46
N GLU A 1240 30.16 -35.70 13.27
CA GLU A 1240 31.10 -35.17 12.28
C GLU A 1240 30.66 -33.80 11.75
N HIS A 1241 29.37 -33.59 11.46
CA HIS A 1241 28.87 -32.28 11.04
C HIS A 1241 29.09 -31.24 12.14
N VAL A 1242 28.78 -31.57 13.40
CA VAL A 1242 28.99 -30.66 14.52
C VAL A 1242 30.47 -30.33 14.70
N GLU A 1243 31.36 -31.33 14.60
CA GLU A 1243 32.82 -31.14 14.68
C GLU A 1243 33.35 -30.23 13.56
N LYS A 1244 32.87 -30.41 12.32
CA LYS A 1244 33.22 -29.54 11.18
C LYS A 1244 32.79 -28.09 11.40
N ILE A 1245 31.57 -27.88 11.90
CA ILE A 1245 31.06 -26.52 12.18
C ILE A 1245 31.82 -25.90 13.36
N ASP A 1246 32.13 -26.67 14.40
CA ASP A 1246 32.95 -26.21 15.53
C ASP A 1246 34.37 -25.81 15.07
N GLY A 1247 34.91 -26.51 14.07
CA GLY A 1247 36.19 -26.18 13.44
C GLY A 1247 36.23 -24.87 12.65
N LEU A 1248 35.07 -24.21 12.43
CA LEU A 1248 35.00 -22.89 11.81
C LEU A 1248 35.30 -21.75 12.79
N ASP A 1249 35.41 -22.05 14.09
CA ASP A 1249 35.69 -21.05 15.11
C ASP A 1249 37.01 -20.35 14.84
N ARG A 1250 36.95 -19.02 14.83
CA ARG A 1250 38.12 -18.15 14.64
C ARG A 1250 38.11 -16.97 15.59
N GLY A 1251 37.28 -17.04 16.65
CA GLY A 1251 37.11 -15.95 17.60
C GLY A 1251 36.59 -14.66 16.96
N LEU A 1252 35.90 -14.76 15.83
CA LEU A 1252 35.51 -13.59 15.04
C LEU A 1252 34.18 -13.03 15.53
N ARG A 1253 34.27 -11.93 16.26
CA ARG A 1253 33.12 -11.10 16.59
C ARG A 1253 32.64 -10.36 15.35
N THR A 1254 31.42 -10.66 14.92
CA THR A 1254 30.77 -10.06 13.74
C THR A 1254 29.84 -8.91 14.12
N TRP A 1255 29.39 -8.88 15.38
CA TRP A 1255 28.63 -7.79 15.94
C TRP A 1255 29.56 -6.77 16.58
N ASN A 1256 29.87 -5.71 15.84
CA ASN A 1256 30.62 -4.57 16.37
C ASN A 1256 29.73 -3.34 16.35
N ILE A 1257 29.08 -3.03 17.46
CA ILE A 1257 28.47 -1.71 17.64
C ILE A 1257 29.62 -0.78 18.03
N ASP A 1258 29.85 0.27 17.24
CA ASP A 1258 30.82 1.35 17.50
C ASP A 1258 30.37 2.19 18.71
N MET A 1259 30.30 1.55 19.89
CA MET A 1259 29.88 2.19 21.15
C MET A 1259 31.04 2.95 21.81
N ASN A 1260 32.29 2.73 21.37
CA ASN A 1260 33.50 3.27 22.00
C ASN A 1260 33.55 3.02 23.52
N ASP A 1261 33.05 1.85 23.94
CA ASP A 1261 32.85 1.50 25.36
C ASP A 1261 33.95 0.65 26.00
N GLU A 1262 35.02 0.44 25.25
CA GLU A 1262 36.16 -0.35 25.70
C GLU A 1262 36.76 0.23 27.00
N ASP A 1263 36.71 1.54 27.24
CA ASP A 1263 37.30 2.11 28.45
C ASP A 1263 36.49 1.86 29.75
N HIS A 1264 35.28 1.30 29.67
CA HIS A 1264 34.46 1.04 30.87
C HIS A 1264 34.99 -0.16 31.68
N PRO A 1265 35.06 -0.09 33.03
CA PRO A 1265 35.54 -1.20 33.88
C PRO A 1265 34.76 -2.51 33.77
N HIS A 1266 33.52 -2.44 33.28
CA HIS A 1266 32.67 -3.60 33.01
C HIS A 1266 32.55 -3.95 31.53
N TRP A 1267 33.41 -3.44 30.65
CA TRP A 1267 33.50 -3.94 29.28
C TRP A 1267 33.78 -5.45 29.25
N PRO A 1268 32.86 -6.29 28.74
CA PRO A 1268 32.91 -7.74 28.91
C PRO A 1268 33.98 -8.40 28.04
N PHE A 1269 34.44 -7.73 26.99
CA PHE A 1269 35.23 -8.35 25.91
C PHE A 1269 36.73 -8.08 26.00
N HIS A 1270 37.22 -7.42 27.07
CA HIS A 1270 38.66 -7.34 27.36
C HIS A 1270 39.26 -8.66 27.80
N GLU A 1271 38.43 -9.46 28.46
CA GLU A 1271 38.81 -10.75 29.00
C GLU A 1271 38.44 -11.86 28.03
N GLU A 1272 39.07 -13.02 28.22
CA GLU A 1272 39.02 -14.17 27.33
C GLU A 1272 37.62 -14.74 27.07
#